data_AF-A0A1H7AAT3-F1
#
_entry.id   AF-A0A1H7AAT3-F1
#
_cell.length_a   1.000
_cell.length_b   1.000
_cell.length_c   1.000
_cell.angle_alpha   90.00
_cell.angle_beta   90.00
_cell.angle_gamma   90.00
#
_symmetry.space_group_name_H-M   'P 1'
#
loop_
_entity.id
_entity.type
_entity.pdbx_description
1 polymer ?
#
loop_
_entity_poly.entity_id
_entity_poly.type
_entity_poly.pdbx_seq_one_letter_code
_entity_poly.pdbx_strand_id
1 'polypeptide(L)'
;MRYDTLAADEAAFKNRTDYTFTPFTVPVEGENLSLRGIFCKPKTRSGYFNTPEPPHPKQRIVLHFTAGNLSGGVNTLTTQNFRVSVPFVIARDGTIYQLFPSKDWSGHIGAGIGNAGTGNAQDKVTVAIEIINYGYLVERGANLETIYSRPKDNPGRIDLYCPLTQTEAYQKLNVPFRDQKYYASYTQKQYESLIVLLRFLTKKYNIPRQFLNESVRYQGTQDVLSFKGIVSHVNYRTGGKWDLGPAFDWQQVISGVQAQAYQPASATREAFVVEDGLITDEASLETQWAEPRGVEVAPPEDFESHFNDEEGAAVKPNLHALVVGIDAYEDQVVLNKKVAFPKLRGCVADATKVRRYLENDTSFDQKYIRFLTDQQATKTAITEAFKELGKAGKDDVIVFYYSGHGTQEVADTTVWTSEQDGKLECLVSYYDEDHDNEYLISDKELRYLIKDVSKNGAHITVISDCCHSGDNTRNAGLIKSTYEEVIERRIPYVFPQRTWEKFIFSQELAPDDFAGKHIDAVLPPAKHVSLSACESDESAVEVSGEGVFTKYLLKSLEASGGQLSYSALHGRVKQMLNNAFEQTPIMYIPPAYHRELALTNVFNKPGGPGNTTYADVIRDGAGNWVLQRGAVHGIGRATRGITVRDDDKIYDAKVRSVGADTTILAFDNAVESELDTSKIYGGYVEGLMSQQLKIHLNNVDNILTDSLLFAEKLITEIPSQARLEAKEADADYTLSFRNGRAVLTKPFDTFRPVVEQIELDSEAFAGELVKDLKHISNWHFLKNLRNDAAVGTLLKIEVTDADGQPIQAVNDVVRLNYQKVDGEWKGSVRIKITNTSTRKLYCCCIFLDAGFGASLGLLDPIVTPLDPGASKELSYNGDTTIPISLDNYVQLYNWPKNSEYLQFIVSAEDLSNIEELTLESLPAPFTVGKKGSTRGIGKGIGETDKNVAASWSTQLLSLEYVNPEYNIVAEDDLAAMLEDENLAEYALGNYFEVVTRLDLQPEYQLKPDVQLRNRDAHLDEKGFIRDGLLDAANKTARLIRNSKYRIMRLRFPRAPKIVSEGDSWFQHPLVVDTIDHLSKVYPIYCVAAAGDTLANYDREGEWLEAVEDKSPRFFLISGGGNDVLGEQFRNHIKAGPHETGLTPQDYLEPSLIAELDNLQTIYRKMFNELFALRPDIHALCHGYDYITPLEKTDKGWLGRYMIEKGMTSQVDRKGVISYILNEFNDRLRAVSSEFPNVHYINARGLVADDQWYDEIHPDKNGFQAVAGSFLNVIDGLVDN
;
A
#
# COMPACT_ATOMS: atom_id res chain seq x y z
N MET A 1 0.35 20.33 10.12
CA MET A 1 1.42 20.75 11.01
C MET A 1 1.38 22.26 11.02
N ARG A 2 0.92 22.89 12.10
CA ARG A 2 0.52 24.30 12.10
C ARG A 2 1.63 25.20 12.63
N TYR A 3 1.60 26.47 12.22
CA TYR A 3 2.56 27.49 12.68
C TYR A 3 2.53 27.72 14.21
N ASP A 4 1.35 27.60 14.82
CA ASP A 4 1.14 27.79 16.26
C ASP A 4 1.70 26.66 17.14
N THR A 5 1.81 25.42 16.63
CA THR A 5 2.37 24.28 17.39
C THR A 5 3.89 24.21 17.40
N LEU A 6 4.58 24.90 16.48
CA LEU A 6 6.02 24.69 16.23
C LEU A 6 6.93 24.96 17.44
N ALA A 7 6.53 25.87 18.34
CA ALA A 7 7.28 26.13 19.56
C ALA A 7 7.19 24.98 20.58
N ALA A 8 6.07 24.25 20.61
CA ALA A 8 5.89 23.07 21.44
C ALA A 8 6.66 21.87 20.87
N ASP A 9 6.66 21.67 19.54
CA ASP A 9 7.45 20.64 18.87
C ASP A 9 8.96 20.75 19.19
N GLU A 10 9.51 21.97 19.18
CA GLU A 10 10.93 22.20 19.51
C GLU A 10 11.24 22.07 21.01
N ALA A 11 10.28 22.41 21.89
CA ALA A 11 10.41 22.16 23.33
C ALA A 11 10.39 20.66 23.65
N ALA A 12 9.48 19.89 23.02
CA ALA A 12 9.38 18.44 23.19
C ALA A 12 10.66 17.72 22.70
N PHE A 13 11.27 18.18 21.61
CA PHE A 13 12.53 17.60 21.13
C PHE A 13 13.67 17.69 22.15
N LYS A 14 13.77 18.79 22.91
CA LYS A 14 14.80 18.99 23.94
C LYS A 14 14.70 18.00 25.11
N ASN A 15 13.53 17.38 25.29
CA ASN A 15 13.27 16.39 26.34
C ASN A 15 13.43 14.92 25.85
N ARG A 16 13.89 14.70 24.60
CA ARG A 16 14.10 13.35 24.03
C ARG A 16 15.15 12.56 24.82
N THR A 17 14.77 11.39 25.35
CA THR A 17 15.63 10.53 26.16
C THR A 17 16.58 9.63 25.36
N ASP A 18 16.38 9.46 24.05
CA ASP A 18 17.25 8.66 23.18
C ASP A 18 18.45 9.43 22.61
N TYR A 19 18.50 10.75 22.76
CA TYR A 19 19.66 11.58 22.42
C TYR A 19 20.47 11.94 23.68
N THR A 20 21.75 12.25 23.49
CA THR A 20 22.55 13.05 24.43
C THR A 20 22.63 14.47 23.90
N PHE A 21 22.31 15.44 24.75
CA PHE A 21 22.43 16.87 24.48
C PHE A 21 23.54 17.44 25.37
N THR A 22 24.62 17.94 24.78
CA THR A 22 25.74 18.53 25.53
C THR A 22 25.99 19.96 25.03
N PRO A 23 25.85 21.00 25.87
CA PRO A 23 26.04 22.38 25.43
C PRO A 23 27.51 22.67 25.11
N PHE A 24 27.76 23.52 24.11
CA PHE A 24 29.10 23.99 23.77
C PHE A 24 29.14 25.50 23.45
N THR A 25 30.30 26.12 23.68
CA THR A 25 30.59 27.52 23.33
C THR A 25 32.04 27.67 22.88
N VAL A 26 32.27 27.80 21.58
CA VAL A 26 33.60 27.89 20.95
C VAL A 26 33.86 29.31 20.44
N PRO A 27 35.02 29.94 20.72
CA PRO A 27 35.33 31.28 20.21
C PRO A 27 35.51 31.29 18.68
N VAL A 28 34.99 32.32 18.00
CA VAL A 28 35.23 32.53 16.57
C VAL A 28 36.61 33.18 16.40
N GLU A 29 37.58 32.44 15.88
CA GLU A 29 38.99 32.89 15.84
C GLU A 29 39.15 34.24 15.11
N GLY A 30 39.69 35.23 15.82
CA GLY A 30 39.88 36.59 15.30
C GLY A 30 38.67 37.52 15.41
N GLU A 31 37.55 37.08 16.01
CA GLU A 31 36.34 37.89 16.21
C GLU A 31 35.86 37.91 17.66
N ASN A 32 35.17 38.99 18.05
CA ASN A 32 34.49 39.07 19.35
C ASN A 32 33.12 38.38 19.30
N LEU A 33 33.14 37.08 18.98
CA LEU A 33 31.98 36.20 18.83
C LEU A 33 32.30 34.80 19.37
N SER A 34 31.26 34.03 19.69
CA SER A 34 31.39 32.61 20.01
C SER A 34 30.25 31.84 19.34
N LEU A 35 30.59 30.74 18.68
CA LEU A 35 29.60 29.76 18.22
C LEU A 35 29.07 29.03 19.46
N ARG A 36 27.76 29.11 19.68
CA ARG A 36 27.07 28.39 20.76
C ARG A 36 26.11 27.38 20.15
N GLY A 37 26.03 26.19 20.76
CA GLY A 37 25.17 25.13 20.26
C GLY A 37 25.04 23.98 21.24
N ILE A 38 24.37 22.92 20.78
CA ILE A 38 24.18 21.67 21.50
C ILE A 38 24.75 20.55 20.62
N PHE A 39 25.75 19.84 21.12
CA PHE A 39 26.15 18.57 20.55
C PHE A 39 25.01 17.57 20.77
N CYS A 40 24.49 17.00 19.68
CA CYS A 40 23.29 16.17 19.67
C CYS A 40 23.61 14.83 18.98
N LYS A 41 23.77 13.79 19.80
CA LYS A 41 24.11 12.44 19.35
C LYS A 41 23.05 11.45 19.83
N PRO A 42 22.50 10.58 18.97
CA PRO A 42 21.64 9.49 19.42
C PRO A 42 22.45 8.45 20.21
N LYS A 43 21.89 7.94 21.29
CA LYS A 43 22.53 6.97 22.20
C LYS A 43 22.75 5.59 21.58
N THR A 44 21.88 5.21 20.66
CA THR A 44 21.82 3.86 20.08
C THR A 44 22.04 3.81 18.57
N ARG A 45 22.32 4.95 17.92
CA ARG A 45 22.43 5.05 16.45
C ARG A 45 23.79 5.60 16.02
N SER A 46 24.37 5.04 14.97
CA SER A 46 25.68 5.36 14.42
C SER A 46 25.70 5.30 12.88
N GLY A 47 26.83 5.60 12.24
CA GLY A 47 27.00 5.40 10.79
C GLY A 47 26.14 6.28 9.88
N TYR A 48 25.65 7.44 10.36
CA TYR A 48 24.96 8.44 9.53
C TYR A 48 25.92 9.41 8.79
N PHE A 49 27.24 9.30 9.02
CA PHE A 49 28.29 10.07 8.36
C PHE A 49 29.57 9.22 8.16
N ASN A 50 30.53 9.70 7.36
CA ASN A 50 31.80 9.07 7.01
C ASN A 50 32.99 9.81 7.63
N THR A 51 33.97 9.07 8.14
CA THR A 51 35.08 9.55 8.99
C THR A 51 36.47 9.34 8.35
N PRO A 52 36.76 9.94 7.18
CA PRO A 52 38.01 9.71 6.46
C PRO A 52 39.24 10.23 7.24
N GLU A 53 40.34 9.50 7.15
CA GLU A 53 41.63 9.85 7.76
C GLU A 53 42.73 9.73 6.69
N PRO A 54 43.35 10.82 6.22
CA PRO A 54 43.13 12.21 6.64
C PRO A 54 41.78 12.79 6.14
N PRO A 55 41.15 13.72 6.88
CA PRO A 55 39.93 14.39 6.46
C PRO A 55 40.07 15.18 5.15
N HIS A 56 39.00 15.26 4.36
CA HIS A 56 39.01 15.97 3.09
C HIS A 56 39.05 17.50 3.25
N PRO A 57 39.79 18.23 2.41
CA PRO A 57 39.86 19.69 2.48
C PRO A 57 38.53 20.32 2.05
N LYS A 58 37.86 21.00 2.99
CA LYS A 58 36.60 21.71 2.75
C LYS A 58 36.83 22.99 1.96
N GLN A 59 36.00 23.22 0.94
CA GLN A 59 36.13 24.34 -0.02
C GLN A 59 34.86 25.20 -0.13
N ARG A 60 33.72 24.65 0.29
CA ARG A 60 32.40 25.29 0.22
C ARG A 60 31.56 24.95 1.44
N ILE A 61 30.60 25.82 1.75
CA ILE A 61 29.52 25.57 2.72
C ILE A 61 28.21 25.53 1.94
N VAL A 62 27.38 24.50 2.15
CA VAL A 62 26.12 24.27 1.43
C VAL A 62 24.94 24.47 2.39
N LEU A 63 24.02 25.35 2.01
CA LEU A 63 22.82 25.66 2.79
C LEU A 63 21.59 24.91 2.25
N HIS A 64 20.92 24.21 3.17
CA HIS A 64 19.73 23.38 2.97
C HIS A 64 18.58 23.86 3.89
N PHE A 65 17.35 23.40 3.66
CA PHE A 65 16.31 23.41 4.69
C PHE A 65 15.56 22.09 4.85
N THR A 66 15.27 21.72 6.10
CA THR A 66 14.39 20.58 6.40
C THR A 66 12.96 21.04 6.23
N ALA A 67 12.28 20.55 5.20
CA ALA A 67 10.88 20.81 4.91
C ALA A 67 9.93 20.16 5.93
N GLY A 68 10.04 20.48 7.22
CA GLY A 68 9.32 19.84 8.33
C GLY A 68 9.69 20.41 9.70
N ASN A 69 9.45 19.65 10.78
CA ASN A 69 9.87 20.03 12.14
C ASN A 69 11.23 19.44 12.55
N LEU A 70 11.78 19.99 13.64
CA LEU A 70 13.08 19.61 14.20
C LEU A 70 13.19 18.12 14.53
N SER A 71 12.15 17.53 15.12
CA SER A 71 12.14 16.11 15.50
C SER A 71 12.19 15.20 14.27
N GLY A 72 11.36 15.45 13.25
CA GLY A 72 11.41 14.70 11.99
C GLY A 72 12.78 14.79 11.32
N GLY A 73 13.28 16.01 11.12
CA GLY A 73 14.58 16.27 10.50
C GLY A 73 15.73 15.55 11.20
N VAL A 74 15.92 15.78 12.51
CA VAL A 74 17.05 15.18 13.24
C VAL A 74 16.90 13.65 13.37
N ASN A 75 15.69 13.09 13.43
CA ASN A 75 15.54 11.64 13.39
C ASN A 75 16.02 11.05 12.06
N THR A 76 15.60 11.61 10.91
CA THR A 76 16.03 11.17 9.57
C THR A 76 17.54 11.35 9.39
N LEU A 77 18.08 12.52 9.74
CA LEU A 77 19.50 12.86 9.63
C LEU A 77 20.41 12.06 10.57
N THR A 78 19.85 11.30 11.53
CA THR A 78 20.61 10.35 12.37
C THR A 78 20.03 8.93 12.31
N THR A 79 19.58 8.50 11.12
CA THR A 79 19.19 7.11 10.83
C THR A 79 20.42 6.18 10.85
N GLN A 80 20.29 4.99 11.43
CA GLN A 80 21.39 4.01 11.54
C GLN A 80 21.97 3.67 10.15
N ASN A 81 23.30 3.66 10.03
CA ASN A 81 24.05 3.29 8.83
C ASN A 81 23.75 4.10 7.54
N PHE A 82 22.94 5.15 7.62
CA PHE A 82 22.34 5.79 6.44
C PHE A 82 23.32 6.60 5.58
N ARG A 83 24.46 7.03 6.16
CA ARG A 83 25.49 7.90 5.56
C ARG A 83 25.01 9.22 4.91
N VAL A 84 23.71 9.51 4.90
CA VAL A 84 23.12 10.82 4.59
C VAL A 84 22.74 11.54 5.87
N SER A 85 23.31 12.72 6.05
CA SER A 85 23.20 13.55 7.25
C SER A 85 23.78 14.94 6.96
N VAL A 86 23.76 15.83 7.95
CA VAL A 86 24.37 17.17 7.91
C VAL A 86 25.06 17.45 9.26
N PRO A 87 26.24 18.11 9.31
CA PRO A 87 26.94 18.31 10.57
C PRO A 87 26.21 19.30 11.50
N PHE A 88 25.44 20.26 10.96
CA PHE A 88 24.69 21.25 11.75
C PHE A 88 23.23 21.40 11.31
N VAL A 89 22.32 21.49 12.29
CA VAL A 89 20.89 21.78 12.13
C VAL A 89 20.52 23.03 12.94
N ILE A 90 19.76 23.98 12.38
CA ILE A 90 19.33 25.22 13.04
C ILE A 90 17.82 25.24 13.25
N ALA A 91 17.40 25.10 14.51
CA ALA A 91 16.00 25.18 14.95
C ALA A 91 15.41 26.61 14.84
N ARG A 92 14.08 26.72 14.83
CA ARG A 92 13.35 28.00 14.74
C ARG A 92 13.60 28.90 15.93
N ASP A 93 13.82 28.34 17.11
CA ASP A 93 14.25 29.10 18.29
C ASP A 93 15.69 29.62 18.23
N GLY A 94 16.46 29.26 17.19
CA GLY A 94 17.85 29.64 16.97
C GLY A 94 18.89 28.65 17.48
N THR A 95 18.49 27.56 18.14
CA THR A 95 19.42 26.54 18.65
C THR A 95 20.15 25.85 17.49
N ILE A 96 21.49 25.88 17.53
CA ILE A 96 22.34 25.12 16.62
C ILE A 96 22.61 23.75 17.25
N TYR A 97 22.14 22.69 16.59
CA TYR A 97 22.46 21.32 16.95
C TYR A 97 23.60 20.80 16.06
N GLN A 98 24.69 20.30 16.65
CA GLN A 98 25.77 19.65 15.91
C GLN A 98 25.63 18.14 16.01
N LEU A 99 25.49 17.45 14.87
CA LEU A 99 25.30 16.00 14.79
C LEU A 99 26.63 15.24 14.65
N PHE A 100 27.56 15.79 13.86
CA PHE A 100 28.88 15.19 13.63
C PHE A 100 29.99 16.25 13.38
N PRO A 101 31.29 15.87 13.39
CA PRO A 101 32.39 16.83 13.20
C PRO A 101 32.37 17.43 11.79
N SER A 102 32.48 18.75 11.68
CA SER A 102 32.40 19.46 10.38
C SER A 102 33.56 19.19 9.39
N LYS A 103 34.57 18.42 9.80
CA LYS A 103 35.67 17.93 8.95
C LYS A 103 35.30 16.65 8.18
N ASP A 104 34.35 15.88 8.72
CA ASP A 104 33.86 14.62 8.17
C ASP A 104 32.83 14.88 7.06
N TRP A 105 32.23 13.86 6.45
CA TRP A 105 31.27 14.05 5.34
C TRP A 105 30.11 13.05 5.32
N SER A 106 29.09 13.36 4.53
CA SER A 106 27.85 12.58 4.37
C SER A 106 27.26 12.89 2.99
N GLY A 107 26.43 12.01 2.43
CA GLY A 107 25.83 12.17 1.10
C GLY A 107 24.73 13.23 1.03
N HIS A 108 25.03 14.50 1.31
CA HIS A 108 24.02 15.54 1.48
C HIS A 108 23.61 16.25 0.19
N ILE A 109 24.38 16.16 -0.89
CA ILE A 109 24.04 16.70 -2.23
C ILE A 109 23.26 15.67 -3.08
N GLY A 110 23.38 14.38 -2.78
CA GLY A 110 22.85 13.28 -3.60
C GLY A 110 23.43 13.30 -5.02
N ALA A 111 22.67 12.80 -6.01
CA ALA A 111 23.06 12.74 -7.42
C ALA A 111 23.08 14.12 -8.15
N GLY A 112 23.53 15.18 -7.48
CA GLY A 112 23.65 16.53 -8.04
C GLY A 112 24.82 16.75 -8.99
N ILE A 113 24.88 17.97 -9.55
CA ILE A 113 25.92 18.46 -10.47
C ILE A 113 27.32 18.17 -9.92
N GLY A 114 28.13 17.46 -10.71
CA GLY A 114 29.51 17.08 -10.36
C GLY A 114 29.65 16.15 -9.15
N ASN A 115 28.55 15.52 -8.70
CA ASN A 115 28.53 14.57 -7.59
C ASN A 115 28.12 13.16 -8.07
N ALA A 116 27.08 13.06 -8.91
CA ALA A 116 26.68 11.82 -9.60
C ALA A 116 27.87 11.20 -10.37
N GLY A 117 28.06 9.88 -10.23
CA GLY A 117 29.17 9.15 -10.88
C GLY A 117 30.59 9.48 -10.38
N THR A 118 30.76 10.40 -9.43
CA THR A 118 32.09 10.84 -8.95
C THR A 118 32.54 10.17 -7.64
N GLY A 119 31.71 9.28 -7.07
CA GLY A 119 31.91 8.78 -5.71
C GLY A 119 31.74 9.86 -4.65
N ASN A 120 30.78 10.78 -4.84
CA ASN A 120 30.44 11.88 -3.93
C ASN A 120 31.56 12.92 -3.73
N ALA A 121 32.20 13.35 -4.83
CA ALA A 121 33.33 14.27 -4.79
C ALA A 121 32.99 15.67 -4.25
N GLN A 122 31.73 16.12 -4.32
CA GLN A 122 31.31 17.42 -3.78
C GLN A 122 31.07 17.36 -2.28
N ASP A 123 30.33 16.36 -1.80
CA ASP A 123 30.03 16.14 -0.37
C ASP A 123 31.31 16.12 0.48
N LYS A 124 32.34 15.42 -0.03
CA LYS A 124 33.66 15.33 0.60
C LYS A 124 34.28 16.70 0.87
N VAL A 125 34.20 17.62 -0.10
CA VAL A 125 34.78 18.97 -0.01
C VAL A 125 33.81 20.04 0.48
N THR A 126 32.63 19.66 0.99
CA THR A 126 31.61 20.59 1.49
C THR A 126 31.27 20.38 2.96
N VAL A 127 30.71 21.42 3.60
CA VAL A 127 30.10 21.35 4.93
C VAL A 127 28.65 21.77 4.77
N ALA A 128 27.70 20.90 5.13
CA ALA A 128 26.28 21.24 5.09
C ALA A 128 25.82 21.99 6.35
N ILE A 129 24.82 22.87 6.17
CA ILE A 129 24.02 23.44 7.25
C ILE A 129 22.55 23.31 6.85
N GLU A 130 21.76 22.72 7.75
CA GLU A 130 20.34 22.48 7.60
C GLU A 130 19.54 23.48 8.45
N ILE A 131 18.47 24.05 7.91
CA ILE A 131 17.62 25.02 8.62
C ILE A 131 16.19 24.47 8.72
N ILE A 132 15.60 24.44 9.91
CA ILE A 132 14.23 23.90 10.10
C ILE A 132 13.18 24.89 9.56
N ASN A 133 12.53 24.58 8.44
CA ASN A 133 11.51 25.41 7.81
C ASN A 133 10.64 24.60 6.82
N TYR A 134 9.31 24.72 6.90
CA TYR A 134 8.36 23.94 6.09
C TYR A 134 8.42 24.17 4.56
N GLY A 135 9.21 25.13 4.08
CA GLY A 135 9.42 25.36 2.66
C GLY A 135 8.30 26.15 2.02
N TYR A 136 7.86 25.73 0.83
CA TYR A 136 6.74 26.38 0.15
C TYR A 136 5.40 25.98 0.76
N LEU A 137 4.38 26.82 0.56
CA LEU A 137 3.03 26.63 1.06
C LEU A 137 2.01 26.81 -0.07
N VAL A 138 0.97 25.99 -0.07
CA VAL A 138 -0.02 25.94 -1.15
C VAL A 138 -1.28 26.71 -0.75
N GLU A 139 -1.65 27.71 -1.55
CA GLU A 139 -2.88 28.50 -1.34
C GLU A 139 -4.13 27.68 -1.68
N ARG A 140 -5.01 27.50 -0.68
CA ARG A 140 -6.25 26.75 -0.75
C ARG A 140 -7.36 27.52 -0.04
N GLY A 141 -8.09 28.34 -0.81
CA GLY A 141 -9.13 29.23 -0.28
C GLY A 141 -8.53 30.30 0.64
N ALA A 142 -9.02 30.40 1.88
CA ALA A 142 -8.52 31.35 2.87
C ALA A 142 -7.25 30.88 3.61
N ASN A 143 -6.68 29.72 3.25
CA ASN A 143 -5.64 29.01 3.99
C ASN A 143 -4.37 28.74 3.17
N LEU A 144 -3.28 28.53 3.90
CA LEU A 144 -2.03 27.96 3.40
C LEU A 144 -1.84 26.55 3.97
N GLU A 145 -1.71 25.57 3.07
CA GLU A 145 -1.43 24.18 3.38
C GLU A 145 0.07 23.87 3.18
N THR A 146 0.63 22.90 3.90
CA THR A 146 2.03 22.46 3.69
C THR A 146 2.17 21.60 2.44
N ILE A 147 3.41 21.32 2.04
CA ILE A 147 3.75 20.37 0.95
C ILE A 147 3.33 18.91 1.25
N TYR A 148 2.99 18.58 2.50
CA TYR A 148 2.45 17.27 2.92
C TYR A 148 0.92 17.20 2.87
N SER A 149 0.27 18.29 2.48
CA SER A 149 -1.16 18.31 2.22
C SER A 149 -1.44 17.74 0.83
N ARG A 150 -2.42 16.83 0.75
CA ARG A 150 -2.92 16.22 -0.48
C ARG A 150 -1.83 15.52 -1.33
N PRO A 151 -0.98 14.66 -0.74
CA PRO A 151 -0.02 13.87 -1.52
C PRO A 151 -0.77 12.89 -2.44
N LYS A 152 -0.08 12.34 -3.46
CA LYS A 152 -0.70 11.57 -4.55
C LYS A 152 -1.45 10.31 -4.09
N ASP A 153 -0.97 9.70 -3.02
CA ASP A 153 -1.51 8.55 -2.31
C ASP A 153 -2.75 8.90 -1.45
N ASN A 154 -2.84 10.12 -0.93
CA ASN A 154 -4.02 10.62 -0.22
C ASN A 154 -4.32 12.10 -0.53
N PRO A 155 -5.01 12.39 -1.65
CA PRO A 155 -5.41 13.77 -2.02
C PRO A 155 -6.42 14.43 -1.06
N GLY A 156 -7.00 13.66 -0.12
CA GLY A 156 -7.94 14.14 0.89
C GLY A 156 -7.26 14.75 2.12
N ARG A 157 -6.08 14.23 2.52
CA ARG A 157 -5.31 14.64 3.70
C ARG A 157 -4.99 16.13 3.69
N ILE A 158 -5.65 16.92 4.53
CA ILE A 158 -5.39 18.37 4.65
C ILE A 158 -4.35 18.64 5.74
N ASP A 159 -3.13 19.00 5.36
CA ASP A 159 -2.10 19.46 6.29
C ASP A 159 -2.05 21.01 6.33
N LEU A 160 -2.98 21.59 7.10
CA LEU A 160 -3.06 23.04 7.30
C LEU A 160 -1.81 23.59 8.04
N TYR A 161 -1.22 24.66 7.51
CA TYR A 161 -0.12 25.40 8.13
C TYR A 161 -0.61 26.64 8.89
N CYS A 162 -1.28 27.56 8.19
CA CYS A 162 -1.84 28.80 8.76
C CYS A 162 -2.94 29.39 7.85
N PRO A 163 -3.81 30.28 8.36
CA PRO A 163 -4.70 31.08 7.51
C PRO A 163 -3.93 32.22 6.81
N LEU A 164 -4.41 32.69 5.65
CA LEU A 164 -3.84 33.84 4.92
C LEU A 164 -3.86 35.16 5.70
N THR A 165 -4.60 35.24 6.81
CA THR A 165 -4.56 36.39 7.73
C THR A 165 -3.33 36.40 8.63
N GLN A 166 -2.62 35.27 8.77
CA GLN A 166 -1.47 35.12 9.66
C GLN A 166 -0.16 35.46 8.92
N THR A 167 -0.01 36.72 8.56
CA THR A 167 1.09 37.22 7.71
C THR A 167 2.49 37.11 8.32
N GLU A 168 2.61 36.85 9.63
CA GLU A 168 3.90 36.56 10.28
C GLU A 168 4.35 35.10 10.09
N ALA A 169 3.43 34.19 9.73
CA ALA A 169 3.73 32.78 9.52
C ALA A 169 4.37 32.47 8.16
N TYR A 170 4.24 33.37 7.18
CA TYR A 170 4.69 33.14 5.82
C TYR A 170 5.20 34.40 5.11
N GLN A 171 6.04 34.22 4.11
CA GLN A 171 6.45 35.24 3.15
C GLN A 171 5.80 34.96 1.79
N LYS A 172 5.19 35.99 1.19
CA LYS A 172 4.62 35.94 -0.17
C LYS A 172 5.60 36.58 -1.15
N LEU A 173 5.93 35.87 -2.23
CA LEU A 173 6.74 36.39 -3.33
C LEU A 173 5.87 37.11 -4.37
N ASN A 174 6.38 38.23 -4.89
CA ASN A 174 5.76 38.97 -6.00
C ASN A 174 5.93 38.24 -7.35
N VAL A 175 7.06 37.53 -7.52
CA VAL A 175 7.35 36.65 -8.64
C VAL A 175 7.49 35.23 -8.07
N PRO A 176 6.77 34.22 -8.58
CA PRO A 176 6.88 32.86 -8.06
C PRO A 176 8.30 32.32 -8.23
N PHE A 177 8.77 31.52 -7.27
CA PHE A 177 10.01 30.75 -7.42
C PHE A 177 9.64 29.29 -7.69
N ARG A 178 10.01 28.78 -8.89
CA ARG A 178 9.50 27.50 -9.41
C ARG A 178 7.97 27.43 -9.24
N ASP A 179 7.25 28.44 -9.73
CA ASP A 179 5.78 28.55 -9.71
C ASP A 179 5.09 28.68 -8.33
N GLN A 180 5.81 28.48 -7.22
CA GLN A 180 5.28 28.65 -5.86
C GLN A 180 5.42 30.10 -5.35
N LYS A 181 4.41 30.55 -4.61
CA LYS A 181 4.23 31.97 -4.21
C LYS A 181 4.36 32.24 -2.71
N TYR A 182 4.15 31.23 -1.87
CA TYR A 182 4.16 31.38 -0.40
C TYR A 182 5.20 30.44 0.19
N TYR A 183 5.89 30.89 1.22
CA TYR A 183 6.92 30.14 1.93
C TYR A 183 6.79 30.37 3.43
N ALA A 184 7.03 29.35 4.26
CA ALA A 184 7.01 29.48 5.71
C ALA A 184 8.10 30.43 6.20
N SER A 185 7.78 31.29 7.18
CA SER A 185 8.69 32.35 7.64
C SER A 185 9.89 31.78 8.42
N TYR A 186 11.08 32.31 8.18
CA TYR A 186 12.27 32.08 8.99
C TYR A 186 12.30 33.05 10.17
N THR A 187 12.85 32.64 11.32
CA THR A 187 12.95 33.53 12.48
C THR A 187 14.22 34.38 12.44
N GLN A 188 14.19 35.57 13.05
CA GLN A 188 15.39 36.40 13.25
C GLN A 188 16.54 35.61 13.90
N LYS A 189 16.24 34.69 14.81
CA LYS A 189 17.24 33.90 15.52
C LYS A 189 17.91 32.87 14.62
N GLN A 190 17.17 32.28 13.66
CA GLN A 190 17.77 31.41 12.64
C GLN A 190 18.81 32.18 11.81
N TYR A 191 18.49 33.41 11.39
CA TYR A 191 19.43 34.26 10.66
C TYR A 191 20.66 34.64 11.51
N GLU A 192 20.48 35.06 12.76
CA GLU A 192 21.60 35.43 13.65
C GLU A 192 22.54 34.24 13.94
N SER A 193 21.97 33.07 14.27
CA SER A 193 22.73 31.83 14.49
C SER A 193 23.46 31.36 13.23
N LEU A 194 22.80 31.41 12.07
CA LEU A 194 23.43 31.06 10.79
C LEU A 194 24.61 32.00 10.45
N ILE A 195 24.47 33.30 10.67
CA ILE A 195 25.55 34.27 10.42
C ILE A 195 26.78 33.94 11.30
N VAL A 196 26.58 33.61 12.59
CA VAL A 196 27.68 33.21 13.48
C VAL A 196 28.33 31.90 13.03
N LEU A 197 27.53 30.88 12.67
CA LEU A 197 28.03 29.59 12.18
C LEU A 197 28.80 29.73 10.85
N LEU A 198 28.32 30.56 9.92
CA LEU A 198 29.02 30.85 8.67
C LEU A 198 30.33 31.62 8.90
N ARG A 199 30.36 32.60 9.82
CA ARG A 199 31.59 33.32 10.17
C ARG A 199 32.62 32.39 10.84
N PHE A 200 32.16 31.44 11.66
CA PHE A 200 32.98 30.36 12.23
C PHE A 200 33.54 29.41 11.16
N LEU A 201 32.70 28.78 10.34
CA LEU A 201 33.13 27.78 9.36
C LEU A 201 34.00 28.36 8.25
N THR A 202 33.71 29.58 7.79
CA THR A 202 34.58 30.28 6.82
C THR A 202 35.98 30.53 7.39
N LYS A 203 36.09 30.81 8.70
CA LYS A 203 37.38 30.94 9.38
C LYS A 203 38.07 29.58 9.58
N LYS A 204 37.38 28.58 10.15
CA LYS A 204 37.93 27.24 10.45
C LYS A 204 38.53 26.56 9.21
N TYR A 205 37.85 26.65 8.07
CA TYR A 205 38.27 25.98 6.83
C TYR A 205 38.94 26.91 5.79
N ASN A 206 39.20 28.18 6.13
CA ASN A 206 39.70 29.19 5.20
C ASN A 206 38.85 29.30 3.90
N ILE A 207 37.54 29.12 4.04
CA ILE A 207 36.57 29.21 2.93
C ILE A 207 36.20 30.70 2.77
N PRO A 208 36.23 31.28 1.54
CA PRO A 208 35.88 32.68 1.34
C PRO A 208 34.47 33.03 1.83
N ARG A 209 34.30 34.21 2.43
CA ARG A 209 32.98 34.77 2.82
C ARG A 209 32.16 35.27 1.61
N GLN A 210 32.37 34.67 0.44
CA GLN A 210 31.66 35.00 -0.78
C GLN A 210 30.48 34.06 -0.97
N PHE A 211 29.39 34.59 -1.51
CA PHE A 211 28.20 33.83 -1.86
C PHE A 211 28.11 33.71 -3.38
N LEU A 212 27.44 32.68 -3.89
CA LEU A 212 27.22 32.55 -5.32
C LEU A 212 26.44 33.76 -5.86
N ASN A 213 26.78 34.21 -7.07
CA ASN A 213 26.19 35.39 -7.70
C ASN A 213 24.67 35.21 -7.85
N GLU A 214 23.92 36.26 -7.55
CA GLU A 214 22.45 36.26 -7.52
C GLU A 214 21.82 35.77 -8.82
N SER A 215 22.43 36.12 -9.97
CA SER A 215 22.01 35.70 -11.30
C SER A 215 22.00 34.18 -11.53
N VAL A 216 22.68 33.41 -10.68
CA VAL A 216 22.71 31.93 -10.71
C VAL A 216 22.42 31.28 -9.35
N ARG A 217 22.14 32.07 -8.30
CA ARG A 217 21.97 31.59 -6.91
C ARG A 217 20.76 30.67 -6.74
N TYR A 218 19.74 30.83 -7.58
CA TYR A 218 18.45 30.14 -7.47
C TYR A 218 18.26 29.00 -8.47
N GLN A 219 19.33 28.56 -9.13
CA GLN A 219 19.32 27.48 -10.13
C GLN A 219 20.53 26.56 -9.97
N GLY A 220 20.44 25.34 -10.49
CA GLY A 220 21.60 24.47 -10.67
C GLY A 220 22.57 25.09 -11.68
N THR A 221 23.86 25.14 -11.35
CA THR A 221 24.89 25.67 -12.27
C THR A 221 26.23 24.93 -12.12
N GLN A 222 26.92 24.73 -13.24
CA GLN A 222 28.29 24.18 -13.27
C GLN A 222 29.31 25.09 -12.55
N ASP A 223 29.01 26.40 -12.41
CA ASP A 223 29.86 27.36 -11.69
C ASP A 223 30.19 26.87 -10.26
N VAL A 224 29.24 26.19 -9.62
CA VAL A 224 29.30 25.71 -8.23
C VAL A 224 30.51 24.80 -7.98
N LEU A 225 30.97 24.08 -9.00
CA LEU A 225 32.10 23.15 -8.92
C LEU A 225 33.42 23.92 -8.76
N SER A 226 33.55 25.06 -9.46
CA SER A 226 34.71 25.94 -9.42
C SER A 226 34.68 26.93 -8.25
N PHE A 227 33.48 27.31 -7.79
CA PHE A 227 33.27 28.34 -6.78
C PHE A 227 33.79 27.93 -5.39
N LYS A 228 34.33 28.89 -4.63
CA LYS A 228 34.77 28.69 -3.25
C LYS A 228 34.12 29.72 -2.35
N GLY A 229 33.30 29.25 -1.41
CA GLY A 229 32.45 30.11 -0.59
C GLY A 229 31.16 29.41 -0.16
N ILE A 230 30.09 30.17 -0.01
CA ILE A 230 28.80 29.73 0.49
C ILE A 230 27.80 29.61 -0.67
N VAL A 231 27.12 28.47 -0.75
CA VAL A 231 26.17 28.12 -1.83
C VAL A 231 24.91 27.50 -1.22
N SER A 232 23.83 27.36 -1.99
CA SER A 232 22.67 26.55 -1.61
C SER A 232 22.71 25.19 -2.29
N HIS A 233 22.03 24.21 -1.70
CA HIS A 233 21.74 22.92 -2.33
C HIS A 233 21.09 23.07 -3.72
N VAL A 234 20.27 24.11 -3.94
CA VAL A 234 19.70 24.46 -5.25
C VAL A 234 20.78 24.55 -6.35
N ASN A 235 22.00 24.99 -6.02
CA ASN A 235 23.07 25.15 -6.99
C ASN A 235 23.62 23.82 -7.54
N TYR A 236 23.28 22.70 -6.90
CA TYR A 236 23.62 21.34 -7.35
C TYR A 236 22.45 20.60 -8.01
N ARG A 237 21.20 21.08 -7.92
CA ARG A 237 20.00 20.34 -8.35
C ARG A 237 19.16 21.15 -9.36
N THR A 238 19.19 20.69 -10.61
CA THR A 238 18.52 21.31 -11.77
C THR A 238 16.99 21.27 -11.66
N GLY A 239 16.41 20.19 -11.14
CA GLY A 239 14.98 20.04 -10.85
C GLY A 239 14.71 19.72 -9.37
N GLY A 240 13.44 19.47 -9.03
CA GLY A 240 13.02 18.76 -7.81
C GLY A 240 13.12 19.48 -6.46
N LYS A 241 14.31 19.98 -6.11
CA LYS A 241 14.60 20.54 -4.78
C LYS A 241 14.13 21.97 -4.61
N TRP A 242 13.41 22.23 -3.53
CA TRP A 242 12.75 23.50 -3.22
C TRP A 242 13.50 24.36 -2.20
N ASP A 243 14.78 24.03 -1.96
CA ASP A 243 15.73 24.68 -1.05
C ASP A 243 15.85 26.22 -1.22
N LEU A 244 16.61 26.87 -0.32
CA LEU A 244 16.67 28.32 -0.08
C LEU A 244 16.57 29.22 -1.34
N GLY A 245 15.35 29.60 -1.69
CA GLY A 245 15.03 30.49 -2.80
C GLY A 245 15.02 31.99 -2.43
N PRO A 246 14.35 32.82 -3.24
CA PRO A 246 14.19 34.26 -3.00
C PRO A 246 13.34 34.64 -1.77
N ALA A 247 12.68 33.68 -1.12
CA ALA A 247 11.93 33.90 0.12
C ALA A 247 12.78 33.87 1.40
N PHE A 248 14.08 33.59 1.26
CA PHE A 248 15.05 33.67 2.35
C PHE A 248 15.78 35.02 2.29
N ASP A 249 16.03 35.67 3.44
CA ASP A 249 16.73 36.96 3.48
C ASP A 249 18.24 36.79 3.27
N TRP A 250 18.59 36.63 2.00
CA TRP A 250 19.97 36.63 1.54
C TRP A 250 20.68 37.95 1.83
N GLN A 251 19.99 39.10 1.85
CA GLN A 251 20.64 40.38 2.09
C GLN A 251 21.13 40.48 3.54
N GLN A 252 20.31 40.07 4.51
CA GLN A 252 20.66 39.98 5.93
C GLN A 252 21.84 39.03 6.15
N VAL A 253 21.80 37.82 5.57
CA VAL A 253 22.86 36.81 5.75
C VAL A 253 24.16 37.22 5.08
N ILE A 254 24.13 37.68 3.83
CA ILE A 254 25.31 38.17 3.10
C ILE A 254 25.93 39.35 3.85
N SER A 255 25.15 40.36 4.22
CA SER A 255 25.64 41.53 4.96
C SER A 255 26.23 41.14 6.31
N GLY A 256 25.55 40.29 7.07
CA GLY A 256 26.00 39.81 8.38
C GLY A 256 27.28 38.98 8.32
N VAL A 257 27.47 38.15 7.30
CA VAL A 257 28.69 37.34 7.11
C VAL A 257 29.84 38.16 6.54
N GLN A 258 29.58 39.12 5.65
CA GLN A 258 30.61 39.95 5.00
C GLN A 258 31.04 41.19 5.80
N ALA A 259 30.26 41.63 6.79
CA ALA A 259 30.62 42.76 7.65
C ALA A 259 31.99 42.56 8.35
N GLN A 260 32.76 43.63 8.49
CA GLN A 260 34.07 43.61 9.16
C GLN A 260 33.98 43.09 10.60
N ALA A 261 32.92 43.47 11.31
CA ALA A 261 32.52 42.90 12.60
C ALA A 261 31.00 42.67 12.57
N TYR A 262 30.53 41.66 13.29
CA TYR A 262 29.11 41.36 13.44
C TYR A 262 28.75 41.27 14.93
N GLN A 263 27.55 41.70 15.31
CA GLN A 263 27.00 41.60 16.66
C GLN A 263 25.51 41.21 16.52
N PRO A 264 25.09 40.02 16.98
CA PRO A 264 23.69 39.59 16.90
C PRO A 264 22.82 40.39 17.88
N ALA A 265 21.61 40.79 17.47
CA ALA A 265 20.76 41.64 18.29
C ALA A 265 20.17 40.91 19.51
N SER A 266 20.05 39.58 19.45
CA SER A 266 19.58 38.74 20.56
C SER A 266 20.64 38.43 21.64
N ALA A 267 21.83 39.04 21.57
CA ALA A 267 22.97 38.80 22.48
C ALA A 267 22.70 39.09 23.98
N THR A 268 21.57 39.71 24.32
CA THR A 268 21.12 39.96 25.71
C THR A 268 20.20 38.87 26.27
N ARG A 269 20.08 37.70 25.63
CA ARG A 269 19.48 36.53 26.29
C ARG A 269 20.38 36.00 27.40
N GLU A 270 19.72 35.46 28.43
CA GLU A 270 20.30 35.13 29.73
C GLU A 270 21.54 34.24 29.62
N ALA A 271 22.41 34.34 30.62
CA ALA A 271 23.50 33.39 30.77
C ALA A 271 22.90 31.99 30.91
N PHE A 272 23.28 31.08 30.01
CA PHE A 272 23.34 29.68 30.38
C PHE A 272 24.14 29.62 31.68
N VAL A 273 23.51 29.07 32.72
CA VAL A 273 24.24 28.67 33.94
C VAL A 273 25.37 27.75 33.47
N VAL A 274 26.53 27.83 34.13
CA VAL A 274 27.64 26.91 33.83
C VAL A 274 27.27 25.54 34.39
N GLU A 275 26.48 24.80 33.60
CA GLU A 275 26.10 23.42 33.84
C GLU A 275 27.33 22.51 33.69
N ASP A 276 27.41 21.47 34.53
CA ASP A 276 28.48 20.48 34.46
C ASP A 276 28.49 19.81 33.08
N GLY A 277 29.61 19.93 32.36
CA GLY A 277 29.79 19.35 31.02
C GLY A 277 29.78 20.35 29.85
N LEU A 278 29.69 21.67 30.09
CA LEU A 278 29.84 22.68 29.04
C LEU A 278 31.21 22.59 28.32
N ILE A 279 31.19 22.32 27.00
CA ILE A 279 32.39 22.22 26.17
C ILE A 279 32.82 23.61 25.66
N THR A 280 34.08 23.99 25.85
CA THR A 280 34.59 25.35 25.57
C THR A 280 35.62 25.45 24.44
N ASP A 281 36.07 24.31 23.88
CA ASP A 281 37.05 24.25 22.79
C ASP A 281 36.73 23.14 21.78
N GLU A 282 37.28 23.26 20.57
CA GLU A 282 36.99 22.33 19.47
C GLU A 282 37.60 20.94 19.64
N ALA A 283 38.73 20.78 20.34
CA ALA A 283 39.34 19.47 20.53
C ALA A 283 38.54 18.63 21.54
N SER A 284 38.09 19.26 22.64
CA SER A 284 37.16 18.65 23.61
C SER A 284 35.77 18.38 23.01
N LEU A 285 35.38 19.08 21.94
CA LEU A 285 34.17 18.77 21.17
C LEU A 285 34.42 17.57 20.24
N GLU A 286 35.51 17.57 19.48
CA GLU A 286 35.83 16.47 18.54
C GLU A 286 36.11 15.13 19.23
N THR A 287 36.47 15.10 20.52
CA THR A 287 36.62 13.85 21.30
C THR A 287 35.30 13.18 21.71
N GLN A 288 34.14 13.84 21.57
CA GLN A 288 32.83 13.25 21.91
C GLN A 288 32.37 12.17 20.90
N TRP A 289 32.99 12.11 19.72
CA TRP A 289 32.69 11.12 18.69
C TRP A 289 33.64 9.91 18.76
N ALA A 290 33.24 8.90 19.53
CA ALA A 290 33.87 7.58 19.58
C ALA A 290 33.57 6.67 18.36
N GLU A 291 33.35 7.25 17.17
CA GLU A 291 33.16 6.48 15.94
C GLU A 291 34.52 5.97 15.40
N PRO A 292 34.57 4.80 14.72
CA PRO A 292 35.80 4.33 14.09
C PRO A 292 36.28 5.32 13.01
N ARG A 293 37.59 5.62 12.98
CA ARG A 293 38.21 6.43 11.93
C ARG A 293 38.57 5.60 10.71
N GLY A 294 38.63 6.24 9.55
CA GLY A 294 38.91 5.60 8.26
C GLY A 294 37.70 4.90 7.64
N VAL A 295 36.48 5.18 8.10
CA VAL A 295 35.26 4.59 7.55
C VAL A 295 34.70 5.48 6.45
N GLU A 296 34.85 5.03 5.21
CA GLU A 296 34.28 5.66 4.02
C GLU A 296 33.39 4.65 3.28
N VAL A 297 32.08 4.85 3.37
CA VAL A 297 31.06 3.99 2.75
C VAL A 297 30.17 4.85 1.85
N ALA A 298 29.82 4.34 0.67
CA ALA A 298 28.85 5.00 -0.20
C ALA A 298 27.49 5.13 0.52
N PRO A 299 26.84 6.31 0.49
CA PRO A 299 25.42 6.42 0.83
C PRO A 299 24.56 5.55 -0.11
N PRO A 300 23.33 5.21 0.29
CA PRO A 300 22.36 4.59 -0.60
C PRO A 300 22.17 5.42 -1.88
N GLU A 301 22.10 4.77 -3.05
CA GLU A 301 21.98 5.45 -4.35
C GLU A 301 20.60 6.12 -4.55
N ASP A 302 19.64 5.77 -3.69
CA ASP A 302 18.21 6.01 -3.75
C ASP A 302 17.70 7.06 -2.75
N PHE A 303 18.58 7.81 -2.05
CA PHE A 303 18.13 8.94 -1.21
C PHE A 303 17.77 10.20 -2.01
N GLU A 304 16.72 10.07 -2.81
CA GLU A 304 15.92 11.20 -3.26
C GLU A 304 14.81 11.44 -2.20
N SER A 305 14.85 12.58 -1.52
CA SER A 305 13.80 12.95 -0.56
C SER A 305 12.44 12.94 -1.24
N HIS A 306 11.48 12.17 -0.72
CA HIS A 306 10.15 11.97 -1.31
C HIS A 306 9.28 13.24 -1.33
N PHE A 307 9.60 14.14 -2.25
CA PHE A 307 8.82 15.29 -2.69
C PHE A 307 8.71 15.21 -4.22
N ASN A 308 7.61 15.71 -4.80
CA ASN A 308 7.27 15.45 -6.20
C ASN A 308 8.29 16.05 -7.19
N ASP A 309 9.23 15.22 -7.67
CA ASP A 309 10.04 15.47 -8.88
C ASP A 309 9.20 15.18 -10.14
N GLU A 310 8.09 15.90 -10.28
CA GLU A 310 7.19 15.80 -11.45
C GLU A 310 7.03 17.19 -12.11
N GLU A 311 8.13 17.66 -12.68
CA GLU A 311 8.21 18.23 -14.05
C GLU A 311 9.68 18.54 -14.41
N GLY A 312 10.55 17.54 -14.23
CA GLY A 312 11.77 17.48 -15.03
C GLY A 312 11.40 17.07 -16.44
N ALA A 313 11.79 17.85 -17.46
CA ALA A 313 11.60 17.43 -18.85
C ALA A 313 12.29 16.08 -19.07
N ALA A 314 11.50 15.05 -19.44
CA ALA A 314 11.93 13.65 -19.39
C ALA A 314 13.26 13.45 -20.13
N VAL A 315 14.28 12.97 -19.39
CA VAL A 315 15.54 12.53 -19.99
C VAL A 315 15.21 11.36 -20.89
N LYS A 316 15.39 11.56 -22.20
CA LYS A 316 15.07 10.53 -23.18
C LYS A 316 16.13 9.43 -23.10
N PRO A 317 15.73 8.14 -23.07
CA PRO A 317 16.68 7.03 -23.11
C PRO A 317 17.54 7.08 -24.38
N ASN A 318 18.76 6.55 -24.34
CA ASN A 318 19.49 6.27 -25.57
C ASN A 318 19.06 4.91 -26.13
N LEU A 319 19.00 4.80 -27.45
CA LEU A 319 18.71 3.55 -28.14
C LEU A 319 20.01 2.91 -28.62
N HIS A 320 20.27 1.68 -28.19
CA HIS A 320 21.30 0.80 -28.72
C HIS A 320 20.62 -0.31 -29.52
N ALA A 321 20.78 -0.35 -30.84
CA ALA A 321 20.09 -1.33 -31.67
C ALA A 321 21.03 -2.10 -32.58
N LEU A 322 20.80 -3.41 -32.71
CA LEU A 322 21.39 -4.26 -33.71
C LEU A 322 20.27 -4.76 -34.63
N VAL A 323 20.30 -4.32 -35.88
CA VAL A 323 19.27 -4.60 -36.88
C VAL A 323 19.90 -5.39 -38.02
N VAL A 324 19.46 -6.64 -38.18
CA VAL A 324 20.03 -7.63 -39.10
C VAL A 324 18.99 -8.05 -40.14
N GLY A 325 19.36 -8.04 -41.42
CA GLY A 325 18.53 -8.53 -42.53
C GLY A 325 19.37 -9.29 -43.55
N ILE A 326 18.99 -10.53 -43.90
CA ILE A 326 19.78 -11.39 -44.80
C ILE A 326 18.87 -11.94 -45.91
N ASP A 327 19.13 -11.51 -47.15
CA ASP A 327 18.45 -12.00 -48.36
C ASP A 327 19.39 -12.83 -49.23
N ALA A 328 20.64 -12.37 -49.38
CA ALA A 328 21.62 -12.88 -50.33
C ALA A 328 22.37 -14.14 -49.87
N TYR A 329 21.67 -15.12 -49.30
CA TYR A 329 22.21 -16.47 -49.13
C TYR A 329 22.62 -17.05 -50.49
N GLU A 330 23.70 -17.83 -50.57
CA GLU A 330 24.18 -18.36 -51.85
C GLU A 330 23.38 -19.60 -52.30
N ASP A 331 22.79 -19.55 -53.50
CA ASP A 331 22.01 -20.66 -54.08
C ASP A 331 22.83 -21.95 -54.32
N GLN A 332 24.14 -21.92 -54.08
CA GLN A 332 25.13 -22.93 -54.49
C GLN A 332 25.80 -23.65 -53.32
N VAL A 333 25.46 -23.39 -52.06
CA VAL A 333 26.14 -23.95 -50.87
C VAL A 333 26.06 -25.49 -50.82
N VAL A 334 27.11 -26.19 -51.29
CA VAL A 334 27.14 -27.66 -51.38
C VAL A 334 27.61 -28.31 -50.06
N LEU A 335 26.98 -27.98 -48.94
CA LEU A 335 27.21 -28.70 -47.68
C LEU A 335 26.82 -30.19 -47.85
N ASN A 336 27.86 -31.04 -47.94
CA ASN A 336 27.80 -32.48 -48.15
C ASN A 336 26.87 -32.97 -49.28
N LYS A 337 26.65 -32.14 -50.32
CA LYS A 337 25.74 -32.40 -51.45
C LYS A 337 24.27 -32.64 -51.05
N LYS A 338 23.80 -31.98 -49.97
CA LYS A 338 22.45 -32.23 -49.41
C LYS A 338 21.62 -30.98 -49.07
N VAL A 339 22.26 -29.85 -48.75
CA VAL A 339 21.56 -28.61 -48.37
C VAL A 339 21.49 -27.67 -49.56
N ALA A 340 20.45 -26.83 -49.60
CA ALA A 340 20.38 -25.65 -50.45
C ALA A 340 19.85 -24.50 -49.59
N PHE A 341 20.46 -23.32 -49.71
CA PHE A 341 20.05 -22.11 -49.00
C PHE A 341 19.27 -21.26 -50.01
N PRO A 342 17.93 -21.21 -49.96
CA PRO A 342 17.15 -20.43 -50.92
C PRO A 342 17.31 -18.93 -50.64
N LYS A 343 17.46 -18.11 -51.68
CA LYS A 343 17.42 -16.65 -51.50
C LYS A 343 16.07 -16.17 -51.00
N LEU A 344 16.11 -15.37 -49.94
CA LEU A 344 15.01 -14.52 -49.51
C LEU A 344 15.05 -13.20 -50.31
N ARG A 345 14.01 -12.38 -50.20
CA ARG A 345 13.89 -11.10 -50.94
C ARG A 345 13.36 -9.94 -50.09
N GLY A 346 12.82 -10.21 -48.91
CA GLY A 346 12.21 -9.21 -48.04
C GLY A 346 13.00 -8.87 -46.78
N CYS A 347 14.01 -9.65 -46.38
CA CYS A 347 14.66 -9.51 -45.07
C CYS A 347 15.48 -8.23 -44.93
N VAL A 348 16.21 -7.83 -45.97
CA VAL A 348 16.94 -6.54 -46.00
C VAL A 348 15.95 -5.39 -46.11
N ALA A 349 14.82 -5.57 -46.82
CA ALA A 349 13.77 -4.57 -46.91
C ALA A 349 13.06 -4.35 -45.55
N ASP A 350 12.77 -5.41 -44.81
CA ASP A 350 12.12 -5.37 -43.50
C ASP A 350 13.05 -4.79 -42.43
N ALA A 351 14.31 -5.26 -42.37
CA ALA A 351 15.36 -4.67 -41.54
C ALA A 351 15.54 -3.17 -41.83
N THR A 352 15.43 -2.75 -43.10
CA THR A 352 15.46 -1.32 -43.49
C THR A 352 14.26 -0.54 -42.96
N LYS A 353 13.05 -1.13 -42.93
CA LYS A 353 11.84 -0.48 -42.37
C LYS A 353 11.97 -0.33 -40.85
N VAL A 354 12.36 -1.39 -40.14
CA VAL A 354 12.57 -1.37 -38.68
C VAL A 354 13.64 -0.37 -38.29
N ARG A 355 14.77 -0.35 -39.01
CA ARG A 355 15.80 0.69 -38.86
C ARG A 355 15.21 2.10 -38.99
N ARG A 356 14.43 2.38 -40.05
CA ARG A 356 13.83 3.71 -40.27
C ARG A 356 12.83 4.11 -39.19
N TYR A 357 12.02 3.18 -38.70
CA TYR A 357 11.12 3.41 -37.57
C TYR A 357 11.92 3.87 -36.34
N LEU A 358 12.98 3.13 -35.98
CA LEU A 358 13.87 3.47 -34.85
C LEU A 358 14.67 4.78 -35.07
N GLU A 359 15.13 5.05 -36.29
CA GLU A 359 15.79 6.32 -36.66
C GLU A 359 14.86 7.52 -36.50
N ASN A 360 13.57 7.38 -36.87
CA ASN A 360 12.57 8.45 -36.79
C ASN A 360 11.96 8.64 -35.39
N ASP A 361 12.10 7.66 -34.49
CA ASP A 361 11.41 7.64 -33.19
C ASP A 361 11.81 8.81 -32.29
N THR A 362 10.88 9.70 -31.98
CA THR A 362 11.18 10.92 -31.20
C THR A 362 11.35 10.68 -29.70
N SER A 363 11.16 9.46 -29.19
CA SER A 363 11.24 9.14 -27.77
C SER A 363 12.68 8.97 -27.23
N PHE A 364 13.67 8.77 -28.10
CA PHE A 364 15.08 8.59 -27.71
C PHE A 364 15.91 9.87 -27.91
N ASP A 365 17.04 9.99 -27.20
CA ASP A 365 18.05 11.04 -27.45
C ASP A 365 19.07 10.57 -28.49
N GLN A 366 20.13 9.87 -28.08
CA GLN A 366 21.10 9.26 -29.01
C GLN A 366 20.62 7.91 -29.52
N LYS A 367 21.02 7.57 -30.76
CA LYS A 367 20.62 6.34 -31.47
C LYS A 367 21.82 5.64 -32.09
N TYR A 368 22.32 4.63 -31.39
CA TYR A 368 23.45 3.79 -31.78
C TYR A 368 22.94 2.55 -32.51
N ILE A 369 22.56 2.71 -33.78
CA ILE A 369 21.96 1.64 -34.60
C ILE A 369 23.05 0.98 -35.46
N ARG A 370 23.48 -0.22 -35.07
CA ARG A 370 24.30 -1.11 -35.88
C ARG A 370 23.40 -1.84 -36.87
N PHE A 371 23.65 -1.61 -38.16
CA PHE A 371 22.90 -2.25 -39.26
C PHE A 371 23.82 -3.23 -39.99
N LEU A 372 23.44 -4.50 -40.06
CA LEU A 372 24.19 -5.55 -40.77
C LEU A 372 23.28 -6.19 -41.83
N THR A 373 23.73 -6.22 -43.08
CA THR A 373 22.98 -6.83 -44.19
C THR A 373 23.85 -7.76 -45.02
N ASP A 374 23.26 -8.88 -45.45
CA ASP A 374 23.89 -9.86 -46.35
C ASP A 374 25.31 -10.23 -45.89
N GLN A 375 26.34 -10.03 -46.73
CA GLN A 375 27.75 -10.36 -46.45
C GLN A 375 28.30 -9.75 -45.14
N GLN A 376 27.66 -8.71 -44.59
CA GLN A 376 28.08 -8.05 -43.35
C GLN A 376 27.54 -8.75 -42.09
N ALA A 377 26.57 -9.64 -42.23
CA ALA A 377 25.84 -10.28 -41.14
C ALA A 377 26.41 -11.67 -40.77
N THR A 378 27.74 -11.79 -40.65
CA THR A 378 28.39 -13.04 -40.19
C THR A 378 28.21 -13.26 -38.68
N LYS A 379 28.33 -14.50 -38.19
CA LYS A 379 28.27 -14.81 -36.74
C LYS A 379 29.24 -13.96 -35.92
N THR A 380 30.45 -13.73 -36.42
CA THR A 380 31.45 -12.86 -35.80
C THR A 380 30.97 -11.41 -35.74
N ALA A 381 30.47 -10.83 -36.84
CA ALA A 381 29.98 -9.45 -36.86
C ALA A 381 28.75 -9.24 -35.94
N ILE A 382 27.85 -10.22 -35.87
CA ILE A 382 26.69 -10.20 -34.97
C ILE A 382 27.15 -10.28 -33.50
N THR A 383 28.05 -11.19 -33.15
CA THR A 383 28.53 -11.35 -31.76
C THR A 383 29.41 -10.20 -31.28
N GLU A 384 30.18 -9.56 -32.17
CA GLU A 384 30.86 -8.30 -31.88
C GLU A 384 29.87 -7.16 -31.66
N ALA A 385 28.81 -7.07 -32.47
CA ALA A 385 27.76 -6.07 -32.30
C ALA A 385 27.00 -6.22 -30.97
N PHE A 386 26.76 -7.44 -30.48
CA PHE A 386 26.21 -7.66 -29.13
C PHE A 386 27.09 -7.05 -28.04
N LYS A 387 28.43 -7.15 -28.15
CA LYS A 387 29.37 -6.48 -27.22
C LYS A 387 29.31 -4.95 -27.33
N GLU A 388 28.77 -4.39 -28.41
CA GLU A 388 28.46 -2.96 -28.52
C GLU A 388 27.14 -2.57 -27.86
N LEU A 389 26.14 -3.47 -27.83
CA LEU A 389 24.88 -3.27 -27.11
C LEU A 389 25.11 -3.26 -25.58
N GLY A 390 26.04 -4.08 -25.08
CA GLY A 390 26.48 -4.10 -23.67
C GLY A 390 27.17 -2.82 -23.17
N LYS A 391 27.18 -1.74 -23.96
CA LYS A 391 27.57 -0.38 -23.55
C LYS A 391 26.40 0.45 -23.01
N ALA A 392 25.16 0.03 -23.25
CA ALA A 392 23.95 0.70 -22.74
C ALA A 392 23.88 0.66 -21.20
N GLY A 393 23.39 1.72 -20.57
CA GLY A 393 23.17 1.81 -19.13
C GLY A 393 21.75 1.45 -18.67
N LYS A 394 21.49 1.52 -17.37
CA LYS A 394 20.18 1.19 -16.75
C LYS A 394 18.99 1.99 -17.27
N ASP A 395 19.24 3.18 -17.80
CA ASP A 395 18.24 4.12 -18.33
C ASP A 395 18.15 4.07 -19.86
N ASP A 396 18.89 3.17 -20.51
CA ASP A 396 18.96 3.01 -21.97
C ASP A 396 18.18 1.76 -22.43
N VAL A 397 17.95 1.69 -23.75
CA VAL A 397 17.13 0.64 -24.38
C VAL A 397 17.93 -0.12 -25.42
N ILE A 398 17.93 -1.45 -25.31
CA ILE A 398 18.55 -2.38 -26.25
C ILE A 398 17.47 -2.99 -27.15
N VAL A 399 17.69 -2.97 -28.47
CA VAL A 399 16.83 -3.66 -29.46
C VAL A 399 17.68 -4.53 -30.38
N PHE A 400 17.48 -5.85 -30.31
CA PHE A 400 17.97 -6.78 -31.32
C PHE A 400 16.82 -7.17 -32.26
N TYR A 401 16.97 -6.86 -33.55
CA TYR A 401 16.06 -7.28 -34.61
C TYR A 401 16.80 -8.17 -35.61
N TYR A 402 16.21 -9.31 -35.95
CA TYR A 402 16.71 -10.24 -36.95
C TYR A 402 15.61 -10.62 -37.95
N SER A 403 15.93 -10.54 -39.24
CA SER A 403 15.14 -11.11 -40.34
C SER A 403 16.04 -11.94 -41.24
N GLY A 404 15.68 -13.20 -41.47
CA GLY A 404 16.51 -14.14 -42.21
C GLY A 404 16.02 -15.57 -42.03
N HIS A 405 16.87 -16.55 -42.34
CA HIS A 405 16.55 -17.96 -42.09
C HIS A 405 16.66 -18.34 -40.61
N GLY A 406 15.71 -19.15 -40.14
CA GLY A 406 15.87 -20.03 -38.98
C GLY A 406 16.09 -21.48 -39.42
N THR A 407 16.61 -22.31 -38.50
CA THR A 407 16.87 -23.74 -38.72
C THR A 407 17.04 -24.48 -37.38
N GLN A 408 17.14 -25.81 -37.42
CA GLN A 408 17.48 -26.66 -36.27
C GLN A 408 18.88 -27.28 -36.38
N GLU A 409 19.51 -27.59 -35.25
CA GLU A 409 20.63 -28.55 -35.15
C GLU A 409 20.33 -29.66 -34.11
N VAL A 410 21.03 -30.79 -34.18
CA VAL A 410 20.89 -31.87 -33.17
C VAL A 410 21.53 -31.46 -31.85
N ALA A 411 20.79 -31.58 -30.74
CA ALA A 411 21.29 -31.30 -29.40
C ALA A 411 22.11 -32.47 -28.83
N ASP A 412 23.15 -32.16 -28.05
CA ASP A 412 23.72 -33.15 -27.14
C ASP A 412 22.78 -33.36 -25.94
N THR A 413 21.93 -34.38 -26.01
CA THR A 413 20.95 -34.68 -24.94
C THR A 413 21.59 -35.19 -23.63
N THR A 414 22.92 -35.39 -23.58
CA THR A 414 23.63 -35.66 -22.31
C THR A 414 23.93 -34.37 -21.54
N VAL A 415 24.02 -33.24 -22.24
CA VAL A 415 24.23 -31.90 -21.69
C VAL A 415 22.89 -31.16 -21.56
N TRP A 416 22.10 -31.13 -22.63
CA TRP A 416 20.83 -30.40 -22.74
C TRP A 416 19.64 -31.31 -22.38
N THR A 417 19.60 -31.73 -21.11
CA THR A 417 18.62 -32.71 -20.61
C THR A 417 17.16 -32.23 -20.63
N SER A 418 16.92 -30.93 -20.88
CA SER A 418 15.61 -30.31 -21.03
C SER A 418 15.00 -30.43 -22.44
N GLU A 419 15.81 -30.74 -23.47
CA GLU A 419 15.36 -30.71 -24.88
C GLU A 419 14.58 -31.97 -25.25
N GLN A 420 13.25 -31.91 -25.13
CA GLN A 420 12.37 -33.08 -25.28
C GLN A 420 12.33 -33.65 -26.70
N ASP A 421 12.64 -32.85 -27.72
CA ASP A 421 12.73 -33.31 -29.13
C ASP A 421 14.17 -33.62 -29.58
N GLY A 422 15.17 -33.36 -28.74
CA GLY A 422 16.59 -33.58 -29.01
C GLY A 422 17.25 -32.58 -29.96
N LYS A 423 16.74 -31.34 -30.09
CA LYS A 423 17.28 -30.32 -31.02
C LYS A 423 17.58 -28.98 -30.32
N LEU A 424 18.32 -28.12 -31.02
CA LEU A 424 18.54 -26.72 -30.65
C LEU A 424 18.08 -25.81 -31.81
N GLU A 425 17.33 -24.77 -31.49
CA GLU A 425 16.86 -23.80 -32.47
C GLU A 425 17.94 -22.79 -32.80
N CYS A 426 18.13 -22.47 -34.08
CA CYS A 426 19.23 -21.64 -34.57
C CYS A 426 18.79 -20.52 -35.52
N LEU A 427 19.39 -19.34 -35.36
CA LEU A 427 19.42 -18.28 -36.37
C LEU A 427 20.58 -18.55 -37.34
N VAL A 428 20.36 -18.27 -38.64
CA VAL A 428 21.33 -18.54 -39.71
C VAL A 428 21.96 -17.23 -40.20
N SER A 429 23.17 -16.93 -39.72
CA SER A 429 23.96 -15.79 -40.18
C SER A 429 24.35 -15.94 -41.66
N TYR A 430 24.99 -14.92 -42.23
CA TYR A 430 25.60 -15.04 -43.55
C TYR A 430 26.61 -16.19 -43.60
N TYR A 431 26.70 -16.84 -44.76
CA TYR A 431 27.60 -17.93 -45.07
C TYR A 431 28.13 -17.80 -46.50
N ASP A 432 29.40 -18.15 -46.68
CA ASP A 432 30.07 -18.44 -47.94
C ASP A 432 31.01 -19.65 -47.76
N GLU A 433 31.64 -20.14 -48.84
CA GLU A 433 32.49 -21.34 -48.81
C GLU A 433 33.71 -21.24 -47.87
N ASP A 434 34.14 -20.04 -47.45
CA ASP A 434 35.28 -19.86 -46.53
C ASP A 434 34.88 -20.00 -45.03
N HIS A 435 33.58 -19.93 -44.69
CA HIS A 435 33.08 -19.92 -43.30
C HIS A 435 32.57 -21.29 -42.79
N ASP A 436 33.34 -22.37 -42.99
CA ASP A 436 32.93 -23.76 -42.71
C ASP A 436 32.51 -24.04 -41.24
N ASN A 437 31.19 -23.94 -40.99
CA ASN A 437 30.46 -24.17 -39.73
C ASN A 437 30.47 -23.03 -38.69
N GLU A 438 30.77 -21.79 -39.07
CA GLU A 438 30.64 -20.61 -38.18
C GLU A 438 29.46 -19.69 -38.54
N TYR A 439 28.31 -20.28 -38.91
CA TYR A 439 27.12 -19.54 -39.39
C TYR A 439 25.83 -19.77 -38.59
N LEU A 440 25.81 -20.66 -37.59
CA LEU A 440 24.65 -20.90 -36.74
C LEU A 440 24.82 -20.24 -35.36
N ILE A 441 23.82 -19.47 -34.93
CA ILE A 441 23.69 -18.94 -33.56
C ILE A 441 22.52 -19.69 -32.91
N SER A 442 22.78 -20.56 -31.94
CA SER A 442 21.72 -21.30 -31.25
C SER A 442 20.99 -20.44 -30.21
N ASP A 443 19.79 -20.87 -29.81
CA ASP A 443 19.02 -20.25 -28.72
C ASP A 443 19.84 -20.15 -27.41
N LYS A 444 20.66 -21.17 -27.13
CA LYS A 444 21.59 -21.20 -26.00
C LYS A 444 22.66 -20.11 -26.09
N GLU A 445 23.18 -19.86 -27.29
CA GLU A 445 24.13 -18.77 -27.55
C GLU A 445 23.46 -17.39 -27.48
N LEU A 446 22.25 -17.25 -28.02
CA LEU A 446 21.48 -16.02 -27.94
C LEU A 446 21.13 -15.68 -26.48
N ARG A 447 20.72 -16.67 -25.68
CA ARG A 447 20.48 -16.55 -24.24
C ARG A 447 21.72 -16.12 -23.47
N TYR A 448 22.90 -16.61 -23.85
CA TYR A 448 24.18 -16.16 -23.30
C TYR A 448 24.49 -14.70 -23.66
N LEU A 449 24.30 -14.30 -24.93
CA LEU A 449 24.51 -12.92 -25.37
C LEU A 449 23.54 -11.93 -24.69
N ILE A 450 22.27 -12.31 -24.50
CA ILE A 450 21.29 -11.51 -23.75
C ILE A 450 21.71 -11.35 -22.28
N LYS A 451 22.19 -12.43 -21.63
CA LYS A 451 22.74 -12.40 -20.26
C LYS A 451 23.97 -11.50 -20.15
N ASP A 452 24.81 -11.44 -21.18
CA ASP A 452 25.98 -10.55 -21.21
C ASP A 452 25.58 -9.07 -21.28
N VAL A 453 24.70 -8.70 -22.21
CA VAL A 453 24.29 -7.29 -22.36
C VAL A 453 23.39 -6.77 -21.24
N SER A 454 22.69 -7.67 -20.52
CA SER A 454 21.86 -7.28 -19.37
C SER A 454 22.65 -6.81 -18.13
N LYS A 455 23.98 -7.00 -18.10
CA LYS A 455 24.82 -6.71 -16.92
C LYS A 455 24.71 -5.25 -16.40
N ASN A 456 24.34 -4.31 -17.27
CA ASN A 456 24.19 -2.90 -16.93
C ASN A 456 22.73 -2.46 -16.62
N GLY A 457 21.76 -3.38 -16.68
CA GLY A 457 20.36 -3.13 -16.34
C GLY A 457 19.49 -2.46 -17.43
N ALA A 458 20.00 -2.30 -18.65
CA ALA A 458 19.26 -1.72 -19.79
C ALA A 458 17.99 -2.53 -20.14
N HIS A 459 16.96 -1.87 -20.68
CA HIS A 459 15.73 -2.55 -21.11
C HIS A 459 15.94 -3.26 -22.46
N ILE A 460 15.86 -4.60 -22.49
CA ILE A 460 16.18 -5.41 -23.68
C ILE A 460 14.91 -5.90 -24.39
N THR A 461 14.89 -5.69 -25.72
CA THR A 461 13.89 -6.28 -26.64
C THR A 461 14.59 -7.12 -27.71
N VAL A 462 14.09 -8.32 -27.96
CA VAL A 462 14.50 -9.21 -29.07
C VAL A 462 13.31 -9.39 -30.01
N ILE A 463 13.54 -9.33 -31.31
CA ILE A 463 12.51 -9.47 -32.35
C ILE A 463 13.06 -10.34 -33.49
N SER A 464 12.40 -11.47 -33.76
CA SER A 464 12.88 -12.50 -34.70
C SER A 464 11.84 -12.84 -35.77
N ASP A 465 12.10 -12.41 -37.01
CA ASP A 465 11.31 -12.68 -38.20
C ASP A 465 11.93 -13.84 -39.02
N CYS A 466 11.79 -15.05 -38.46
CA CYS A 466 12.33 -16.32 -38.97
C CYS A 466 11.53 -17.51 -38.41
N CYS A 467 11.72 -18.70 -38.98
CA CYS A 467 11.04 -19.93 -38.51
C CYS A 467 11.97 -21.15 -38.42
N HIS A 468 11.58 -22.08 -37.56
CA HIS A 468 12.52 -22.94 -36.85
C HIS A 468 12.29 -24.46 -37.04
N SER A 469 11.10 -25.00 -36.72
CA SER A 469 10.90 -26.47 -36.68
C SER A 469 10.35 -27.12 -37.97
N GLY A 470 9.77 -28.33 -37.87
CA GLY A 470 9.70 -29.37 -38.90
C GLY A 470 8.55 -29.32 -39.91
N ASP A 471 7.30 -29.43 -39.45
CA ASP A 471 6.39 -30.43 -40.06
C ASP A 471 5.19 -29.94 -40.90
N ASN A 472 4.80 -28.67 -40.84
CA ASN A 472 3.55 -28.23 -41.49
C ASN A 472 3.66 -27.96 -43.01
N THR A 473 3.43 -29.01 -43.80
CA THR A 473 3.34 -28.95 -45.27
C THR A 473 1.92 -28.84 -45.83
N ARG A 474 0.89 -28.74 -44.97
CA ARG A 474 -0.52 -28.99 -45.37
C ARG A 474 -1.23 -27.82 -46.04
N ASN A 475 -0.86 -26.57 -45.76
CA ASN A 475 -1.61 -25.39 -46.23
C ASN A 475 -0.79 -24.39 -47.07
N ALA A 476 0.54 -24.54 -47.12
CA ALA A 476 1.42 -23.71 -47.95
C ALA A 476 1.02 -23.69 -49.44
N GLY A 477 0.40 -24.77 -49.95
CA GLY A 477 -0.16 -24.84 -51.31
C GLY A 477 -1.42 -23.98 -51.54
N LEU A 478 -2.15 -23.62 -50.48
CA LEU A 478 -3.31 -22.73 -50.57
C LEU A 478 -2.85 -21.26 -50.65
N ILE A 479 -1.89 -20.87 -49.83
CA ILE A 479 -1.32 -19.51 -49.83
C ILE A 479 -0.59 -19.27 -51.17
N LYS A 480 0.19 -20.24 -51.65
CA LYS A 480 0.85 -20.24 -52.98
C LYS A 480 -0.12 -20.37 -54.18
N SER A 481 -1.42 -20.55 -53.96
CA SER A 481 -2.46 -20.43 -55.01
C SER A 481 -3.26 -19.12 -54.93
N THR A 482 -3.05 -18.32 -53.88
CA THR A 482 -3.72 -17.03 -53.64
C THR A 482 -2.80 -15.82 -53.90
N TYR A 483 -1.49 -15.98 -53.67
CA TYR A 483 -0.48 -14.94 -53.86
C TYR A 483 0.62 -15.43 -54.82
N GLU A 484 1.06 -14.58 -55.75
CA GLU A 484 1.96 -14.98 -56.84
C GLU A 484 3.44 -15.19 -56.41
N GLU A 485 3.86 -14.63 -55.27
CA GLU A 485 5.19 -14.86 -54.68
C GLU A 485 5.11 -15.02 -53.15
N VAL A 486 5.42 -16.23 -52.65
CA VAL A 486 5.43 -16.58 -51.21
C VAL A 486 6.66 -17.44 -50.91
N ILE A 487 7.49 -17.02 -49.94
CA ILE A 487 8.73 -17.68 -49.55
C ILE A 487 8.74 -17.90 -48.02
N GLU A 488 9.23 -19.06 -47.58
CA GLU A 488 9.33 -19.45 -46.16
C GLU A 488 10.70 -19.07 -45.59
N ARG A 489 10.74 -18.43 -44.41
CA ARG A 489 11.97 -17.91 -43.77
C ARG A 489 12.71 -18.99 -42.97
N ARG A 490 12.93 -20.14 -43.61
CA ARG A 490 13.45 -21.37 -43.00
C ARG A 490 14.42 -22.13 -43.92
N ILE A 491 15.43 -22.77 -43.34
CA ILE A 491 16.15 -23.87 -43.99
C ILE A 491 15.54 -25.20 -43.51
N PRO A 492 14.96 -26.05 -44.39
CA PRO A 492 14.34 -27.32 -44.00
C PRO A 492 15.38 -28.44 -43.81
N TYR A 493 16.41 -28.19 -43.00
CA TYR A 493 17.50 -29.14 -42.73
C TYR A 493 17.94 -29.07 -41.25
N VAL A 494 17.90 -30.22 -40.56
CA VAL A 494 18.48 -30.33 -39.21
C VAL A 494 19.99 -30.55 -39.36
N PHE A 495 20.78 -29.59 -38.91
CA PHE A 495 22.24 -29.65 -38.95
C PHE A 495 22.79 -30.67 -37.93
N PRO A 496 23.93 -31.33 -38.21
CA PRO A 496 24.58 -32.23 -37.26
C PRO A 496 24.97 -31.52 -35.97
N GLN A 497 25.01 -32.26 -34.85
CA GLN A 497 25.47 -31.77 -33.55
C GLN A 497 26.89 -31.14 -33.68
N ARG A 498 27.04 -29.90 -33.24
CA ARG A 498 28.35 -29.22 -33.19
C ARG A 498 29.18 -29.70 -31.98
N THR A 499 30.51 -29.56 -32.06
CA THR A 499 31.39 -29.80 -30.91
C THR A 499 31.34 -28.60 -29.95
N TRP A 500 31.66 -28.82 -28.67
CA TRP A 500 31.48 -27.80 -27.62
C TRP A 500 32.23 -26.50 -27.91
N GLU A 501 33.43 -26.61 -28.49
CA GLU A 501 34.33 -25.50 -28.80
C GLU A 501 33.74 -24.52 -29.83
N LYS A 502 32.66 -24.90 -30.55
CA LYS A 502 31.94 -24.06 -31.52
C LYS A 502 30.80 -23.25 -30.90
N PHE A 503 30.55 -23.36 -29.59
CA PHE A 503 29.70 -22.42 -28.87
C PHE A 503 30.48 -21.17 -28.45
N ILE A 504 29.87 -19.99 -28.62
CA ILE A 504 30.46 -18.68 -28.25
C ILE A 504 30.93 -18.63 -26.78
N PHE A 505 30.24 -19.32 -25.87
CA PHE A 505 30.53 -19.37 -24.44
C PHE A 505 31.48 -20.50 -24.01
N SER A 506 32.02 -21.29 -24.95
CA SER A 506 32.80 -22.50 -24.67
C SER A 506 34.12 -22.29 -23.90
N GLN A 507 34.60 -21.04 -23.84
CA GLN A 507 35.77 -20.64 -23.06
C GLN A 507 35.43 -20.23 -21.61
N GLU A 508 34.15 -20.00 -21.31
CA GLU A 508 33.66 -19.55 -19.99
C GLU A 508 32.83 -20.63 -19.26
N LEU A 509 32.24 -21.59 -19.98
CA LEU A 509 31.38 -22.65 -19.45
C LEU A 509 31.77 -24.03 -20.00
N ALA A 510 31.66 -25.06 -19.16
CA ALA A 510 31.96 -26.46 -19.49
C ALA A 510 30.68 -27.31 -19.63
N PRO A 511 30.71 -28.46 -20.34
CA PRO A 511 29.56 -29.37 -20.42
C PRO A 511 29.09 -29.87 -19.03
N ASP A 512 30.05 -30.15 -18.14
CA ASP A 512 29.81 -30.62 -16.77
C ASP A 512 29.04 -29.62 -15.90
N ASP A 513 29.00 -28.33 -16.28
CA ASP A 513 28.22 -27.32 -15.55
C ASP A 513 26.71 -27.57 -15.71
N PHE A 514 26.27 -28.11 -16.85
CA PHE A 514 24.85 -28.36 -17.16
C PHE A 514 24.41 -29.79 -16.81
N ALA A 515 25.35 -30.74 -16.72
CA ALA A 515 25.07 -32.15 -16.50
C ALA A 515 24.14 -32.40 -15.29
N GLY A 516 22.92 -32.85 -15.57
CA GLY A 516 21.90 -33.15 -14.55
C GLY A 516 21.26 -31.94 -13.85
N LYS A 517 21.42 -30.73 -14.39
CA LYS A 517 20.83 -29.49 -13.84
C LYS A 517 19.87 -28.84 -14.85
N HIS A 518 18.92 -28.04 -14.38
CA HIS A 518 18.15 -27.18 -15.27
C HIS A 518 19.01 -26.01 -15.80
N ILE A 519 18.78 -25.57 -17.03
CA ILE A 519 19.57 -24.53 -17.68
C ILE A 519 19.63 -23.22 -16.88
N ASP A 520 18.54 -22.86 -16.19
CA ASP A 520 18.46 -21.64 -15.38
C ASP A 520 19.50 -21.58 -14.25
N ALA A 521 19.99 -22.73 -13.76
CA ALA A 521 20.99 -22.79 -12.70
C ALA A 521 22.40 -22.39 -13.16
N VAL A 522 22.64 -22.32 -14.48
CA VAL A 522 23.94 -21.99 -15.11
C VAL A 522 23.82 -20.71 -15.96
N LEU A 523 22.74 -20.64 -16.74
CA LEU A 523 22.35 -19.54 -17.60
C LEU A 523 20.96 -19.05 -17.19
N PRO A 524 20.80 -18.41 -16.00
CA PRO A 524 19.55 -17.81 -15.60
C PRO A 524 19.07 -16.81 -16.66
N PRO A 525 17.75 -16.75 -16.96
CA PRO A 525 17.23 -15.89 -18.00
C PRO A 525 17.28 -14.43 -17.53
N ALA A 526 17.88 -13.56 -18.33
CA ALA A 526 17.98 -12.14 -18.02
C ALA A 526 16.68 -11.37 -18.30
N LYS A 527 16.55 -10.17 -17.73
CA LYS A 527 15.40 -9.28 -17.91
C LYS A 527 15.29 -8.78 -19.36
N HIS A 528 14.39 -9.38 -20.14
CA HIS A 528 14.14 -9.01 -21.54
C HIS A 528 12.71 -9.39 -21.98
N VAL A 529 12.27 -8.83 -23.10
CA VAL A 529 11.12 -9.32 -23.88
C VAL A 529 11.61 -9.88 -25.21
N SER A 530 11.06 -11.00 -25.66
CA SER A 530 11.30 -11.57 -26.99
C SER A 530 9.99 -11.70 -27.76
N LEU A 531 9.99 -11.32 -29.04
CA LEU A 531 8.87 -11.41 -29.98
C LEU A 531 9.27 -12.24 -31.20
N SER A 532 8.70 -13.44 -31.35
CA SER A 532 8.95 -14.36 -32.47
C SER A 532 7.80 -14.35 -33.46
N ALA A 533 8.11 -14.49 -34.76
CA ALA A 533 7.11 -14.38 -35.82
C ALA A 533 6.03 -15.48 -35.86
N CYS A 534 6.36 -16.71 -35.45
CA CYS A 534 5.46 -17.87 -35.49
C CYS A 534 5.71 -18.84 -34.32
N GLU A 535 4.77 -19.76 -34.10
CA GLU A 535 4.97 -20.90 -33.20
C GLU A 535 6.03 -21.86 -33.74
N SER A 536 6.53 -22.74 -32.87
CA SER A 536 7.56 -23.70 -33.25
C SER A 536 7.10 -24.62 -34.40
N ASP A 537 5.84 -25.09 -34.39
CA ASP A 537 5.24 -25.99 -35.39
C ASP A 537 4.68 -25.30 -36.64
N GLU A 538 4.94 -24.00 -36.83
CA GLU A 538 4.47 -23.16 -37.94
C GLU A 538 5.61 -22.68 -38.88
N SER A 539 5.35 -21.69 -39.73
CA SER A 539 6.38 -21.08 -40.59
C SER A 539 6.12 -19.59 -40.88
N ALA A 540 7.12 -18.77 -40.57
CA ALA A 540 7.17 -17.36 -40.92
C ALA A 540 7.36 -17.19 -42.44
N VAL A 541 6.56 -16.33 -43.06
CA VAL A 541 6.55 -16.14 -44.52
C VAL A 541 6.76 -14.69 -44.94
N GLU A 542 7.39 -14.52 -46.09
CA GLU A 542 7.34 -13.28 -46.86
C GLU A 542 6.45 -13.43 -48.10
N VAL A 543 5.67 -12.38 -48.36
CA VAL A 543 4.71 -12.30 -49.47
C VAL A 543 5.03 -11.06 -50.28
N SER A 544 5.29 -11.23 -51.58
CA SER A 544 5.69 -10.15 -52.50
C SER A 544 6.90 -9.32 -52.01
N GLY A 545 7.86 -9.94 -51.33
CA GLY A 545 9.09 -9.28 -50.84
C GLY A 545 8.94 -8.52 -49.51
N GLU A 546 7.98 -8.91 -48.67
CA GLU A 546 7.77 -8.36 -47.33
C GLU A 546 7.33 -9.43 -46.34
N GLY A 547 7.99 -9.52 -45.19
CA GLY A 547 7.65 -10.42 -44.09
C GLY A 547 6.35 -10.03 -43.42
N VAL A 548 5.40 -10.97 -43.31
CA VAL A 548 4.06 -10.65 -42.81
C VAL A 548 4.07 -10.25 -41.32
N PHE A 549 4.98 -10.81 -40.52
CA PHE A 549 5.15 -10.42 -39.12
C PHE A 549 5.64 -8.98 -38.99
N THR A 550 6.82 -8.64 -39.55
CA THR A 550 7.38 -7.28 -39.47
C THR A 550 6.42 -6.23 -40.05
N LYS A 551 5.66 -6.56 -41.11
CA LYS A 551 4.61 -5.69 -41.67
C LYS A 551 3.54 -5.31 -40.65
N TYR A 552 2.93 -6.28 -39.97
CA TYR A 552 1.86 -6.00 -39.00
C TYR A 552 2.40 -5.48 -37.66
N LEU A 553 3.62 -5.86 -37.28
CA LEU A 553 4.37 -5.30 -36.16
C LEU A 553 4.57 -3.78 -36.32
N LEU A 554 5.14 -3.36 -37.45
CA LEU A 554 5.36 -1.94 -37.75
C LEU A 554 4.05 -1.18 -37.90
N LYS A 555 3.04 -1.73 -38.60
CA LYS A 555 1.73 -1.09 -38.70
C LYS A 555 1.08 -0.86 -37.32
N SER A 556 1.22 -1.80 -36.39
CA SER A 556 0.67 -1.69 -35.02
C SER A 556 1.40 -0.63 -34.18
N LEU A 557 2.73 -0.50 -34.37
CA LEU A 557 3.56 0.53 -33.76
C LEU A 557 3.28 1.92 -34.34
N GLU A 558 3.24 2.06 -35.67
CA GLU A 558 2.96 3.33 -36.35
C GLU A 558 1.56 3.87 -36.00
N ALA A 559 0.54 3.01 -36.01
CA ALA A 559 -0.84 3.38 -35.66
C ALA A 559 -1.06 3.80 -34.19
N SER A 560 -0.04 3.65 -33.34
CA SER A 560 -0.06 4.00 -31.91
C SER A 560 1.01 5.01 -31.49
N GLY A 561 1.87 5.47 -32.42
CA GLY A 561 3.12 6.15 -32.07
C GLY A 561 4.09 5.29 -31.23
N GLY A 562 3.84 3.99 -31.12
CA GLY A 562 4.51 3.06 -30.22
C GLY A 562 4.13 3.21 -28.74
N GLN A 563 3.08 3.96 -28.39
CA GLN A 563 2.57 4.06 -27.01
C GLN A 563 1.64 2.87 -26.71
N LEU A 564 2.23 1.68 -26.59
CA LEU A 564 1.56 0.41 -26.28
C LEU A 564 2.38 -0.38 -25.28
N SER A 565 1.73 -1.20 -24.46
CA SER A 565 2.41 -2.28 -23.74
C SER A 565 2.82 -3.42 -24.68
N TYR A 566 3.75 -4.27 -24.25
CA TYR A 566 4.15 -5.46 -25.02
C TYR A 566 2.98 -6.43 -25.26
N SER A 567 2.14 -6.70 -24.25
CA SER A 567 0.92 -7.50 -24.43
C SER A 567 -0.04 -6.88 -25.47
N ALA A 568 -0.26 -5.57 -25.44
CA ALA A 568 -1.13 -4.90 -26.41
C ALA A 568 -0.57 -4.97 -27.85
N LEU A 569 0.76 -4.85 -28.01
CA LEU A 569 1.40 -5.05 -29.31
C LEU A 569 1.29 -6.51 -29.79
N HIS A 570 1.58 -7.49 -28.93
CA HIS A 570 1.51 -8.91 -29.26
C HIS A 570 0.09 -9.33 -29.68
N GLY A 571 -0.92 -8.98 -28.88
CA GLY A 571 -2.33 -9.23 -29.19
C GLY A 571 -2.77 -8.62 -30.51
N ARG A 572 -2.40 -7.35 -30.78
CA ARG A 572 -2.67 -6.69 -32.08
C ARG A 572 -2.06 -7.47 -33.24
N VAL A 573 -0.76 -7.78 -33.18
CA VAL A 573 -0.04 -8.42 -34.29
C VAL A 573 -0.56 -9.84 -34.57
N LYS A 574 -0.80 -10.65 -33.53
CA LYS A 574 -1.41 -11.98 -33.68
C LYS A 574 -2.76 -11.89 -34.41
N GLN A 575 -3.62 -10.96 -33.99
CA GLN A 575 -4.99 -10.87 -34.50
C GLN A 575 -5.08 -10.26 -35.92
N MET A 576 -4.04 -9.58 -36.39
CA MET A 576 -3.89 -9.18 -37.80
C MET A 576 -3.36 -10.31 -38.70
N LEU A 577 -2.64 -11.29 -38.13
CA LEU A 577 -2.19 -12.49 -38.83
C LEU A 577 -3.28 -13.59 -38.87
N ASN A 578 -4.03 -13.73 -37.77
CA ASN A 578 -5.16 -14.66 -37.63
C ASN A 578 -6.09 -14.65 -38.86
N ASN A 579 -6.47 -15.84 -39.32
CA ASN A 579 -7.32 -16.12 -40.48
C ASN A 579 -6.75 -15.67 -41.86
N ALA A 580 -5.65 -14.93 -41.92
CA ALA A 580 -4.98 -14.57 -43.18
C ALA A 580 -3.71 -15.40 -43.44
N PHE A 581 -2.98 -15.77 -42.38
CA PHE A 581 -1.75 -16.56 -42.45
C PHE A 581 -1.74 -17.65 -41.37
N GLU A 582 -1.08 -18.78 -41.66
CA GLU A 582 -0.89 -19.91 -40.73
C GLU A 582 0.34 -19.61 -39.85
N GLN A 583 0.24 -18.52 -39.07
CA GLN A 583 1.36 -17.88 -38.39
C GLN A 583 0.92 -17.12 -37.11
N THR A 584 1.25 -17.69 -35.96
CA THR A 584 0.91 -17.27 -34.59
C THR A 584 2.16 -16.70 -33.90
N PRO A 585 2.34 -15.38 -33.78
CA PRO A 585 3.53 -14.82 -33.16
C PRO A 585 3.57 -15.14 -31.66
N ILE A 586 4.75 -15.42 -31.12
CA ILE A 586 4.98 -15.70 -29.70
C ILE A 586 5.53 -14.45 -29.01
N MET A 587 5.06 -14.14 -27.81
CA MET A 587 5.76 -13.26 -26.87
C MET A 587 6.32 -14.10 -25.71
N TYR A 588 7.64 -14.03 -25.50
CA TYR A 588 8.30 -14.62 -24.33
C TYR A 588 8.85 -13.53 -23.42
N ILE A 589 8.55 -13.65 -22.12
CA ILE A 589 9.12 -12.85 -21.04
C ILE A 589 9.39 -13.83 -19.89
N PRO A 590 10.61 -13.88 -19.33
CA PRO A 590 10.91 -14.83 -18.25
C PRO A 590 10.00 -14.61 -17.03
N PRO A 591 9.48 -15.67 -16.37
CA PRO A 591 8.45 -15.55 -15.34
C PRO A 591 8.73 -14.51 -14.25
N ALA A 592 9.98 -14.44 -13.76
CA ALA A 592 10.42 -13.50 -12.74
C ALA A 592 10.27 -12.01 -13.11
N TYR A 593 10.17 -11.69 -14.42
CA TYR A 593 10.03 -10.32 -14.94
C TYR A 593 8.69 -10.09 -15.65
N HIS A 594 7.81 -11.10 -15.74
CA HIS A 594 6.59 -11.02 -16.55
C HIS A 594 5.65 -9.89 -16.08
N ARG A 595 5.37 -9.81 -14.77
CA ARG A 595 4.52 -8.76 -14.16
C ARG A 595 5.04 -7.34 -14.43
N GLU A 596 6.35 -7.17 -14.60
CA GLU A 596 6.95 -5.87 -14.90
C GLU A 596 6.90 -5.58 -16.41
N LEU A 597 7.43 -6.48 -17.24
CA LEU A 597 7.70 -6.17 -18.64
C LEU A 597 6.47 -6.31 -19.56
N ALA A 598 5.50 -7.16 -19.25
CA ALA A 598 4.33 -7.38 -20.12
C ALA A 598 3.49 -6.11 -20.32
N LEU A 599 3.35 -5.32 -19.25
CA LEU A 599 2.61 -4.04 -19.23
C LEU A 599 3.50 -2.82 -19.47
N THR A 600 4.83 -2.99 -19.52
CA THR A 600 5.78 -1.92 -19.83
C THR A 600 5.60 -1.47 -21.29
N ASN A 601 5.75 -0.17 -21.55
CA ASN A 601 5.70 0.39 -22.91
C ASN A 601 6.74 -0.24 -23.85
N VAL A 602 6.38 -0.46 -25.11
CA VAL A 602 7.29 -1.04 -26.10
C VAL A 602 8.49 -0.12 -26.31
N PHE A 603 9.69 -0.70 -26.24
CA PHE A 603 10.99 -0.03 -26.15
C PHE A 603 11.11 0.95 -24.96
N ASN A 604 10.45 0.67 -23.82
CA ASN A 604 10.46 1.46 -22.57
C ASN A 604 10.26 2.97 -22.78
N LYS A 605 9.36 3.33 -23.70
CA LYS A 605 9.11 4.72 -24.06
C LYS A 605 8.50 5.53 -22.90
N PRO A 606 8.99 6.75 -22.63
CA PRO A 606 8.39 7.64 -21.65
C PRO A 606 6.96 8.03 -22.02
N GLY A 607 6.16 8.32 -20.98
CA GLY A 607 4.70 8.23 -21.01
C GLY A 607 4.25 6.87 -20.46
N GLY A 608 3.11 6.83 -19.78
CA GLY A 608 2.47 5.57 -19.42
C GLY A 608 1.44 5.15 -20.48
N PRO A 609 1.13 3.85 -20.62
CA PRO A 609 -0.03 3.42 -21.39
C PRO A 609 -1.28 4.04 -20.74
N GLY A 610 -1.88 5.02 -21.42
CA GLY A 610 -2.78 6.00 -20.80
C GLY A 610 -4.14 5.45 -20.38
N ASN A 611 -4.22 4.85 -19.18
CA ASN A 611 -5.42 4.33 -18.52
C ASN A 611 -6.46 3.77 -19.51
N THR A 612 -6.07 2.73 -20.26
CA THR A 612 -6.94 2.06 -21.22
C THR A 612 -8.01 1.22 -20.52
N THR A 613 -9.02 1.89 -19.95
CA THR A 613 -10.33 1.30 -19.60
C THR A 613 -11.17 1.03 -20.88
N TYR A 614 -10.47 0.76 -21.97
CA TYR A 614 -10.94 0.50 -23.33
C TYR A 614 -10.10 -0.66 -23.85
N ALA A 615 -10.74 -1.69 -24.38
CA ALA A 615 -10.06 -2.76 -25.10
C ALA A 615 -9.94 -2.39 -26.58
N ASP A 616 -8.86 -2.82 -27.23
CA ASP A 616 -8.65 -2.53 -28.65
C ASP A 616 -9.76 -3.13 -29.53
N VAL A 617 -10.25 -2.32 -30.47
CA VAL A 617 -11.09 -2.74 -31.59
C VAL A 617 -10.29 -2.55 -32.88
N ILE A 618 -10.00 -3.66 -33.55
CA ILE A 618 -9.17 -3.72 -34.76
C ILE A 618 -9.92 -4.43 -35.89
N ARG A 619 -9.38 -4.38 -37.12
CA ARG A 619 -9.87 -5.20 -38.24
C ARG A 619 -8.97 -6.42 -38.43
N ASP A 620 -9.55 -7.62 -38.39
CA ASP A 620 -8.83 -8.89 -38.54
C ASP A 620 -8.45 -9.20 -40.00
N GLY A 621 -7.65 -10.26 -40.20
CA GLY A 621 -7.23 -10.73 -41.53
C GLY A 621 -8.38 -11.20 -42.44
N ALA A 622 -9.54 -11.53 -41.87
CA ALA A 622 -10.76 -11.91 -42.60
C ALA A 622 -11.69 -10.70 -42.89
N GLY A 623 -11.30 -9.49 -42.45
CA GLY A 623 -12.05 -8.25 -42.64
C GLY A 623 -13.17 -8.00 -41.64
N ASN A 624 -13.26 -8.74 -40.52
CA ASN A 624 -14.18 -8.45 -39.42
C ASN A 624 -13.62 -7.39 -38.48
N TRP A 625 -14.50 -6.72 -37.74
CA TRP A 625 -14.11 -5.91 -36.58
C TRP A 625 -14.06 -6.78 -35.31
N VAL A 626 -12.94 -6.76 -34.60
CA VAL A 626 -12.66 -7.62 -33.44
C VAL A 626 -12.25 -6.77 -32.25
N LEU A 627 -13.04 -6.89 -31.17
CA LEU A 627 -12.73 -6.42 -29.83
C LEU A 627 -11.81 -7.43 -29.14
N GLN A 628 -10.74 -6.95 -28.52
CA GLN A 628 -9.75 -7.78 -27.82
C GLN A 628 -10.21 -8.32 -26.45
N ARG A 629 -11.51 -8.53 -26.26
CA ARG A 629 -12.10 -9.13 -25.05
C ARG A 629 -13.18 -10.12 -25.46
N GLY A 630 -13.34 -11.19 -24.69
CA GLY A 630 -14.19 -12.35 -25.01
C GLY A 630 -14.87 -12.93 -23.78
N ALA A 631 -15.30 -14.19 -23.87
CA ALA A 631 -16.08 -14.83 -22.83
C ALA A 631 -15.34 -14.98 -21.49
N VAL A 632 -14.01 -15.16 -21.47
CA VAL A 632 -13.22 -15.18 -20.22
C VAL A 632 -13.23 -13.83 -19.49
N HIS A 633 -13.54 -12.74 -20.19
CA HIS A 633 -13.65 -11.38 -19.65
C HIS A 633 -15.11 -11.00 -19.28
N GLY A 634 -16.07 -11.93 -19.44
CA GLY A 634 -17.49 -11.74 -19.11
C GLY A 634 -18.37 -11.32 -20.28
N ILE A 635 -17.82 -11.15 -21.49
CA ILE A 635 -18.62 -10.79 -22.67
C ILE A 635 -19.48 -11.97 -23.11
N GLY A 636 -20.77 -11.72 -23.34
CA GLY A 636 -21.72 -12.69 -23.89
C GLY A 636 -22.48 -12.12 -25.07
N ARG A 637 -23.28 -12.95 -25.74
CA ARG A 637 -24.18 -12.50 -26.82
C ARG A 637 -25.22 -11.44 -26.37
N ALA A 638 -25.51 -11.39 -25.07
CA ALA A 638 -26.44 -10.44 -24.48
C ALA A 638 -25.80 -9.09 -24.08
N THR A 639 -24.46 -8.96 -24.13
CA THR A 639 -23.74 -7.73 -23.73
C THR A 639 -24.22 -6.52 -24.54
N ARG A 640 -24.54 -5.44 -23.82
CA ARG A 640 -24.95 -4.13 -24.37
C ARG A 640 -23.91 -3.09 -23.94
N GLY A 641 -24.07 -1.85 -24.41
CA GLY A 641 -23.15 -0.77 -24.06
C GLY A 641 -21.70 -1.00 -24.52
N ILE A 642 -21.50 -1.77 -25.62
CA ILE A 642 -20.21 -1.79 -26.31
C ILE A 642 -20.15 -0.55 -27.19
N THR A 643 -19.31 0.40 -26.83
CA THR A 643 -19.13 1.65 -27.57
C THR A 643 -17.69 1.77 -28.04
N VAL A 644 -17.51 2.08 -29.32
CA VAL A 644 -16.22 2.16 -29.99
C VAL A 644 -15.90 3.63 -30.22
N ARG A 645 -14.80 4.09 -29.66
CA ARG A 645 -14.44 5.51 -29.59
C ARG A 645 -13.35 5.86 -30.61
N ASP A 646 -13.54 7.01 -31.24
CA ASP A 646 -12.54 7.67 -32.08
C ASP A 646 -12.44 9.16 -31.71
N ASP A 647 -11.43 9.52 -30.92
CA ASP A 647 -11.22 10.86 -30.34
C ASP A 647 -12.48 11.40 -29.62
N ASP A 648 -13.24 12.30 -30.25
CA ASP A 648 -14.51 12.86 -29.74
C ASP A 648 -15.77 12.12 -30.26
N LYS A 649 -15.63 11.21 -31.24
CA LYS A 649 -16.72 10.39 -31.77
C LYS A 649 -16.90 9.11 -30.95
N ILE A 650 -18.15 8.67 -30.84
CA ILE A 650 -18.54 7.40 -30.22
C ILE A 650 -19.50 6.68 -31.17
N TYR A 651 -19.25 5.39 -31.41
CA TYR A 651 -20.03 4.53 -32.29
C TYR A 651 -20.58 3.32 -31.50
N ASP A 652 -21.88 3.05 -31.58
CA ASP A 652 -22.46 1.86 -30.95
C ASP A 652 -22.10 0.58 -31.73
N ALA A 653 -21.66 -0.45 -31.00
CA ALA A 653 -21.35 -1.77 -31.54
C ALA A 653 -22.23 -2.87 -30.92
N LYS A 654 -22.47 -3.94 -31.68
CA LYS A 654 -23.30 -5.09 -31.29
C LYS A 654 -22.46 -6.36 -31.41
N VAL A 655 -22.64 -7.32 -30.51
CA VAL A 655 -21.93 -8.61 -30.56
C VAL A 655 -22.43 -9.44 -31.75
N ARG A 656 -21.53 -9.83 -32.66
CA ARG A 656 -21.80 -10.80 -33.74
C ARG A 656 -21.54 -12.23 -33.25
N SER A 657 -20.37 -12.45 -32.65
CA SER A 657 -19.95 -13.73 -32.04
C SER A 657 -18.83 -13.52 -31.03
N VAL A 658 -18.77 -14.38 -30.02
CA VAL A 658 -17.82 -14.30 -28.91
C VAL A 658 -16.92 -15.55 -28.95
N GLY A 659 -15.61 -15.35 -28.90
CA GLY A 659 -14.60 -16.40 -28.71
C GLY A 659 -14.20 -16.54 -27.24
N ALA A 660 -13.11 -17.27 -26.96
CA ALA A 660 -12.62 -17.40 -25.59
C ALA A 660 -12.15 -16.03 -25.03
N ASP A 661 -11.21 -15.37 -25.73
CA ASP A 661 -10.54 -14.14 -25.29
C ASP A 661 -10.91 -12.89 -26.11
N THR A 662 -11.60 -13.05 -27.24
CA THR A 662 -11.95 -12.00 -28.22
C THR A 662 -13.44 -12.02 -28.63
N THR A 663 -13.93 -10.93 -29.23
CA THR A 663 -15.33 -10.78 -29.69
C THR A 663 -15.40 -10.11 -31.05
N ILE A 664 -16.10 -10.74 -32.01
CA ILE A 664 -16.41 -10.12 -33.30
C ILE A 664 -17.61 -9.19 -33.13
N LEU A 665 -17.44 -7.94 -33.55
CA LEU A 665 -18.45 -6.88 -33.52
C LEU A 665 -19.21 -6.78 -34.86
N ALA A 666 -20.38 -6.16 -34.79
CA ALA A 666 -21.14 -5.65 -35.92
C ALA A 666 -21.58 -4.21 -35.64
N PHE A 667 -21.45 -3.36 -36.65
CA PHE A 667 -21.96 -1.99 -36.66
C PHE A 667 -23.18 -1.91 -37.58
N ASP A 668 -23.95 -0.82 -37.50
CA ASP A 668 -24.97 -0.55 -38.51
C ASP A 668 -24.31 0.00 -39.79
N ASN A 669 -24.77 -0.42 -40.97
CA ASN A 669 -24.03 -0.27 -42.25
C ASN A 669 -23.49 1.14 -42.57
N ALA A 670 -24.16 2.20 -42.11
CA ALA A 670 -23.68 3.57 -42.28
C ALA A 670 -22.40 3.82 -41.47
N VAL A 671 -22.41 3.42 -40.20
CA VAL A 671 -21.25 3.50 -39.28
C VAL A 671 -20.11 2.62 -39.79
N GLU A 672 -20.38 1.39 -40.26
CA GLU A 672 -19.31 0.53 -40.79
C GLU A 672 -18.62 1.15 -42.03
N SER A 673 -19.29 2.04 -42.76
CA SER A 673 -18.70 2.79 -43.88
C SER A 673 -17.95 4.08 -43.49
N GLU A 674 -18.07 4.54 -42.24
CA GLU A 674 -17.29 5.66 -41.70
C GLU A 674 -15.98 5.21 -41.00
N LEU A 675 -15.86 3.92 -40.65
CA LEU A 675 -14.68 3.39 -39.96
C LEU A 675 -13.52 3.12 -40.94
N ASP A 676 -12.40 3.82 -40.72
CA ASP A 676 -11.13 3.58 -41.43
C ASP A 676 -10.60 2.17 -41.11
N THR A 677 -10.55 1.32 -42.14
CA THR A 677 -10.15 -0.08 -42.05
C THR A 677 -8.68 -0.29 -41.71
N SER A 678 -7.87 0.77 -41.67
CA SER A 678 -6.47 0.73 -41.29
C SER A 678 -6.22 1.10 -39.81
N LYS A 679 -7.21 1.73 -39.15
CA LYS A 679 -7.14 2.31 -37.82
C LYS A 679 -7.53 1.33 -36.71
N ILE A 680 -7.09 1.65 -35.49
CA ILE A 680 -7.39 0.93 -34.25
C ILE A 680 -8.18 1.87 -33.33
N TYR A 681 -9.21 1.34 -32.67
CA TYR A 681 -10.20 2.13 -31.91
C TYR A 681 -10.30 1.66 -30.45
N GLY A 682 -10.68 2.56 -29.54
CA GLY A 682 -10.90 2.22 -28.14
C GLY A 682 -12.32 1.69 -27.90
N GLY A 683 -12.48 0.39 -27.64
CA GLY A 683 -13.75 -0.23 -27.29
C GLY A 683 -14.01 -0.22 -25.78
N TYR A 684 -14.95 0.61 -25.33
CA TYR A 684 -15.52 0.50 -23.99
C TYR A 684 -16.59 -0.60 -23.99
N VAL A 685 -16.65 -1.37 -22.89
CA VAL A 685 -17.74 -2.32 -22.63
C VAL A 685 -18.40 -1.89 -21.32
N GLU A 686 -19.70 -1.61 -21.36
CA GLU A 686 -20.48 -1.45 -20.14
C GLU A 686 -20.50 -2.77 -19.38
N GLY A 687 -19.57 -2.85 -18.44
CA GLY A 687 -19.44 -3.95 -17.53
C GLY A 687 -18.60 -5.13 -18.04
N LEU A 688 -17.34 -5.19 -17.57
CA LEU A 688 -16.36 -6.22 -17.92
C LEU A 688 -15.77 -6.83 -16.63
N MET A 689 -15.57 -8.15 -16.59
CA MET A 689 -14.95 -8.95 -15.50
C MET A 689 -15.52 -8.75 -14.08
N SER A 690 -16.62 -9.43 -13.71
CA SER A 690 -17.29 -9.16 -12.42
C SER A 690 -18.47 -10.01 -11.95
N GLN A 691 -18.80 -9.92 -10.66
CA GLN A 691 -20.05 -10.44 -10.08
C GLN A 691 -20.66 -9.43 -9.08
N GLN A 692 -21.95 -9.09 -9.20
CA GLN A 692 -22.60 -8.15 -8.29
C GLN A 692 -22.62 -8.70 -6.84
N LEU A 693 -21.86 -8.07 -5.95
CA LEU A 693 -21.80 -8.39 -4.52
C LEU A 693 -23.06 -7.92 -3.79
N LYS A 694 -23.43 -8.63 -2.73
CA LYS A 694 -24.48 -8.25 -1.78
C LYS A 694 -23.84 -7.84 -0.46
N ILE A 695 -24.04 -6.60 -0.05
CA ILE A 695 -23.43 -6.02 1.16
C ILE A 695 -24.51 -5.73 2.19
N HIS A 696 -24.42 -6.36 3.36
CA HIS A 696 -25.25 -6.01 4.51
C HIS A 696 -24.64 -4.84 5.29
N LEU A 697 -25.47 -3.93 5.81
CA LEU A 697 -25.04 -2.78 6.60
C LEU A 697 -25.40 -2.95 8.08
N ASN A 698 -24.39 -3.25 8.90
CA ASN A 698 -24.52 -3.29 10.34
C ASN A 698 -24.32 -1.88 10.94
N ASN A 699 -25.44 -1.24 11.29
CA ASN A 699 -25.50 0.17 11.72
C ASN A 699 -25.51 0.37 13.26
N VAL A 700 -25.19 -0.63 14.08
CA VAL A 700 -25.39 -0.58 15.56
C VAL A 700 -24.64 0.58 16.24
N ASP A 701 -23.39 0.83 15.83
CA ASP A 701 -22.51 1.87 16.38
C ASP A 701 -22.30 3.09 15.48
N ASN A 702 -22.93 3.13 14.29
CA ASN A 702 -22.52 4.08 13.25
C ASN A 702 -23.09 5.50 13.41
N ILE A 703 -22.32 6.47 12.90
CA ILE A 703 -22.77 7.83 12.59
C ILE A 703 -23.62 7.75 11.30
N LEU A 704 -24.88 8.18 11.36
CA LEU A 704 -25.86 7.98 10.26
C LEU A 704 -25.42 8.55 8.90
N THR A 705 -24.60 9.61 8.90
CA THR A 705 -24.04 10.22 7.68
C THR A 705 -23.24 9.25 6.83
N ASP A 706 -22.56 8.29 7.45
CA ASP A 706 -21.57 7.45 6.78
C ASP A 706 -22.24 6.31 6.02
N SER A 707 -23.27 5.70 6.61
CA SER A 707 -24.13 4.74 5.90
C SER A 707 -24.86 5.40 4.72
N LEU A 708 -25.22 6.69 4.83
CA LEU A 708 -25.85 7.44 3.73
C LEU A 708 -24.85 7.76 2.61
N LEU A 709 -23.68 8.31 2.93
CA LEU A 709 -22.62 8.62 1.95
C LEU A 709 -22.15 7.36 1.21
N PHE A 710 -21.96 6.26 1.93
CA PHE A 710 -21.61 4.97 1.33
C PHE A 710 -22.73 4.42 0.45
N ALA A 711 -23.99 4.45 0.90
CA ALA A 711 -25.12 3.98 0.11
C ALA A 711 -25.31 4.80 -1.19
N GLU A 712 -25.13 6.13 -1.12
CA GLU A 712 -25.17 7.00 -2.30
C GLU A 712 -24.07 6.65 -3.30
N LYS A 713 -22.81 6.54 -2.85
CA LYS A 713 -21.68 6.17 -3.71
C LYS A 713 -21.82 4.77 -4.30
N LEU A 714 -22.34 3.81 -3.54
CA LEU A 714 -22.58 2.45 -4.02
C LEU A 714 -23.64 2.43 -5.14
N ILE A 715 -24.71 3.22 -5.00
CA ILE A 715 -25.76 3.36 -6.03
C ILE A 715 -25.29 4.14 -7.26
N THR A 716 -24.44 5.15 -7.09
CA THR A 716 -24.05 6.08 -8.17
C THR A 716 -22.77 5.69 -8.91
N GLU A 717 -21.75 5.16 -8.24
CA GLU A 717 -20.47 4.80 -8.85
C GLU A 717 -20.35 3.31 -9.21
N ILE A 718 -21.02 2.43 -8.45
CA ILE A 718 -20.85 0.98 -8.56
C ILE A 718 -22.13 0.09 -8.47
N PRO A 719 -23.25 0.44 -9.14
CA PRO A 719 -24.50 -0.31 -9.04
C PRO A 719 -24.51 -1.72 -9.67
N SER A 720 -23.65 -2.02 -10.66
CA SER A 720 -23.51 -3.38 -11.21
C SER A 720 -22.55 -4.26 -10.41
N GLN A 721 -21.75 -3.66 -9.53
CA GLN A 721 -20.66 -4.27 -8.79
C GLN A 721 -21.09 -4.68 -7.39
N ALA A 722 -21.93 -3.87 -6.74
CA ALA A 722 -22.41 -4.10 -5.40
C ALA A 722 -23.85 -3.58 -5.26
N ARG A 723 -24.64 -4.27 -4.45
CA ARG A 723 -25.96 -3.82 -3.99
C ARG A 723 -26.08 -4.02 -2.49
N LEU A 724 -26.90 -3.21 -1.84
CA LEU A 724 -27.26 -3.44 -0.45
C LEU A 724 -28.17 -4.68 -0.33
N GLU A 725 -28.04 -5.41 0.79
CA GLU A 725 -28.88 -6.54 1.13
C GLU A 725 -29.45 -6.39 2.55
N ALA A 726 -30.76 -6.60 2.68
CA ALA A 726 -31.51 -6.30 3.91
C ALA A 726 -31.35 -7.40 4.97
N LYS A 727 -30.96 -8.60 4.58
CA LYS A 727 -30.71 -9.73 5.47
C LYS A 727 -29.26 -10.16 5.40
N GLU A 728 -28.58 -10.17 6.54
CA GLU A 728 -27.21 -10.66 6.67
C GLU A 728 -27.03 -12.09 6.11
N ALA A 729 -27.97 -13.00 6.36
CA ALA A 729 -27.92 -14.39 5.89
C ALA A 729 -27.97 -14.56 4.35
N ASP A 730 -28.48 -13.56 3.61
CA ASP A 730 -28.58 -13.62 2.15
C ASP A 730 -27.42 -12.86 1.46
N ALA A 731 -26.56 -12.18 2.24
CA ALA A 731 -25.45 -11.34 1.78
C ALA A 731 -24.13 -12.11 1.57
N ASP A 732 -23.20 -11.52 0.81
CA ASP A 732 -21.86 -12.09 0.60
C ASP A 732 -20.87 -11.58 1.66
N TYR A 733 -21.06 -10.33 2.11
CA TYR A 733 -20.29 -9.67 3.17
C TYR A 733 -21.18 -8.80 4.07
N THR A 734 -20.77 -8.67 5.34
CA THR A 734 -21.28 -7.64 6.24
C THR A 734 -20.26 -6.52 6.35
N LEU A 735 -20.71 -5.29 6.11
CA LEU A 735 -19.97 -4.08 6.40
C LEU A 735 -20.47 -3.51 7.73
N SER A 736 -19.55 -3.24 8.66
CA SER A 736 -19.84 -2.50 9.88
C SER A 736 -18.92 -1.29 10.00
N PHE A 737 -19.45 -0.21 10.58
CA PHE A 737 -18.69 0.99 10.90
C PHE A 737 -18.54 1.04 12.42
N ARG A 738 -17.32 0.79 12.91
CA ARG A 738 -17.01 0.64 14.34
C ARG A 738 -15.68 1.28 14.67
N ASN A 739 -15.58 1.93 15.84
CA ASN A 739 -14.34 2.53 16.36
C ASN A 739 -13.54 3.36 15.33
N GLY A 740 -14.27 4.10 14.48
CA GLY A 740 -13.68 4.98 13.46
C GLY A 740 -13.13 4.24 12.24
N ARG A 741 -13.58 3.00 11.98
CA ARG A 741 -13.15 2.19 10.84
C ARG A 741 -14.33 1.52 10.13
N ALA A 742 -14.24 1.44 8.81
CA ALA A 742 -15.07 0.58 7.98
C ALA A 742 -14.47 -0.82 7.98
N VAL A 743 -15.25 -1.82 8.39
CA VAL A 743 -14.80 -3.19 8.64
C VAL A 743 -15.68 -4.14 7.84
N LEU A 744 -15.08 -4.79 6.84
CA LEU A 744 -15.74 -5.80 6.02
C LEU A 744 -15.47 -7.20 6.59
N THR A 745 -16.54 -7.94 6.91
CA THR A 745 -16.50 -9.28 7.51
C THR A 745 -17.35 -10.25 6.70
N LYS A 746 -17.26 -11.55 7.00
CA LYS A 746 -18.27 -12.53 6.55
C LYS A 746 -19.58 -12.31 7.34
N PRO A 747 -20.74 -12.69 6.79
CA PRO A 747 -22.01 -12.67 7.52
C PRO A 747 -21.91 -13.38 8.88
N PHE A 748 -22.38 -12.71 9.93
CA PHE A 748 -22.33 -13.15 11.33
C PHE A 748 -20.94 -13.33 11.96
N ASP A 749 -19.84 -12.99 11.26
CA ASP A 749 -18.45 -13.13 11.75
C ASP A 749 -17.85 -11.77 12.16
N THR A 750 -18.53 -11.09 13.08
CA THR A 750 -18.37 -9.67 13.46
C THR A 750 -16.93 -9.21 13.76
N PHE A 751 -16.06 -10.12 14.20
CA PHE A 751 -14.71 -9.79 14.69
C PHE A 751 -13.58 -10.34 13.80
N ARG A 752 -13.91 -10.79 12.59
CA ARG A 752 -12.93 -11.33 11.62
C ARG A 752 -12.95 -10.54 10.30
N PRO A 753 -12.18 -9.45 10.20
CA PRO A 753 -12.02 -8.69 8.96
C PRO A 753 -11.43 -9.56 7.85
N VAL A 754 -11.89 -9.35 6.61
CA VAL A 754 -11.37 -10.05 5.41
C VAL A 754 -10.30 -9.25 4.64
N VAL A 755 -10.16 -7.96 4.94
CA VAL A 755 -9.20 -7.01 4.37
C VAL A 755 -8.79 -5.97 5.44
N GLU A 756 -7.78 -5.16 5.17
CA GLU A 756 -7.42 -3.98 5.99
C GLU A 756 -8.62 -3.05 6.22
N GLN A 757 -8.73 -2.52 7.44
CA GLN A 757 -9.91 -1.77 7.89
C GLN A 757 -9.75 -0.26 7.62
N ILE A 758 -10.52 0.29 6.68
CA ILE A 758 -10.38 1.68 6.20
C ILE A 758 -10.75 2.68 7.30
N GLU A 759 -9.95 3.73 7.52
CA GLU A 759 -10.22 4.75 8.55
C GLU A 759 -11.31 5.74 8.13
N LEU A 760 -12.19 6.09 9.07
CA LEU A 760 -13.33 6.99 8.89
C LEU A 760 -12.96 8.45 9.20
N ASP A 761 -11.81 8.93 8.73
CA ASP A 761 -11.30 10.28 9.04
C ASP A 761 -11.99 11.41 8.25
N SER A 762 -12.52 11.09 7.07
CA SER A 762 -12.99 12.03 6.05
C SER A 762 -13.93 11.33 5.05
N GLU A 763 -14.59 12.08 4.16
CA GLU A 763 -15.45 11.53 3.10
C GLU A 763 -14.71 10.60 2.11
N ALA A 764 -13.37 10.55 2.15
CA ALA A 764 -12.56 9.70 1.29
C ALA A 764 -12.78 8.20 1.52
N PHE A 765 -13.10 7.77 2.76
CA PHE A 765 -13.30 6.36 3.11
C PHE A 765 -14.28 5.66 2.15
N ALA A 766 -15.34 6.37 1.75
CA ALA A 766 -16.41 5.82 0.94
C ALA A 766 -16.01 5.66 -0.54
N GLY A 767 -14.99 6.40 -1.01
CA GLY A 767 -14.37 6.18 -2.32
C GLY A 767 -13.40 5.00 -2.33
N GLU A 768 -12.62 4.85 -1.27
CA GLU A 768 -11.70 3.71 -1.07
C GLU A 768 -12.47 2.39 -0.92
N LEU A 769 -13.51 2.38 -0.08
CA LEU A 769 -14.40 1.23 0.09
C LEU A 769 -15.16 0.86 -1.21
N VAL A 770 -15.50 1.84 -2.05
CA VAL A 770 -16.08 1.60 -3.38
C VAL A 770 -15.07 0.98 -4.35
N LYS A 771 -13.78 1.36 -4.27
CA LYS A 771 -12.69 0.71 -5.01
C LYS A 771 -12.53 -0.74 -4.54
N ASP A 772 -12.46 -0.98 -3.24
CA ASP A 772 -12.19 -2.32 -2.68
C ASP A 772 -13.35 -3.29 -2.91
N LEU A 773 -14.61 -2.85 -2.76
CA LEU A 773 -15.77 -3.65 -3.15
C LEU A 773 -15.79 -3.97 -4.65
N LYS A 774 -15.34 -3.04 -5.50
CA LYS A 774 -15.19 -3.30 -6.94
C LYS A 774 -14.06 -4.28 -7.23
N HIS A 775 -12.97 -4.24 -6.48
CA HIS A 775 -11.86 -5.19 -6.56
C HIS A 775 -12.30 -6.61 -6.15
N ILE A 776 -12.98 -6.74 -5.00
CA ILE A 776 -13.56 -8.00 -4.52
C ILE A 776 -14.58 -8.55 -5.54
N SER A 777 -15.35 -7.68 -6.20
CA SER A 777 -16.31 -8.05 -7.25
C SER A 777 -15.63 -8.55 -8.54
N ASN A 778 -14.49 -7.97 -8.95
CA ASN A 778 -13.63 -8.53 -10.01
C ASN A 778 -13.10 -9.93 -9.61
N TRP A 779 -12.59 -10.09 -8.39
CA TRP A 779 -12.02 -11.35 -7.91
C TRP A 779 -13.06 -12.49 -7.82
N HIS A 780 -14.26 -12.20 -7.31
CA HIS A 780 -15.35 -13.19 -7.27
C HIS A 780 -15.74 -13.68 -8.66
N PHE A 781 -15.62 -12.85 -9.69
CA PHE A 781 -15.81 -13.28 -11.07
C PHE A 781 -14.73 -14.24 -11.54
N LEU A 782 -13.46 -13.94 -11.33
CA LEU A 782 -12.38 -14.86 -11.73
C LEU A 782 -12.54 -16.22 -11.02
N LYS A 783 -12.93 -16.19 -9.73
CA LYS A 783 -13.25 -17.40 -8.96
C LYS A 783 -14.48 -18.17 -9.49
N ASN A 784 -15.54 -17.48 -9.86
CA ASN A 784 -16.80 -18.10 -10.27
C ASN A 784 -16.95 -18.21 -11.81
N LEU A 785 -15.90 -17.86 -12.56
CA LEU A 785 -15.83 -17.90 -14.02
C LEU A 785 -16.11 -19.32 -14.51
N ARG A 786 -17.19 -19.45 -15.28
CA ARG A 786 -17.62 -20.74 -15.81
C ARG A 786 -18.23 -20.60 -17.19
N ASN A 787 -18.00 -21.61 -18.01
CA ASN A 787 -18.68 -21.75 -19.28
C ASN A 787 -19.79 -22.80 -19.15
N ASP A 788 -21.02 -22.34 -18.84
CA ASP A 788 -22.23 -23.19 -18.73
C ASP A 788 -22.52 -24.02 -20.02
N ALA A 789 -21.86 -23.74 -21.15
CA ALA A 789 -22.00 -24.46 -22.42
C ALA A 789 -20.86 -25.47 -22.70
N ALA A 790 -19.89 -25.63 -21.79
CA ALA A 790 -18.85 -26.66 -21.88
C ALA A 790 -19.39 -28.05 -21.47
N VAL A 791 -18.79 -29.12 -22.00
CA VAL A 791 -19.23 -30.50 -21.75
C VAL A 791 -18.05 -31.37 -21.32
N GLY A 792 -17.98 -31.67 -20.02
CA GLY A 792 -16.97 -32.54 -19.41
C GLY A 792 -15.65 -31.86 -19.06
N THR A 793 -14.85 -32.52 -18.22
CA THR A 793 -13.51 -32.06 -17.79
C THR A 793 -12.46 -32.44 -18.84
N LEU A 794 -11.88 -31.44 -19.51
CA LEU A 794 -10.80 -31.63 -20.51
C LEU A 794 -9.40 -31.81 -19.89
N LEU A 795 -9.28 -31.53 -18.59
CA LEU A 795 -8.05 -31.59 -17.82
C LEU A 795 -8.22 -32.58 -16.67
N LYS A 796 -7.17 -33.33 -16.37
CA LYS A 796 -7.02 -34.06 -15.10
C LYS A 796 -6.04 -33.30 -14.22
N ILE A 797 -6.46 -32.98 -13.01
CA ILE A 797 -5.63 -32.34 -11.99
C ILE A 797 -5.24 -33.42 -10.97
N GLU A 798 -3.95 -33.49 -10.62
CA GLU A 798 -3.39 -34.37 -9.59
C GLU A 798 -2.63 -33.53 -8.59
N VAL A 799 -2.80 -33.81 -7.30
CA VAL A 799 -2.23 -33.02 -6.20
C VAL A 799 -1.47 -33.97 -5.27
N THR A 800 -0.25 -33.61 -4.93
CA THR A 800 0.65 -34.38 -4.06
C THR A 800 1.36 -33.46 -3.05
N ASP A 801 1.91 -34.05 -1.99
CA ASP A 801 2.86 -33.36 -1.12
C ASP A 801 4.29 -33.35 -1.71
N ALA A 802 5.24 -32.76 -0.98
CA ALA A 802 6.66 -32.76 -1.35
C ALA A 802 7.27 -34.17 -1.43
N ASP A 803 6.80 -35.12 -0.62
CA ASP A 803 7.24 -36.52 -0.67
C ASP A 803 6.61 -37.32 -1.83
N GLY A 804 5.52 -36.80 -2.41
CA GLY A 804 4.83 -37.36 -3.57
C GLY A 804 3.62 -38.23 -3.23
N GLN A 805 3.12 -38.19 -2.00
CA GLN A 805 1.88 -38.87 -1.64
C GLN A 805 0.68 -38.09 -2.18
N PRO A 806 -0.35 -38.77 -2.73
CA PRO A 806 -1.51 -38.09 -3.32
C PRO A 806 -2.42 -37.49 -2.25
N ILE A 807 -2.70 -36.20 -2.37
CA ILE A 807 -3.66 -35.48 -1.52
C ILE A 807 -5.03 -35.54 -2.20
N GLN A 808 -5.99 -36.22 -1.59
CA GLN A 808 -7.31 -36.42 -2.19
C GLN A 808 -8.15 -35.13 -2.15
N ALA A 809 -8.49 -34.60 -3.33
CA ALA A 809 -9.55 -33.61 -3.48
C ALA A 809 -10.93 -34.24 -3.21
N VAL A 810 -11.79 -33.55 -2.46
CA VAL A 810 -13.16 -33.96 -2.16
C VAL A 810 -14.09 -32.81 -2.55
N ASN A 811 -14.96 -33.03 -3.54
CA ASN A 811 -15.77 -31.97 -4.18
C ASN A 811 -14.91 -30.77 -4.62
N ASP A 812 -13.80 -31.06 -5.29
CA ASP A 812 -12.79 -30.09 -5.77
C ASP A 812 -12.12 -29.25 -4.68
N VAL A 813 -12.26 -29.65 -3.41
CA VAL A 813 -11.55 -29.07 -2.25
C VAL A 813 -10.39 -29.98 -1.83
N VAL A 814 -9.18 -29.42 -1.82
CA VAL A 814 -7.97 -30.01 -1.21
C VAL A 814 -7.81 -29.42 0.19
N ARG A 815 -7.54 -30.27 1.19
CA ARG A 815 -7.18 -29.81 2.54
C ARG A 815 -5.68 -29.98 2.79
N LEU A 816 -5.06 -28.89 3.20
CA LEU A 816 -3.62 -28.77 3.40
C LEU A 816 -3.36 -28.47 4.89
N ASN A 817 -2.37 -29.16 5.45
CA ASN A 817 -1.98 -29.06 6.85
C ASN A 817 -0.55 -28.53 6.94
N TYR A 818 -0.28 -27.73 7.97
CA TYR A 818 1.06 -27.20 8.24
C TYR A 818 1.88 -28.16 9.11
N GLN A 819 3.20 -28.09 8.95
CA GLN A 819 4.20 -28.64 9.86
C GLN A 819 4.99 -27.49 10.47
N LYS A 820 5.45 -27.64 11.72
CA LYS A 820 6.21 -26.59 12.41
C LYS A 820 7.71 -26.78 12.19
N VAL A 821 8.33 -25.86 11.46
CA VAL A 821 9.74 -25.91 11.03
C VAL A 821 10.42 -24.59 11.40
N ASP A 822 11.48 -24.67 12.20
CA ASP A 822 12.22 -23.53 12.77
C ASP A 822 11.34 -22.53 13.55
N GLY A 823 10.22 -23.02 14.10
CA GLY A 823 9.23 -22.24 14.85
C GLY A 823 8.07 -21.71 13.98
N GLU A 824 8.22 -21.67 12.66
CA GLU A 824 7.21 -21.20 11.72
C GLU A 824 6.32 -22.35 11.22
N TRP A 825 5.07 -22.06 10.87
CA TRP A 825 4.17 -23.03 10.25
C TRP A 825 4.32 -22.99 8.73
N LYS A 826 4.84 -24.09 8.18
CA LYS A 826 5.16 -24.25 6.75
C LYS A 826 4.48 -25.49 6.19
N GLY A 827 4.14 -25.43 4.91
CA GLY A 827 3.64 -26.56 4.13
C GLY A 827 4.19 -26.48 2.72
N SER A 828 3.90 -27.50 1.93
CA SER A 828 4.16 -27.48 0.48
C SER A 828 3.18 -28.39 -0.25
N VAL A 829 2.95 -28.08 -1.52
CA VAL A 829 2.08 -28.85 -2.42
C VAL A 829 2.68 -28.88 -3.82
N ARG A 830 2.49 -29.99 -4.53
CA ARG A 830 2.82 -30.13 -5.95
C ARG A 830 1.54 -30.42 -6.71
N ILE A 831 1.38 -29.79 -7.87
CA ILE A 831 0.15 -29.86 -8.66
C ILE A 831 0.52 -30.15 -10.11
N LYS A 832 -0.04 -31.24 -10.64
CA LYS A 832 0.19 -31.72 -12.00
C LYS A 832 -1.10 -31.69 -12.79
N ILE A 833 -1.05 -31.13 -13.99
CA ILE A 833 -2.15 -31.11 -14.94
C ILE A 833 -1.85 -32.01 -16.12
N THR A 834 -2.87 -32.66 -16.68
CA THR A 834 -2.76 -33.55 -17.85
C THR A 834 -3.94 -33.34 -18.80
N ASN A 835 -3.67 -33.18 -20.10
CA ASN A 835 -4.69 -33.12 -21.14
C ASN A 835 -5.29 -34.52 -21.36
N THR A 836 -6.58 -34.71 -21.05
CA THR A 836 -7.29 -35.99 -21.23
C THR A 836 -8.11 -36.04 -22.53
N SER A 837 -8.07 -34.98 -23.34
CA SER A 837 -8.80 -34.87 -24.61
C SER A 837 -7.99 -35.43 -25.79
N THR A 838 -8.64 -35.52 -26.95
CA THR A 838 -8.04 -36.00 -28.22
C THR A 838 -7.44 -34.89 -29.09
N ARG A 839 -7.28 -33.67 -28.56
CA ARG A 839 -6.76 -32.48 -29.28
C ARG A 839 -5.74 -31.72 -28.42
N LYS A 840 -4.85 -30.94 -29.07
CA LYS A 840 -4.00 -29.93 -28.41
C LYS A 840 -4.92 -28.95 -27.65
N LEU A 841 -4.54 -28.60 -26.42
CA LEU A 841 -5.28 -27.65 -25.56
C LEU A 841 -4.33 -26.56 -25.09
N TYR A 842 -4.85 -25.36 -24.92
CA TYR A 842 -4.15 -24.21 -24.37
C TYR A 842 -4.67 -23.96 -22.95
N CYS A 843 -3.79 -24.02 -21.95
CA CYS A 843 -4.14 -24.01 -20.53
C CYS A 843 -3.50 -22.81 -19.83
N CYS A 844 -4.33 -22.03 -19.13
CA CYS A 844 -3.91 -20.97 -18.22
C CYS A 844 -4.41 -21.29 -16.80
N CYS A 845 -3.67 -20.88 -15.77
CA CYS A 845 -4.01 -21.10 -14.37
C CYS A 845 -4.00 -19.77 -13.61
N ILE A 846 -5.17 -19.36 -13.09
CA ILE A 846 -5.29 -18.21 -12.20
C ILE A 846 -5.21 -18.68 -10.75
N PHE A 847 -4.12 -18.34 -10.06
CA PHE A 847 -4.03 -18.45 -8.60
C PHE A 847 -4.70 -17.25 -7.94
N LEU A 848 -5.72 -17.53 -7.14
CA LEU A 848 -6.60 -16.57 -6.47
C LEU A 848 -6.32 -16.61 -4.96
N ASP A 849 -5.60 -15.59 -4.48
CA ASP A 849 -5.13 -15.52 -3.09
C ASP A 849 -6.24 -15.10 -2.10
N ALA A 850 -6.00 -15.34 -0.81
CA ALA A 850 -6.94 -15.04 0.27
C ALA A 850 -7.16 -13.53 0.51
N GLY A 851 -6.26 -12.69 0.02
CA GLY A 851 -6.35 -11.23 0.04
C GLY A 851 -7.03 -10.65 -1.20
N PHE A 852 -7.76 -11.45 -2.00
CA PHE A 852 -8.42 -11.02 -3.24
C PHE A 852 -7.47 -10.69 -4.41
N GLY A 853 -6.24 -11.20 -4.41
CA GLY A 853 -5.34 -11.13 -5.56
C GLY A 853 -5.61 -12.24 -6.57
N ALA A 854 -5.12 -12.04 -7.79
CA ALA A 854 -5.17 -12.99 -8.89
C ALA A 854 -3.86 -12.94 -9.69
N SER A 855 -3.23 -14.10 -9.93
CA SER A 855 -1.94 -14.18 -10.62
C SER A 855 -1.86 -15.40 -11.53
N LEU A 856 -1.07 -15.30 -12.60
CA LEU A 856 -1.05 -16.29 -13.69
C LEU A 856 0.28 -17.09 -13.78
N GLY A 857 1.26 -16.74 -12.95
CA GLY A 857 2.65 -17.20 -13.06
C GLY A 857 2.95 -18.62 -12.57
N LEU A 858 1.92 -19.46 -12.37
CA LEU A 858 2.12 -20.88 -11.99
C LEU A 858 2.33 -21.81 -13.19
N LEU A 859 2.26 -21.28 -14.41
CA LEU A 859 2.60 -21.97 -15.65
C LEU A 859 3.63 -21.15 -16.44
N ASP A 860 4.57 -21.83 -17.08
CA ASP A 860 5.57 -21.23 -17.97
C ASP A 860 5.65 -22.04 -19.28
N PRO A 861 5.26 -21.48 -20.45
CA PRO A 861 4.59 -20.18 -20.60
C PRO A 861 3.21 -20.15 -19.92
N ILE A 862 2.74 -18.94 -19.57
CA ILE A 862 1.49 -18.71 -18.81
C ILE A 862 0.27 -19.34 -19.49
N VAL A 863 0.24 -19.31 -20.83
CA VAL A 863 -0.63 -20.17 -21.64
C VAL A 863 0.22 -21.35 -22.09
N THR A 864 0.17 -22.45 -21.34
CA THR A 864 0.90 -23.67 -21.69
C THR A 864 0.11 -24.46 -22.73
N PRO A 865 0.64 -24.71 -23.94
CA PRO A 865 0.08 -25.69 -24.86
C PRO A 865 0.34 -27.12 -24.34
N LEU A 866 -0.68 -27.97 -24.41
CA LEU A 866 -0.64 -29.37 -23.98
C LEU A 866 -1.21 -30.27 -25.08
N ASP A 867 -0.37 -31.12 -25.65
CA ASP A 867 -0.81 -32.16 -26.61
C ASP A 867 -1.64 -33.28 -25.94
N PRO A 868 -2.38 -34.10 -26.71
CA PRO A 868 -3.18 -35.20 -26.18
C PRO A 868 -2.37 -36.16 -25.28
N GLY A 869 -2.73 -36.24 -24.00
CA GLY A 869 -2.02 -37.05 -23.00
C GLY A 869 -0.76 -36.41 -22.41
N ALA A 870 -0.36 -35.21 -22.84
CA ALA A 870 0.76 -34.47 -22.25
C ALA A 870 0.41 -33.95 -20.85
N SER A 871 1.44 -33.81 -20.01
CA SER A 871 1.33 -33.28 -18.65
C SER A 871 2.33 -32.15 -18.38
N LYS A 872 1.96 -31.25 -17.47
CA LYS A 872 2.82 -30.17 -16.93
C LYS A 872 2.64 -30.11 -15.42
N GLU A 873 3.70 -29.88 -14.67
CA GLU A 873 3.61 -29.49 -13.26
C GLU A 873 3.57 -27.98 -13.16
N LEU A 874 2.73 -27.46 -12.25
CA LEU A 874 2.73 -26.04 -11.89
C LEU A 874 4.04 -25.70 -11.18
N SER A 875 4.53 -24.49 -11.36
CA SER A 875 5.80 -24.05 -10.77
C SER A 875 5.70 -22.68 -10.12
N TYR A 876 6.33 -22.52 -8.96
CA TYR A 876 6.52 -21.24 -8.29
C TYR A 876 8.01 -20.90 -8.31
N ASN A 877 8.38 -19.82 -9.00
CA ASN A 877 9.77 -19.35 -9.17
C ASN A 877 10.76 -20.41 -9.70
N GLY A 878 10.30 -21.41 -10.46
CA GLY A 878 11.13 -22.47 -11.05
C GLY A 878 11.19 -23.78 -10.25
N ASP A 879 10.63 -23.83 -9.03
CA ASP A 879 10.40 -25.09 -8.29
C ASP A 879 8.98 -25.59 -8.60
N THR A 880 8.73 -26.90 -8.70
CA THR A 880 7.36 -27.44 -8.79
C THR A 880 6.72 -27.66 -7.41
N THR A 881 7.51 -27.51 -6.36
CA THR A 881 7.11 -27.48 -4.94
C THR A 881 6.62 -26.10 -4.57
N ILE A 882 5.30 -25.89 -4.59
CA ILE A 882 4.68 -24.62 -4.20
C ILE A 882 4.73 -24.50 -2.67
N PRO A 883 5.42 -23.49 -2.10
CA PRO A 883 5.54 -23.31 -0.65
C PRO A 883 4.27 -22.69 -0.06
N ILE A 884 3.98 -23.02 1.21
CA ILE A 884 2.79 -22.56 1.93
C ILE A 884 3.23 -22.04 3.31
N SER A 885 2.75 -20.87 3.72
CA SER A 885 2.96 -20.27 5.06
C SER A 885 1.64 -19.98 5.76
N LEU A 886 1.66 -19.88 7.10
CA LEU A 886 0.51 -19.44 7.89
C LEU A 886 0.63 -17.95 8.20
N ASP A 887 -0.27 -17.14 7.66
CA ASP A 887 -0.24 -15.69 7.87
C ASP A 887 -0.49 -15.31 9.34
N ASN A 888 0.12 -14.20 9.76
CA ASN A 888 -0.02 -13.69 11.13
C ASN A 888 -1.46 -13.26 11.44
N TYR A 889 -2.17 -12.64 10.49
CA TYR A 889 -3.56 -12.23 10.70
C TYR A 889 -4.53 -13.42 10.82
N VAL A 890 -4.21 -14.59 10.24
CA VAL A 890 -4.98 -15.83 10.39
C VAL A 890 -4.91 -16.33 11.83
N GLN A 891 -3.75 -16.16 12.48
CA GLN A 891 -3.53 -16.48 13.90
C GLN A 891 -4.20 -15.43 14.82
N LEU A 892 -3.88 -14.14 14.65
CA LEU A 892 -4.34 -13.05 15.54
C LEU A 892 -5.84 -12.77 15.51
N TYR A 893 -6.52 -12.94 14.37
CA TYR A 893 -7.99 -12.87 14.30
C TYR A 893 -8.67 -14.24 14.50
N ASN A 894 -7.92 -15.24 14.99
CA ASN A 894 -8.41 -16.58 15.30
C ASN A 894 -9.25 -17.20 14.16
N TRP A 895 -8.75 -17.15 12.92
CA TRP A 895 -9.43 -17.76 11.77
C TRP A 895 -9.23 -19.29 11.80
N PRO A 896 -10.28 -20.12 11.63
CA PRO A 896 -10.14 -21.59 11.68
C PRO A 896 -9.43 -22.21 10.47
N LYS A 897 -9.44 -21.51 9.33
CA LYS A 897 -8.73 -21.89 8.10
C LYS A 897 -8.55 -20.69 7.19
N ASN A 898 -7.52 -20.72 6.35
CA ASN A 898 -7.43 -19.87 5.18
C ASN A 898 -7.99 -20.59 3.93
N SER A 899 -8.28 -19.88 2.85
CA SER A 899 -8.84 -20.49 1.62
C SER A 899 -8.47 -19.73 0.35
N GLU A 900 -7.77 -20.42 -0.55
CA GLU A 900 -7.31 -19.93 -1.86
C GLU A 900 -7.83 -20.83 -2.99
N TYR A 901 -7.65 -20.43 -4.25
CA TYR A 901 -8.22 -21.15 -5.38
C TYR A 901 -7.29 -21.16 -6.59
N LEU A 902 -7.38 -22.21 -7.40
CA LEU A 902 -6.75 -22.32 -8.71
C LEU A 902 -7.85 -22.47 -9.75
N GLN A 903 -8.09 -21.43 -10.54
CA GLN A 903 -9.03 -21.45 -11.66
C GLN A 903 -8.26 -21.77 -12.94
N PHE A 904 -8.46 -22.97 -13.48
CA PHE A 904 -7.90 -23.34 -14.77
C PHE A 904 -8.83 -22.89 -15.89
N ILE A 905 -8.32 -22.13 -16.86
CA ILE A 905 -8.98 -21.83 -18.13
C ILE A 905 -8.35 -22.73 -19.20
N VAL A 906 -9.18 -23.52 -19.88
CA VAL A 906 -8.73 -24.53 -20.84
C VAL A 906 -9.45 -24.32 -22.17
N SER A 907 -8.70 -24.08 -23.24
CA SER A 907 -9.22 -23.75 -24.57
C SER A 907 -8.69 -24.71 -25.64
N ALA A 908 -9.46 -24.90 -26.72
CA ALA A 908 -9.00 -25.55 -27.95
C ALA A 908 -8.33 -24.60 -28.96
N GLU A 909 -8.38 -23.30 -28.66
CA GLU A 909 -7.83 -22.18 -29.43
C GLU A 909 -6.89 -21.39 -28.51
N ASP A 910 -5.77 -20.89 -29.04
CA ASP A 910 -4.76 -20.21 -28.21
C ASP A 910 -5.24 -18.85 -27.66
N LEU A 911 -4.92 -18.58 -26.39
CA LEU A 911 -5.36 -17.42 -25.62
C LEU A 911 -4.28 -16.33 -25.65
N SER A 912 -4.61 -15.08 -25.99
CA SER A 912 -3.60 -13.99 -25.99
C SER A 912 -4.14 -12.64 -25.53
N ASN A 913 -5.27 -12.66 -24.84
CA ASN A 913 -5.75 -11.56 -24.01
C ASN A 913 -6.14 -12.19 -22.66
N ILE A 914 -5.20 -12.29 -21.73
CA ILE A 914 -5.44 -12.89 -20.40
C ILE A 914 -4.74 -12.17 -19.25
N GLU A 915 -3.81 -11.28 -19.54
CA GLU A 915 -2.97 -10.58 -18.56
C GLU A 915 -3.81 -9.67 -17.65
N GLU A 916 -4.94 -9.17 -18.14
CA GLU A 916 -5.94 -8.42 -17.37
C GLU A 916 -6.78 -9.27 -16.40
N LEU A 917 -6.59 -10.60 -16.41
CA LEU A 917 -7.08 -11.50 -15.36
C LEU A 917 -6.16 -11.47 -14.11
N THR A 918 -5.07 -10.69 -14.13
CA THR A 918 -4.28 -10.40 -12.92
C THR A 918 -4.95 -9.32 -12.07
N LEU A 919 -4.89 -9.49 -10.75
CA LEU A 919 -5.34 -8.55 -9.73
C LEU A 919 -4.28 -8.49 -8.64
N GLU A 920 -3.84 -7.29 -8.25
CA GLU A 920 -3.08 -7.17 -7.01
C GLU A 920 -3.98 -7.50 -5.82
N SER A 921 -3.52 -8.28 -4.85
CA SER A 921 -4.26 -8.48 -3.59
C SER A 921 -4.61 -7.15 -2.92
N LEU A 922 -5.68 -7.10 -2.16
CA LEU A 922 -5.91 -6.03 -1.20
C LEU A 922 -4.96 -6.20 0.01
N PRO A 923 -4.72 -5.15 0.80
CA PRO A 923 -3.96 -5.26 2.04
C PRO A 923 -4.67 -6.19 3.05
N ALA A 924 -3.88 -6.97 3.79
CA ALA A 924 -4.40 -7.86 4.83
C ALA A 924 -4.77 -7.08 6.11
N PRO A 925 -5.71 -7.59 6.94
CA PRO A 925 -6.09 -6.98 8.21
C PRO A 925 -4.89 -6.59 9.10
N PHE A 926 -5.04 -5.49 9.87
CA PHE A 926 -3.98 -4.99 10.74
C PHE A 926 -3.44 -6.03 11.72
N THR A 927 -2.13 -6.06 11.92
CA THR A 927 -1.43 -6.88 12.92
C THR A 927 -0.51 -6.01 13.76
N VAL A 928 -0.20 -6.45 14.98
CA VAL A 928 0.75 -5.79 15.88
C VAL A 928 2.04 -5.42 15.12
N GLY A 929 2.44 -4.15 15.19
CA GLY A 929 3.68 -3.65 14.59
C GLY A 929 3.67 -3.35 13.09
N LYS A 930 2.55 -3.52 12.36
CA LYS A 930 2.46 -3.26 10.91
C LYS A 930 1.40 -2.21 10.58
N LYS A 931 1.79 -1.15 9.87
CA LYS A 931 0.87 -0.15 9.27
C LYS A 931 0.81 -0.35 7.76
N GLY A 932 -0.35 -0.04 7.17
CA GLY A 932 -0.76 -0.44 5.83
C GLY A 932 0.13 0.02 4.67
N SER A 933 -0.06 -0.66 3.53
CA SER A 933 0.66 -0.42 2.28
C SER A 933 -0.34 -0.10 1.15
N THR A 934 -0.24 1.10 0.59
CA THR A 934 -1.11 1.63 -0.47
C THR A 934 -1.00 0.87 -1.81
N ARG A 935 -2.13 0.71 -2.54
CA ARG A 935 -2.21 0.08 -3.89
C ARG A 935 -3.17 0.80 -4.87
N GLY A 936 -3.02 0.54 -6.17
CA GLY A 936 -3.71 1.19 -7.31
C GLY A 936 -5.19 0.81 -7.56
N ILE A 937 -5.75 1.17 -8.75
CA ILE A 937 -7.22 1.19 -9.02
C ILE A 937 -7.60 0.75 -10.48
N GLY A 938 -8.62 -0.09 -10.64
CA GLY A 938 -9.39 -0.37 -11.89
C GLY A 938 -10.25 -1.64 -11.76
N LYS A 939 -11.59 -1.75 -11.87
CA LYS A 939 -12.70 -1.13 -12.65
C LYS A 939 -12.81 -1.65 -14.12
N GLY A 940 -13.76 -2.50 -14.59
CA GLY A 940 -14.90 -3.27 -14.02
C GLY A 940 -16.33 -2.76 -14.41
N ILE A 941 -17.49 -3.46 -14.60
CA ILE A 941 -18.07 -4.79 -14.17
C ILE A 941 -19.51 -5.06 -14.76
N GLY A 942 -19.87 -6.24 -15.37
CA GLY A 942 -21.26 -6.70 -15.73
C GLY A 942 -21.47 -8.08 -16.45
N GLU A 943 -22.67 -8.69 -16.39
CA GLU A 943 -23.04 -10.10 -16.78
C GLU A 943 -24.39 -10.20 -17.59
N THR A 944 -24.92 -11.31 -18.19
CA THR A 944 -24.49 -12.56 -18.91
C THR A 944 -25.73 -13.22 -19.62
N ASP A 945 -25.55 -14.21 -20.55
CA ASP A 945 -26.24 -15.56 -20.62
C ASP A 945 -26.26 -16.26 -22.04
N LYS A 946 -26.17 -17.60 -21.98
CA LYS A 946 -26.27 -18.78 -22.89
C LYS A 946 -26.25 -18.78 -24.45
N ASN A 947 -25.71 -19.93 -24.91
CA ASN A 947 -25.87 -20.64 -26.20
C ASN A 947 -25.05 -20.21 -27.45
N VAL A 948 -23.79 -20.64 -27.47
CA VAL A 948 -23.08 -21.28 -28.62
C VAL A 948 -22.32 -22.50 -28.07
N ALA A 949 -22.07 -23.54 -28.86
CA ALA A 949 -21.22 -24.67 -28.43
C ALA A 949 -19.77 -24.20 -28.22
N ALA A 950 -19.17 -24.56 -27.08
CA ALA A 950 -17.95 -23.91 -26.58
C ALA A 950 -16.63 -24.47 -27.16
N SER A 951 -15.69 -23.57 -27.47
CA SER A 951 -14.27 -23.89 -27.72
C SER A 951 -13.43 -24.01 -26.44
N TRP A 952 -13.93 -23.54 -25.29
CA TRP A 952 -13.21 -23.46 -24.01
C TRP A 952 -14.06 -23.85 -22.79
N SER A 953 -13.41 -24.13 -21.65
CA SER A 953 -14.00 -24.56 -20.38
C SER A 953 -13.19 -24.04 -19.18
N THR A 954 -13.76 -24.07 -17.98
CA THR A 954 -13.01 -23.84 -16.72
C THR A 954 -13.05 -25.04 -15.78
N GLN A 955 -12.10 -25.09 -14.85
CA GLN A 955 -12.09 -26.01 -13.70
C GLN A 955 -11.48 -25.32 -12.48
N LEU A 956 -12.27 -25.20 -11.41
CA LEU A 956 -11.84 -24.58 -10.14
C LEU A 956 -11.37 -25.66 -9.16
N LEU A 957 -10.20 -25.48 -8.56
CA LEU A 957 -9.71 -26.24 -7.41
C LEU A 957 -9.64 -25.31 -6.20
N SER A 958 -10.15 -25.72 -5.04
CA SER A 958 -10.09 -24.95 -3.79
C SER A 958 -9.02 -25.52 -2.86
N LEU A 959 -8.18 -24.66 -2.29
CA LEU A 959 -7.14 -25.01 -1.33
C LEU A 959 -7.55 -24.51 0.07
N GLU A 960 -7.90 -25.43 0.98
CA GLU A 960 -8.24 -25.13 2.38
C GLU A 960 -7.04 -25.40 3.30
N TYR A 961 -6.45 -24.34 3.85
CA TYR A 961 -5.34 -24.44 4.80
C TYR A 961 -5.87 -24.39 6.23
N VAL A 962 -5.81 -25.50 6.96
CA VAL A 962 -6.32 -25.58 8.33
C VAL A 962 -5.39 -24.81 9.27
N ASN A 963 -5.92 -23.88 10.08
CA ASN A 963 -5.10 -23.18 11.07
C ASN A 963 -4.76 -24.14 12.24
N PRO A 964 -3.48 -24.49 12.46
CA PRO A 964 -3.07 -25.39 13.54
C PRO A 964 -3.13 -24.72 14.92
N GLU A 965 -3.27 -23.39 14.98
CA GLU A 965 -3.38 -22.61 16.21
C GLU A 965 -4.78 -21.96 16.35
N TYR A 966 -5.81 -22.54 15.71
CA TYR A 966 -7.20 -22.13 15.99
C TYR A 966 -7.54 -22.31 17.48
N ASN A 967 -8.09 -21.27 18.09
CA ASN A 967 -8.31 -21.11 19.53
C ASN A 967 -7.04 -21.19 20.41
N ILE A 968 -5.83 -21.12 19.84
CA ILE A 968 -4.56 -21.07 20.59
C ILE A 968 -3.89 -19.72 20.32
N VAL A 969 -3.60 -18.96 21.37
CA VAL A 969 -2.94 -17.65 21.25
C VAL A 969 -1.81 -17.53 22.27
N ALA A 970 -0.71 -16.86 21.92
CA ALA A 970 0.35 -16.58 22.88
C ALA A 970 -0.06 -15.44 23.82
N GLU A 971 0.38 -15.51 25.08
CA GLU A 971 0.03 -14.52 26.10
C GLU A 971 0.53 -13.11 25.73
N ASP A 972 1.78 -12.99 25.23
CA ASP A 972 2.35 -11.74 24.73
C ASP A 972 1.51 -11.12 23.59
N ASP A 973 1.10 -11.93 22.62
CA ASP A 973 0.37 -11.46 21.44
C ASP A 973 -1.04 -10.98 21.82
N LEU A 974 -1.71 -11.71 22.73
CA LEU A 974 -3.03 -11.31 23.23
C LEU A 974 -2.95 -10.03 24.07
N ALA A 975 -1.92 -9.88 24.91
CA ALA A 975 -1.66 -8.67 25.66
C ALA A 975 -1.38 -7.48 24.72
N ALA A 976 -0.51 -7.65 23.72
CA ALA A 976 -0.19 -6.62 22.74
C ALA A 976 -1.41 -6.22 21.88
N MET A 977 -2.30 -7.16 21.56
CA MET A 977 -3.58 -6.83 20.90
C MET A 977 -4.50 -6.03 21.81
N LEU A 978 -4.56 -6.31 23.12
CA LEU A 978 -5.37 -5.56 24.08
C LEU A 978 -4.82 -4.15 24.36
N GLU A 979 -3.50 -3.95 24.28
CA GLU A 979 -2.89 -2.62 24.42
C GLU A 979 -3.00 -1.76 23.15
N ASP A 980 -3.17 -2.35 21.96
CA ASP A 980 -3.36 -1.62 20.71
C ASP A 980 -4.83 -1.21 20.50
N GLU A 981 -5.09 0.10 20.50
CA GLU A 981 -6.42 0.70 20.27
C GLU A 981 -7.13 0.22 18.99
N ASN A 982 -6.38 -0.34 18.04
CA ASN A 982 -6.87 -0.82 16.75
C ASN A 982 -7.23 -2.31 16.74
N LEU A 983 -6.74 -3.08 17.71
CA LEU A 983 -6.86 -4.54 17.76
C LEU A 983 -7.67 -5.03 18.98
N ALA A 984 -7.73 -4.25 20.04
CA ALA A 984 -8.25 -4.69 21.34
C ALA A 984 -9.72 -5.12 21.30
N GLU A 985 -10.57 -4.44 20.55
CA GLU A 985 -11.98 -4.85 20.33
C GLU A 985 -12.07 -6.26 19.71
N TYR A 986 -11.19 -6.57 18.76
CA TYR A 986 -11.14 -7.85 18.08
C TYR A 986 -10.54 -8.94 18.98
N ALA A 987 -9.59 -8.59 19.87
CA ALA A 987 -9.10 -9.51 20.90
C ALA A 987 -10.23 -9.90 21.87
N LEU A 988 -10.95 -8.91 22.41
CA LEU A 988 -12.12 -9.13 23.27
C LEU A 988 -13.18 -9.98 22.55
N GLY A 989 -13.58 -9.59 21.34
CA GLY A 989 -14.61 -10.26 20.55
C GLY A 989 -14.25 -11.69 20.11
N ASN A 990 -12.97 -11.97 19.79
CA ASN A 990 -12.54 -13.31 19.38
C ASN A 990 -12.22 -14.24 20.56
N TYR A 991 -11.57 -13.76 21.63
CA TYR A 991 -11.01 -14.63 22.68
C TYR A 991 -11.75 -14.60 24.03
N PHE A 992 -12.58 -13.60 24.31
CA PHE A 992 -13.23 -13.41 25.62
C PHE A 992 -14.76 -13.50 25.61
N GLU A 993 -15.33 -13.80 26.77
CA GLU A 993 -16.73 -13.60 27.16
C GLU A 993 -16.80 -12.71 28.42
N VAL A 994 -17.97 -12.17 28.76
CA VAL A 994 -18.14 -11.21 29.87
C VAL A 994 -19.20 -11.73 30.85
N VAL A 995 -18.89 -11.64 32.14
CA VAL A 995 -19.74 -12.11 33.25
C VAL A 995 -19.84 -11.02 34.32
N THR A 996 -21.05 -10.65 34.74
CA THR A 996 -21.26 -9.67 35.82
C THR A 996 -21.11 -10.31 37.20
N ARG A 997 -20.38 -9.65 38.10
CA ARG A 997 -20.14 -10.06 39.49
C ARG A 997 -21.22 -9.52 40.46
N LEU A 998 -21.15 -9.94 41.72
CA LEU A 998 -22.07 -9.53 42.80
C LEU A 998 -21.90 -8.08 43.26
N ASP A 999 -20.73 -7.49 42.99
CA ASP A 999 -20.31 -6.10 43.26
C ASP A 999 -20.62 -5.16 42.07
N LEU A 1000 -21.53 -5.57 41.18
CA LEU A 1000 -21.93 -4.88 39.94
C LEU A 1000 -20.83 -4.76 38.86
N GLN A 1001 -19.61 -5.25 39.12
CA GLN A 1001 -18.51 -5.14 38.16
C GLN A 1001 -18.58 -6.17 37.02
N PRO A 1002 -18.22 -5.81 35.78
CA PRO A 1002 -17.96 -6.79 34.74
C PRO A 1002 -16.66 -7.56 34.98
N GLU A 1003 -16.64 -8.80 34.53
CA GLU A 1003 -15.42 -9.60 34.45
C GLU A 1003 -15.30 -10.24 33.06
N TYR A 1004 -14.26 -9.85 32.32
CA TYR A 1004 -13.84 -10.54 31.10
C TYR A 1004 -13.17 -11.87 31.48
N GLN A 1005 -13.60 -12.96 30.84
CA GLN A 1005 -13.06 -14.31 31.02
C GLN A 1005 -12.73 -14.89 29.64
N LEU A 1006 -11.66 -15.67 29.52
CA LEU A 1006 -11.36 -16.37 28.26
C LEU A 1006 -12.48 -17.36 27.94
N LYS A 1007 -12.88 -17.43 26.67
CA LYS A 1007 -13.92 -18.37 26.21
C LYS A 1007 -13.54 -19.82 26.55
N PRO A 1008 -14.49 -20.70 26.88
CA PRO A 1008 -14.19 -22.05 27.38
C PRO A 1008 -13.36 -22.95 26.45
N ASP A 1009 -13.30 -22.62 25.16
CA ASP A 1009 -12.60 -23.32 24.09
C ASP A 1009 -11.23 -22.70 23.72
N VAL A 1010 -10.85 -21.55 24.29
CA VAL A 1010 -9.59 -20.83 24.04
C VAL A 1010 -8.48 -21.29 25.00
N GLN A 1011 -7.26 -21.41 24.48
CA GLN A 1011 -6.06 -21.82 25.20
C GLN A 1011 -4.94 -20.78 25.06
N LEU A 1012 -4.29 -20.44 26.16
CA LEU A 1012 -3.08 -19.60 26.15
C LEU A 1012 -1.84 -20.47 26.02
N ARG A 1013 -0.87 -20.01 25.23
CA ARG A 1013 0.49 -20.55 25.17
C ARG A 1013 1.47 -19.59 25.82
N ASN A 1014 2.19 -20.08 26.83
CA ASN A 1014 3.36 -19.39 27.36
C ASN A 1014 4.63 -19.69 26.53
N ARG A 1015 5.66 -18.84 26.63
CA ARG A 1015 6.94 -19.06 25.89
C ARG A 1015 7.71 -20.26 26.42
N ASP A 1016 7.70 -20.47 27.74
CA ASP A 1016 8.27 -21.65 28.36
C ASP A 1016 7.25 -22.80 28.33
N ALA A 1017 7.68 -23.95 27.82
CA ALA A 1017 6.77 -24.94 27.25
C ALA A 1017 6.14 -25.91 28.27
N HIS A 1018 4.97 -25.56 28.80
CA HIS A 1018 3.93 -26.52 29.20
C HIS A 1018 2.52 -25.96 28.96
N LEU A 1019 1.57 -26.83 28.59
CA LEU A 1019 0.13 -26.52 28.52
C LEU A 1019 -0.49 -26.78 29.91
N ASP A 1020 -0.20 -25.89 30.86
CA ASP A 1020 -0.65 -26.06 32.24
C ASP A 1020 -2.14 -25.72 32.43
N GLU A 1021 -2.79 -26.45 33.35
CA GLU A 1021 -4.22 -26.32 33.61
C GLU A 1021 -4.58 -24.99 34.30
N LYS A 1022 -5.78 -24.50 33.95
CA LYS A 1022 -6.44 -23.26 34.44
C LYS A 1022 -6.01 -22.76 35.84
N GLY A 1023 -5.12 -21.77 35.89
CA GLY A 1023 -5.14 -20.80 37.00
C GLY A 1023 -3.84 -20.11 37.40
N PHE A 1024 -3.35 -19.14 36.62
CA PHE A 1024 -2.56 -18.03 37.17
C PHE A 1024 -2.66 -16.67 36.44
N ILE A 1025 -3.48 -16.57 35.39
CA ILE A 1025 -3.62 -15.37 34.55
C ILE A 1025 -5.05 -14.84 34.70
N ARG A 1026 -5.27 -13.89 35.62
CA ARG A 1026 -6.61 -13.32 35.85
C ARG A 1026 -6.64 -11.84 36.24
N ASP A 1027 -5.63 -11.32 36.94
CA ASP A 1027 -5.68 -9.93 37.43
C ASP A 1027 -5.19 -8.93 36.36
N GLY A 1028 -3.92 -9.02 35.93
CA GLY A 1028 -3.36 -8.07 34.95
C GLY A 1028 -4.03 -8.07 33.57
N LEU A 1029 -4.55 -9.22 33.12
CA LEU A 1029 -5.29 -9.34 31.86
C LEU A 1029 -6.70 -8.71 31.96
N LEU A 1030 -7.28 -8.67 33.17
CA LEU A 1030 -8.59 -8.07 33.43
C LEU A 1030 -8.49 -6.56 33.57
N ASP A 1031 -7.45 -6.05 34.24
CA ASP A 1031 -7.14 -4.61 34.29
C ASP A 1031 -6.90 -4.06 32.87
N ALA A 1032 -6.18 -4.82 32.03
CA ALA A 1032 -6.00 -4.50 30.61
C ALA A 1032 -7.34 -4.43 29.85
N ALA A 1033 -8.26 -5.38 30.05
CA ALA A 1033 -9.57 -5.39 29.41
C ALA A 1033 -10.49 -4.23 29.88
N ASN A 1034 -10.46 -3.87 31.16
CA ASN A 1034 -11.23 -2.74 31.69
C ASN A 1034 -10.67 -1.39 31.19
N LYS A 1035 -9.34 -1.25 31.14
CA LYS A 1035 -8.64 -0.11 30.52
C LYS A 1035 -8.95 -0.02 29.01
N THR A 1036 -9.01 -1.15 28.33
CA THR A 1036 -9.41 -1.27 26.91
C THR A 1036 -10.80 -0.69 26.66
N ALA A 1037 -11.79 -0.99 27.51
CA ALA A 1037 -13.14 -0.46 27.35
C ALA A 1037 -13.17 1.09 27.41
N ARG A 1038 -12.41 1.70 28.33
CA ARG A 1038 -12.23 3.17 28.38
C ARG A 1038 -11.51 3.72 27.13
N LEU A 1039 -10.50 3.03 26.60
CA LEU A 1039 -9.80 3.42 25.37
C LEU A 1039 -10.73 3.38 24.14
N ILE A 1040 -11.49 2.30 23.98
CA ILE A 1040 -12.47 2.11 22.90
C ILE A 1040 -13.47 3.27 22.88
N ARG A 1041 -14.09 3.61 24.01
CA ARG A 1041 -15.07 4.71 24.04
C ARG A 1041 -14.44 6.08 23.79
N ASN A 1042 -13.21 6.32 24.26
CA ASN A 1042 -12.48 7.56 23.96
C ASN A 1042 -11.93 7.65 22.52
N SER A 1043 -11.91 6.55 21.76
CA SER A 1043 -11.72 6.64 20.30
C SER A 1043 -12.87 7.42 19.63
N LYS A 1044 -14.13 7.17 20.05
CA LYS A 1044 -15.34 7.86 19.56
C LYS A 1044 -15.24 9.38 19.77
N TYR A 1045 -14.70 9.83 20.91
CA TYR A 1045 -14.37 11.26 21.14
C TYR A 1045 -13.45 11.82 20.04
N ARG A 1046 -12.30 11.18 19.79
CA ARG A 1046 -11.30 11.62 18.80
C ARG A 1046 -11.91 11.74 17.41
N ILE A 1047 -12.69 10.75 17.00
CA ILE A 1047 -13.37 10.69 15.69
C ILE A 1047 -14.37 11.85 15.55
N MET A 1048 -15.25 12.03 16.54
CA MET A 1048 -16.24 13.13 16.55
C MET A 1048 -15.57 14.51 16.60
N ARG A 1049 -14.43 14.66 17.29
CA ARG A 1049 -13.63 15.90 17.32
C ARG A 1049 -12.99 16.27 15.99
N LEU A 1050 -12.61 15.28 15.16
CA LEU A 1050 -12.06 15.51 13.82
C LEU A 1050 -13.16 15.90 12.83
N ARG A 1051 -14.28 15.16 12.82
CA ARG A 1051 -15.41 15.34 11.90
C ARG A 1051 -16.26 16.57 12.18
N PHE A 1052 -16.56 16.81 13.46
CA PHE A 1052 -17.39 17.91 13.91
C PHE A 1052 -16.58 18.84 14.82
N PRO A 1053 -15.53 19.53 14.31
CA PRO A 1053 -14.61 20.32 15.13
C PRO A 1053 -15.30 21.50 15.83
N ARG A 1054 -16.47 21.93 15.32
CA ARG A 1054 -17.35 22.96 15.89
C ARG A 1054 -18.39 22.42 16.89
N ALA A 1055 -18.62 21.12 16.97
CA ALA A 1055 -19.53 20.55 17.96
C ALA A 1055 -18.99 20.83 19.38
N PRO A 1056 -19.87 21.09 20.36
CA PRO A 1056 -19.46 21.37 21.72
C PRO A 1056 -18.74 20.14 22.29
N LYS A 1057 -17.54 20.36 22.85
CA LYS A 1057 -16.81 19.35 23.60
C LYS A 1057 -17.54 19.04 24.89
N ILE A 1058 -17.65 17.75 25.23
CA ILE A 1058 -18.24 17.27 26.47
C ILE A 1058 -17.21 16.38 27.19
N VAL A 1059 -17.17 16.44 28.53
CA VAL A 1059 -16.51 15.43 29.38
C VAL A 1059 -17.60 14.75 30.21
N SER A 1060 -17.51 13.44 30.42
CA SER A 1060 -18.45 12.68 31.26
C SER A 1060 -17.74 11.82 32.31
N GLU A 1061 -18.18 11.99 33.56
CA GLU A 1061 -17.80 11.19 34.72
C GLU A 1061 -19.03 10.40 35.23
N GLY A 1062 -18.83 9.23 35.81
CA GLY A 1062 -19.89 8.56 36.55
C GLY A 1062 -19.90 7.04 36.56
N ASP A 1063 -21.05 6.50 36.91
CA ASP A 1063 -21.27 5.08 37.20
C ASP A 1063 -21.74 4.26 35.98
N SER A 1064 -22.27 3.06 36.24
CA SER A 1064 -22.79 2.12 35.23
C SER A 1064 -24.00 2.61 34.42
N TRP A 1065 -24.63 3.76 34.76
CA TRP A 1065 -25.61 4.40 33.86
C TRP A 1065 -24.95 5.23 32.75
N PHE A 1066 -23.67 5.60 32.92
CA PHE A 1066 -22.82 6.27 31.94
C PHE A 1066 -21.72 5.35 31.37
N GLN A 1067 -21.42 4.23 32.03
CA GLN A 1067 -20.38 3.28 31.63
C GLN A 1067 -20.84 1.83 31.85
N HIS A 1068 -21.87 1.39 31.10
CA HIS A 1068 -22.31 0.00 31.14
C HIS A 1068 -21.48 -0.89 30.19
N PRO A 1069 -20.95 -2.04 30.65
CA PRO A 1069 -20.03 -2.88 29.87
C PRO A 1069 -20.72 -3.82 28.87
N LEU A 1070 -22.03 -4.02 28.99
CA LEU A 1070 -22.80 -5.06 28.28
C LEU A 1070 -24.01 -4.53 27.48
N VAL A 1071 -24.30 -3.23 27.58
CA VAL A 1071 -25.50 -2.59 26.99
C VAL A 1071 -25.10 -1.22 26.48
N VAL A 1072 -25.68 -0.80 25.34
CA VAL A 1072 -25.52 0.54 24.78
C VAL A 1072 -26.17 1.55 25.74
N ASP A 1073 -25.34 2.27 26.50
CA ASP A 1073 -25.75 3.15 27.60
C ASP A 1073 -26.03 4.61 27.17
N THR A 1074 -26.29 5.46 28.17
CA THR A 1074 -26.56 6.89 28.00
C THR A 1074 -25.48 7.61 27.20
N ILE A 1075 -24.20 7.32 27.47
CA ILE A 1075 -23.06 7.99 26.84
C ILE A 1075 -22.81 7.42 25.44
N ASP A 1076 -22.98 6.12 25.19
CA ASP A 1076 -22.89 5.57 23.84
C ASP A 1076 -23.96 6.15 22.90
N HIS A 1077 -25.18 6.40 23.38
CA HIS A 1077 -26.22 7.04 22.57
C HIS A 1077 -25.93 8.52 22.31
N LEU A 1078 -25.50 9.28 23.32
CA LEU A 1078 -25.12 10.69 23.13
C LEU A 1078 -23.85 10.86 22.26
N SER A 1079 -22.92 9.92 22.32
CA SER A 1079 -21.66 9.93 21.55
C SER A 1079 -21.86 9.78 20.02
N LYS A 1080 -23.07 9.38 19.58
CA LYS A 1080 -23.46 9.37 18.16
C LYS A 1080 -23.76 10.77 17.61
N VAL A 1081 -23.91 11.77 18.50
CA VAL A 1081 -24.25 13.16 18.19
C VAL A 1081 -23.15 14.13 18.66
N TYR A 1082 -22.55 13.88 19.84
CA TYR A 1082 -21.58 14.77 20.46
C TYR A 1082 -20.20 14.14 20.69
N PRO A 1083 -19.11 14.93 20.62
CA PRO A 1083 -17.79 14.49 21.05
C PRO A 1083 -17.71 14.49 22.59
N ILE A 1084 -17.98 13.33 23.21
CA ILE A 1084 -17.88 13.10 24.65
C ILE A 1084 -16.60 12.35 24.99
N TYR A 1085 -15.75 12.94 25.84
CA TYR A 1085 -14.59 12.27 26.44
C TYR A 1085 -15.00 11.67 27.80
N CYS A 1086 -14.87 10.35 27.94
CA CYS A 1086 -15.42 9.62 29.08
C CYS A 1086 -14.30 9.15 30.02
N VAL A 1087 -14.38 9.54 31.29
CA VAL A 1087 -13.54 9.00 32.38
C VAL A 1087 -14.27 7.95 33.22
N ALA A 1088 -15.60 7.89 33.09
CA ALA A 1088 -16.55 7.07 33.85
C ALA A 1088 -16.18 5.58 34.00
N ALA A 1089 -16.70 4.99 35.09
CA ALA A 1089 -16.36 3.67 35.59
C ALA A 1089 -17.60 2.90 36.04
N ALA A 1090 -17.76 1.66 35.54
CA ALA A 1090 -18.80 0.77 36.03
C ALA A 1090 -18.66 0.55 37.55
N GLY A 1091 -19.79 0.51 38.28
CA GLY A 1091 -19.83 0.18 39.71
C GLY A 1091 -19.08 1.13 40.65
N ASP A 1092 -18.61 2.30 40.18
CA ASP A 1092 -17.83 3.23 41.01
C ASP A 1092 -18.72 4.20 41.83
N THR A 1093 -18.12 4.85 42.83
CA THR A 1093 -18.78 5.65 43.87
C THR A 1093 -18.42 7.14 43.79
N LEU A 1094 -19.35 8.02 44.15
CA LEU A 1094 -19.15 9.47 44.18
C LEU A 1094 -17.98 9.87 45.09
N ALA A 1095 -17.74 9.10 46.16
CA ALA A 1095 -16.63 9.27 47.08
C ALA A 1095 -15.23 8.88 46.52
N ASN A 1096 -15.16 8.24 45.35
CA ASN A 1096 -13.91 7.96 44.64
C ASN A 1096 -13.57 9.08 43.64
N TYR A 1097 -14.56 9.62 42.91
CA TYR A 1097 -14.35 10.77 42.01
C TYR A 1097 -13.73 11.98 42.74
N ASP A 1098 -14.09 12.17 44.01
CA ASP A 1098 -13.58 13.22 44.91
C ASP A 1098 -12.11 13.01 45.34
N ARG A 1099 -11.61 11.77 45.25
CA ARG A 1099 -10.28 11.34 45.69
C ARG A 1099 -9.29 11.20 44.54
N GLU A 1100 -9.75 10.74 43.38
CA GLU A 1100 -8.92 10.40 42.23
C GLU A 1100 -8.79 11.57 41.25
N GLY A 1101 -9.84 12.38 41.09
CA GLY A 1101 -9.75 13.68 40.40
C GLY A 1101 -9.55 13.64 38.88
N GLU A 1102 -9.55 12.46 38.23
CA GLU A 1102 -9.32 12.29 36.79
C GLU A 1102 -10.23 13.20 35.93
N TRP A 1103 -11.46 13.45 36.38
CA TRP A 1103 -12.42 14.34 35.72
C TRP A 1103 -12.00 15.82 35.72
N LEU A 1104 -11.28 16.32 36.73
CA LEU A 1104 -10.78 17.70 36.76
C LEU A 1104 -9.65 17.88 35.74
N GLU A 1105 -8.70 16.94 35.68
CA GLU A 1105 -7.62 16.93 34.67
C GLU A 1105 -8.22 16.84 33.25
N ALA A 1106 -9.24 16.01 33.06
CA ALA A 1106 -9.97 15.92 31.79
C ALA A 1106 -10.71 17.23 31.44
N VAL A 1107 -11.30 17.93 32.41
CA VAL A 1107 -11.95 19.24 32.18
C VAL A 1107 -10.92 20.33 31.84
N GLU A 1108 -9.73 20.31 32.43
CA GLU A 1108 -8.66 21.24 32.09
C GLU A 1108 -8.13 20.97 30.66
N ASP A 1109 -7.57 19.78 30.41
CA ASP A 1109 -6.95 19.42 29.13
C ASP A 1109 -7.95 19.43 27.96
N LYS A 1110 -9.13 18.81 28.12
CA LYS A 1110 -10.11 18.82 27.02
C LYS A 1110 -10.76 20.19 26.89
N SER A 1111 -10.83 21.02 27.93
CA SER A 1111 -11.52 22.32 27.93
C SER A 1111 -12.93 22.26 27.31
N PRO A 1112 -13.90 21.55 27.94
CA PRO A 1112 -15.24 21.34 27.41
C PRO A 1112 -16.19 22.55 27.56
N ARG A 1113 -17.36 22.51 26.90
CA ARG A 1113 -18.53 23.40 27.17
C ARG A 1113 -19.50 22.74 28.16
N PHE A 1114 -19.58 21.40 28.15
CA PHE A 1114 -20.46 20.63 29.02
C PHE A 1114 -19.70 19.59 29.83
N PHE A 1115 -20.06 19.40 31.10
CA PHE A 1115 -19.64 18.29 31.95
C PHE A 1115 -20.88 17.47 32.34
N LEU A 1116 -20.86 16.16 32.13
CA LEU A 1116 -21.93 15.26 32.54
C LEU A 1116 -21.48 14.47 33.77
N ILE A 1117 -22.36 14.30 34.76
CA ILE A 1117 -22.09 13.46 35.94
C ILE A 1117 -23.27 12.54 36.29
N SER A 1118 -22.95 11.25 36.49
CA SER A 1118 -23.79 10.24 37.18
C SER A 1118 -23.07 9.80 38.46
N GLY A 1119 -23.77 9.39 39.52
CA GLY A 1119 -23.15 8.94 40.77
C GLY A 1119 -24.06 9.05 42.00
N GLY A 1120 -23.69 8.40 43.10
CA GLY A 1120 -24.52 8.25 44.28
C GLY A 1120 -25.38 6.97 44.29
N GLY A 1121 -25.50 6.29 43.15
CA GLY A 1121 -26.14 4.99 43.02
C GLY A 1121 -25.39 3.91 43.81
N ASN A 1122 -24.15 3.60 43.43
CA ASN A 1122 -23.33 2.55 44.06
C ASN A 1122 -22.91 2.90 45.49
N ASP A 1123 -22.95 4.18 45.87
CA ASP A 1123 -22.71 4.64 47.24
C ASP A 1123 -23.81 4.15 48.20
N VAL A 1124 -25.07 4.09 47.73
CA VAL A 1124 -26.26 3.67 48.50
C VAL A 1124 -26.64 2.21 48.24
N LEU A 1125 -26.45 1.74 47.01
CA LEU A 1125 -26.89 0.45 46.48
C LEU A 1125 -25.68 -0.48 46.28
N GLY A 1126 -25.72 -1.67 46.85
CA GLY A 1126 -24.57 -2.60 46.89
C GLY A 1126 -24.67 -3.53 48.10
N GLU A 1127 -23.58 -4.21 48.50
CA GLU A 1127 -23.64 -5.03 49.72
C GLU A 1127 -23.98 -4.17 50.96
N GLN A 1128 -23.48 -2.94 51.04
CA GLN A 1128 -23.77 -2.03 52.14
C GLN A 1128 -25.25 -1.63 52.26
N PHE A 1129 -26.05 -1.76 51.18
CA PHE A 1129 -27.50 -1.53 51.22
C PHE A 1129 -28.19 -2.37 52.31
N ARG A 1130 -27.70 -3.59 52.55
CA ARG A 1130 -28.18 -4.47 53.64
C ARG A 1130 -28.08 -3.81 55.02
N ASN A 1131 -27.16 -2.87 55.23
CA ASN A 1131 -26.91 -2.20 56.51
C ASN A 1131 -27.80 -0.95 56.70
N HIS A 1132 -28.44 -0.47 55.63
CA HIS A 1132 -29.37 0.66 55.65
C HIS A 1132 -30.83 0.24 55.90
N ILE A 1133 -31.12 -1.07 55.91
CA ILE A 1133 -32.46 -1.63 56.19
C ILE A 1133 -32.52 -2.20 57.61
N LYS A 1134 -33.53 -1.83 58.39
CA LYS A 1134 -33.76 -2.37 59.75
C LYS A 1134 -34.00 -3.87 59.71
N ALA A 1135 -33.55 -4.59 60.74
CA ALA A 1135 -33.79 -6.04 60.85
C ALA A 1135 -35.24 -6.34 61.29
N GLY A 1136 -35.96 -7.15 60.51
CA GLY A 1136 -37.32 -7.61 60.80
C GLY A 1136 -37.39 -8.82 61.75
N PRO A 1137 -38.54 -9.53 61.82
CA PRO A 1137 -39.69 -9.43 60.91
C PRO A 1137 -40.41 -8.09 60.98
N HIS A 1138 -40.85 -7.58 59.82
CA HIS A 1138 -41.61 -6.34 59.71
C HIS A 1138 -43.09 -6.64 59.45
N GLU A 1139 -43.97 -5.76 59.91
CA GLU A 1139 -45.37 -5.76 59.48
C GLU A 1139 -45.49 -5.20 58.04
N THR A 1140 -46.56 -5.58 57.35
CA THR A 1140 -46.81 -5.13 55.96
C THR A 1140 -47.59 -3.82 55.91
N GLY A 1141 -47.14 -2.88 55.08
CA GLY A 1141 -47.79 -1.58 54.92
C GLY A 1141 -47.40 -0.52 55.95
N LEU A 1142 -46.20 -0.63 56.55
CA LEU A 1142 -45.59 0.46 57.32
C LEU A 1142 -45.14 1.59 56.37
N THR A 1143 -44.74 2.74 56.91
CA THR A 1143 -44.18 3.81 56.08
C THR A 1143 -42.77 3.44 55.59
N PRO A 1144 -42.31 3.93 54.42
CA PRO A 1144 -40.96 3.67 53.93
C PRO A 1144 -39.85 3.92 54.97
N GLN A 1145 -40.01 4.95 55.80
CA GLN A 1145 -39.07 5.33 56.86
C GLN A 1145 -38.99 4.30 58.00
N ASP A 1146 -40.06 3.54 58.26
CA ASP A 1146 -40.08 2.53 59.32
C ASP A 1146 -39.12 1.36 59.01
N TYR A 1147 -38.90 1.04 57.74
CA TYR A 1147 -37.97 0.00 57.29
C TYR A 1147 -36.49 0.43 57.25
N LEU A 1148 -36.19 1.73 57.35
CA LEU A 1148 -34.86 2.29 57.04
C LEU A 1148 -34.07 2.75 58.27
N GLU A 1149 -32.77 2.47 58.32
CA GLU A 1149 -31.88 2.95 59.37
C GLU A 1149 -31.49 4.44 59.16
N PRO A 1150 -31.26 5.23 60.23
CA PRO A 1150 -30.84 6.63 60.11
C PRO A 1150 -29.52 6.84 59.34
N SER A 1151 -28.69 5.80 59.24
CA SER A 1151 -27.46 5.79 58.43
C SER A 1151 -27.71 6.11 56.96
N LEU A 1152 -28.88 5.74 56.41
CA LEU A 1152 -29.20 6.01 55.01
C LEU A 1152 -29.40 7.50 54.73
N ILE A 1153 -30.10 8.20 55.61
CA ILE A 1153 -30.33 9.64 55.46
C ILE A 1153 -29.02 10.40 55.62
N ALA A 1154 -28.15 9.96 56.55
CA ALA A 1154 -26.80 10.50 56.69
C ALA A 1154 -25.94 10.31 55.42
N GLU A 1155 -26.06 9.18 54.72
CA GLU A 1155 -25.35 8.95 53.46
C GLU A 1155 -25.90 9.81 52.32
N LEU A 1156 -27.22 9.98 52.22
CA LEU A 1156 -27.84 10.89 51.25
C LEU A 1156 -27.44 12.37 51.50
N ASP A 1157 -27.33 12.79 52.76
CA ASP A 1157 -26.84 14.11 53.15
C ASP A 1157 -25.32 14.28 52.86
N ASN A 1158 -24.54 13.19 52.99
CA ASN A 1158 -23.12 13.13 52.62
C ASN A 1158 -22.93 13.29 51.10
N LEU A 1159 -23.68 12.56 50.28
CA LEU A 1159 -23.65 12.69 48.81
C LEU A 1159 -24.00 14.10 48.33
N GLN A 1160 -24.99 14.76 48.95
CA GLN A 1160 -25.29 16.16 48.65
C GLN A 1160 -24.11 17.08 48.98
N THR A 1161 -23.32 16.74 50.00
CA THR A 1161 -22.12 17.50 50.40
C THR A 1161 -20.96 17.29 49.43
N ILE A 1162 -20.76 16.06 48.93
CA ILE A 1162 -19.76 15.75 47.90
C ILE A 1162 -20.11 16.45 46.58
N TYR A 1163 -21.36 16.37 46.10
CA TYR A 1163 -21.80 17.12 44.90
C TYR A 1163 -21.54 18.64 45.03
N ARG A 1164 -21.79 19.22 46.22
CA ARG A 1164 -21.49 20.63 46.48
C ARG A 1164 -19.98 20.93 46.40
N LYS A 1165 -19.11 20.04 46.87
CA LYS A 1165 -17.65 20.19 46.73
C LYS A 1165 -17.23 20.13 45.26
N MET A 1166 -17.63 19.08 44.54
CA MET A 1166 -17.31 18.88 43.13
C MET A 1166 -17.74 20.08 42.25
N PHE A 1167 -18.95 20.62 42.45
CA PHE A 1167 -19.39 21.80 41.70
C PHE A 1167 -18.57 23.07 42.04
N ASN A 1168 -18.19 23.29 43.30
CA ASN A 1168 -17.30 24.41 43.65
C ASN A 1168 -15.92 24.28 42.98
N GLU A 1169 -15.35 23.07 42.94
CA GLU A 1169 -14.06 22.80 42.30
C GLU A 1169 -14.15 22.95 40.77
N LEU A 1170 -15.21 22.43 40.16
CA LEU A 1170 -15.50 22.58 38.73
C LEU A 1170 -15.60 24.05 38.30
N PHE A 1171 -16.38 24.86 39.02
CA PHE A 1171 -16.56 26.29 38.69
C PHE A 1171 -15.38 27.17 39.10
N ALA A 1172 -14.52 26.72 40.02
CA ALA A 1172 -13.24 27.37 40.27
C ALA A 1172 -12.24 27.18 39.11
N LEU A 1173 -12.26 26.01 38.47
CA LEU A 1173 -11.44 25.69 37.29
C LEU A 1173 -12.03 26.29 36.00
N ARG A 1174 -13.35 26.20 35.79
CA ARG A 1174 -14.07 26.65 34.57
C ARG A 1174 -15.40 27.32 34.91
N PRO A 1175 -15.43 28.64 35.17
CA PRO A 1175 -16.67 29.38 35.47
C PRO A 1175 -17.71 29.38 34.33
N ASP A 1176 -17.30 29.11 33.10
CA ASP A 1176 -18.08 29.19 31.86
C ASP A 1176 -18.69 27.86 31.40
N ILE A 1177 -18.41 26.75 32.11
CA ILE A 1177 -18.95 25.43 31.78
C ILE A 1177 -20.42 25.29 32.21
N HIS A 1178 -21.18 24.42 31.55
CA HIS A 1178 -22.46 23.90 32.06
C HIS A 1178 -22.29 22.47 32.58
N ALA A 1179 -22.76 22.18 33.79
CA ALA A 1179 -22.77 20.84 34.35
C ALA A 1179 -24.18 20.23 34.25
N LEU A 1180 -24.29 18.97 33.85
CA LEU A 1180 -25.55 18.22 33.78
C LEU A 1180 -25.43 17.00 34.70
N CYS A 1181 -26.32 16.90 35.70
CA CYS A 1181 -26.41 15.74 36.59
C CYS A 1181 -27.80 15.11 36.51
N HIS A 1182 -27.94 13.81 36.80
CA HIS A 1182 -29.26 13.17 36.84
C HIS A 1182 -29.50 12.34 38.10
N GLY A 1183 -30.77 12.16 38.44
CA GLY A 1183 -31.20 11.07 39.32
C GLY A 1183 -31.64 9.85 38.52
N TYR A 1184 -31.75 8.69 39.18
CA TYR A 1184 -32.17 7.42 38.58
C TYR A 1184 -33.69 7.28 38.51
N ASP A 1185 -34.16 6.31 37.71
CA ASP A 1185 -35.58 5.94 37.57
C ASP A 1185 -36.03 4.90 38.62
N TYR A 1186 -37.32 4.61 38.70
CA TYR A 1186 -37.96 3.71 39.67
C TYR A 1186 -37.69 2.21 39.41
N ILE A 1187 -36.46 1.80 39.69
CA ILE A 1187 -36.00 0.40 39.67
C ILE A 1187 -36.94 -0.53 40.47
N THR A 1188 -37.18 -1.75 39.95
CA THR A 1188 -38.07 -2.73 40.59
C THR A 1188 -37.26 -3.83 41.28
N PRO A 1189 -37.25 -3.90 42.63
CA PRO A 1189 -36.50 -4.92 43.36
C PRO A 1189 -37.02 -6.34 43.07
N LEU A 1190 -36.10 -7.30 42.90
CA LEU A 1190 -36.41 -8.69 42.55
C LEU A 1190 -37.09 -9.46 43.69
N GLU A 1191 -38.06 -10.30 43.34
CA GLU A 1191 -38.75 -11.20 44.28
C GLU A 1191 -37.94 -12.49 44.54
N LYS A 1192 -36.62 -12.38 44.67
CA LYS A 1192 -35.67 -13.50 44.75
C LYS A 1192 -34.62 -13.30 45.83
N THR A 1193 -34.08 -14.40 46.33
CA THR A 1193 -33.02 -14.43 47.36
C THR A 1193 -31.70 -15.01 46.86
N ASP A 1194 -31.68 -15.64 45.68
CA ASP A 1194 -30.50 -16.21 45.04
C ASP A 1194 -29.76 -15.22 44.13
N LYS A 1195 -30.46 -14.17 43.66
CA LYS A 1195 -29.95 -13.12 42.75
C LYS A 1195 -30.57 -11.77 43.05
N GLY A 1196 -29.86 -10.70 42.66
CA GLY A 1196 -30.25 -9.31 42.90
C GLY A 1196 -29.39 -8.63 43.96
N TRP A 1197 -29.29 -7.30 43.83
CA TRP A 1197 -28.56 -6.38 44.68
C TRP A 1197 -29.48 -5.64 45.66
N LEU A 1198 -30.80 -5.60 45.40
CA LEU A 1198 -31.77 -4.88 46.24
C LEU A 1198 -32.80 -5.80 46.88
N GLY A 1199 -33.65 -6.42 46.06
CA GLY A 1199 -34.79 -7.22 46.54
C GLY A 1199 -34.36 -8.37 47.44
N ARG A 1200 -33.22 -9.00 47.12
CA ARG A 1200 -32.55 -10.00 47.95
C ARG A 1200 -32.32 -9.51 49.39
N TYR A 1201 -31.61 -8.40 49.59
CA TYR A 1201 -31.29 -7.91 50.94
C TYR A 1201 -32.52 -7.43 51.70
N MET A 1202 -33.52 -6.88 51.00
CA MET A 1202 -34.81 -6.54 51.60
C MET A 1202 -35.56 -7.78 52.13
N ILE A 1203 -35.56 -8.88 51.37
CA ILE A 1203 -36.15 -10.16 51.79
C ILE A 1203 -35.33 -10.79 52.93
N GLU A 1204 -33.99 -10.79 52.85
CA GLU A 1204 -33.10 -11.23 53.95
C GLU A 1204 -33.34 -10.44 55.25
N LYS A 1205 -33.68 -9.14 55.15
CA LYS A 1205 -34.05 -8.29 56.29
C LYS A 1205 -35.52 -8.39 56.72
N GLY A 1206 -36.31 -9.26 56.10
CA GLY A 1206 -37.67 -9.60 56.53
C GLY A 1206 -38.79 -8.76 55.89
N MET A 1207 -38.52 -8.01 54.82
CA MET A 1207 -39.55 -7.33 54.04
C MET A 1207 -40.20 -8.28 53.01
N THR A 1208 -41.35 -8.87 53.37
CA THR A 1208 -42.02 -9.90 52.54
C THR A 1208 -42.90 -9.33 51.43
N SER A 1209 -43.52 -8.15 51.62
CA SER A 1209 -44.37 -7.46 50.64
C SER A 1209 -43.58 -6.81 49.51
N GLN A 1210 -43.92 -7.09 48.25
CA GLN A 1210 -43.35 -6.40 47.10
C GLN A 1210 -43.80 -4.93 47.01
N VAL A 1211 -45.01 -4.61 47.48
CA VAL A 1211 -45.52 -3.23 47.50
C VAL A 1211 -44.66 -2.38 48.44
N ASP A 1212 -44.31 -2.93 49.60
CA ASP A 1212 -43.53 -2.23 50.63
C ASP A 1212 -42.07 -2.09 50.18
N ARG A 1213 -41.50 -3.10 49.51
CA ARG A 1213 -40.18 -3.02 48.85
C ARG A 1213 -40.16 -1.94 47.77
N LYS A 1214 -41.13 -1.91 46.85
CA LYS A 1214 -41.24 -0.84 45.83
C LYS A 1214 -41.44 0.54 46.48
N GLY A 1215 -42.24 0.64 47.53
CA GLY A 1215 -42.46 1.88 48.29
C GLY A 1215 -41.19 2.42 48.94
N VAL A 1216 -40.38 1.55 49.55
CA VAL A 1216 -39.07 1.90 50.11
C VAL A 1216 -38.11 2.36 49.02
N ILE A 1217 -37.91 1.59 47.95
CA ILE A 1217 -37.00 1.98 46.86
C ILE A 1217 -37.41 3.33 46.23
N SER A 1218 -38.72 3.52 45.97
CA SER A 1218 -39.25 4.79 45.44
C SER A 1218 -39.01 5.97 46.40
N TYR A 1219 -39.08 5.75 47.72
CA TYR A 1219 -38.78 6.78 48.71
C TYR A 1219 -37.29 7.18 48.69
N ILE A 1220 -36.37 6.20 48.67
CA ILE A 1220 -34.92 6.47 48.62
C ILE A 1220 -34.56 7.25 47.36
N LEU A 1221 -35.08 6.83 46.21
CA LEU A 1221 -34.87 7.51 44.93
C LEU A 1221 -35.41 8.95 44.94
N ASN A 1222 -36.53 9.20 45.62
CA ASN A 1222 -37.08 10.55 45.78
C ASN A 1222 -36.21 11.43 46.70
N GLU A 1223 -35.82 10.93 47.87
CA GLU A 1223 -34.95 11.63 48.83
C GLU A 1223 -33.56 11.96 48.23
N PHE A 1224 -33.02 11.10 47.37
CA PHE A 1224 -31.80 11.36 46.60
C PHE A 1224 -32.02 12.43 45.52
N ASN A 1225 -33.02 12.25 44.65
CA ASN A 1225 -33.30 13.17 43.55
C ASN A 1225 -33.58 14.60 44.04
N ASP A 1226 -34.30 14.75 45.15
CA ASP A 1226 -34.69 16.07 45.64
C ASP A 1226 -33.52 16.79 46.36
N ARG A 1227 -32.58 16.04 46.96
CA ARG A 1227 -31.26 16.58 47.40
C ARG A 1227 -30.38 17.00 46.24
N LEU A 1228 -30.28 16.17 45.20
CA LEU A 1228 -29.50 16.46 44.00
C LEU A 1228 -30.03 17.72 43.29
N ARG A 1229 -31.36 17.85 43.19
CA ARG A 1229 -32.02 19.07 42.70
C ARG A 1229 -31.73 20.28 43.59
N ALA A 1230 -31.77 20.13 44.92
CA ALA A 1230 -31.50 21.21 45.85
C ALA A 1230 -30.07 21.75 45.69
N VAL A 1231 -29.04 20.89 45.71
CA VAL A 1231 -27.65 21.32 45.51
C VAL A 1231 -27.39 21.87 44.11
N SER A 1232 -28.02 21.32 43.07
CA SER A 1232 -27.94 21.88 41.72
C SER A 1232 -28.45 23.31 41.66
N SER A 1233 -29.55 23.62 42.37
CA SER A 1233 -30.15 24.96 42.39
C SER A 1233 -29.30 26.03 43.13
N GLU A 1234 -28.21 25.63 43.80
CA GLU A 1234 -27.23 26.57 44.38
C GLU A 1234 -26.32 27.19 43.32
N PHE A 1235 -26.25 26.63 42.10
CA PHE A 1235 -25.32 27.04 41.04
C PHE A 1235 -26.07 27.35 39.71
N PRO A 1236 -25.87 28.52 39.09
CA PRO A 1236 -26.67 28.94 37.93
C PRO A 1236 -26.39 28.16 36.63
N ASN A 1237 -25.28 27.43 36.57
CA ASN A 1237 -24.86 26.65 35.39
C ASN A 1237 -24.98 25.12 35.60
N VAL A 1238 -25.63 24.66 36.68
CA VAL A 1238 -25.90 23.23 36.91
C VAL A 1238 -27.34 22.90 36.54
N HIS A 1239 -27.52 21.88 35.70
CA HIS A 1239 -28.80 21.43 35.19
C HIS A 1239 -29.09 20.02 35.72
N TYR A 1240 -30.17 19.90 36.51
CA TYR A 1240 -30.63 18.61 37.03
C TYR A 1240 -31.65 17.96 36.08
N ILE A 1241 -31.39 16.70 35.71
CA ILE A 1241 -32.25 15.87 34.87
C ILE A 1241 -32.99 14.85 35.73
N ASN A 1242 -34.32 14.81 35.58
CA ASN A 1242 -35.19 13.87 36.28
C ASN A 1242 -35.46 12.63 35.42
N ALA A 1243 -34.74 11.52 35.65
CA ALA A 1243 -35.00 10.28 34.92
C ALA A 1243 -36.23 9.49 35.41
N ARG A 1244 -36.86 9.89 36.52
CA ARG A 1244 -38.05 9.22 37.08
C ARG A 1244 -39.24 9.25 36.10
N GLY A 1245 -39.63 8.08 35.60
CA GLY A 1245 -40.73 7.84 34.66
C GLY A 1245 -40.33 7.83 33.18
N LEU A 1246 -39.07 7.54 32.84
CA LEU A 1246 -38.57 7.48 31.45
C LEU A 1246 -38.46 6.06 30.89
N VAL A 1247 -38.14 5.07 31.73
CA VAL A 1247 -37.87 3.69 31.32
C VAL A 1247 -39.13 2.84 31.49
N ALA A 1248 -39.56 2.14 30.45
CA ALA A 1248 -40.74 1.28 30.51
C ALA A 1248 -40.47 -0.04 31.28
N ASP A 1249 -41.53 -0.67 31.82
CA ASP A 1249 -41.44 -1.92 32.59
C ASP A 1249 -40.78 -3.08 31.80
N ASP A 1250 -40.80 -3.04 30.46
CA ASP A 1250 -40.19 -4.03 29.56
C ASP A 1250 -38.81 -3.62 29.01
N GLN A 1251 -38.27 -2.47 29.43
CA GLN A 1251 -37.00 -1.89 28.99
C GLN A 1251 -35.89 -1.95 30.04
N TRP A 1252 -35.89 -3.01 30.86
CA TRP A 1252 -34.88 -3.28 31.88
C TRP A 1252 -34.01 -4.48 31.49
N TYR A 1253 -32.69 -4.33 31.57
CA TYR A 1253 -31.72 -5.40 31.34
C TYR A 1253 -31.56 -6.28 32.59
N ASP A 1254 -31.52 -5.66 33.77
CA ASP A 1254 -31.47 -6.33 35.07
C ASP A 1254 -32.32 -5.59 36.13
N GLU A 1255 -32.01 -5.75 37.42
CA GLU A 1255 -32.76 -5.10 38.52
C GLU A 1255 -32.59 -3.57 38.57
N ILE A 1256 -31.48 -3.02 38.06
CA ILE A 1256 -31.13 -1.59 38.19
C ILE A 1256 -30.62 -0.91 36.91
N HIS A 1257 -30.30 -1.66 35.85
CA HIS A 1257 -29.89 -1.14 34.56
C HIS A 1257 -30.98 -1.25 33.49
N PRO A 1258 -31.31 -0.16 32.78
CA PRO A 1258 -32.11 -0.19 31.58
C PRO A 1258 -31.51 -1.06 30.46
N ASP A 1259 -32.34 -1.46 29.50
CA ASP A 1259 -31.90 -2.02 28.23
C ASP A 1259 -31.45 -0.91 27.26
N LYS A 1260 -31.02 -1.28 26.04
CA LYS A 1260 -30.56 -0.30 25.04
C LYS A 1260 -31.61 0.77 24.70
N ASN A 1261 -32.91 0.46 24.84
CA ASN A 1261 -34.01 1.34 24.48
C ASN A 1261 -34.36 2.25 25.68
N GLY A 1262 -34.35 1.70 26.89
CA GLY A 1262 -34.47 2.47 28.13
C GLY A 1262 -33.33 3.50 28.29
N PHE A 1263 -32.08 3.11 28.05
CA PHE A 1263 -30.95 4.06 28.02
C PHE A 1263 -31.08 5.11 26.91
N GLN A 1264 -31.73 4.78 25.77
CA GLN A 1264 -32.01 5.78 24.72
C GLN A 1264 -32.99 6.85 25.19
N ALA A 1265 -33.99 6.49 26.01
CA ALA A 1265 -34.93 7.46 26.61
C ALA A 1265 -34.24 8.40 27.62
N VAL A 1266 -33.32 7.87 28.43
CA VAL A 1266 -32.47 8.67 29.34
C VAL A 1266 -31.57 9.63 28.54
N ALA A 1267 -30.87 9.12 27.51
CA ALA A 1267 -30.02 9.92 26.62
C ALA A 1267 -30.80 11.06 25.92
N GLY A 1268 -32.03 10.79 25.47
CA GLY A 1268 -32.89 11.82 24.88
C GLY A 1268 -33.17 13.01 25.82
N SER A 1269 -33.22 12.77 27.13
CA SER A 1269 -33.41 13.84 28.13
C SER A 1269 -32.15 14.71 28.32
N PHE A 1270 -30.96 14.13 28.20
CA PHE A 1270 -29.70 14.89 28.14
C PHE A 1270 -29.60 15.72 26.87
N LEU A 1271 -29.89 15.11 25.72
CA LEU A 1271 -29.83 15.78 24.41
C LEU A 1271 -30.72 17.02 24.38
N ASN A 1272 -31.99 16.93 24.81
CA ASN A 1272 -32.90 18.07 24.90
C ASN A 1272 -32.35 19.27 25.72
N VAL A 1273 -31.53 19.03 26.75
CA VAL A 1273 -30.90 20.08 27.56
C VAL A 1273 -29.66 20.64 26.86
N ILE A 1274 -28.85 19.80 26.23
CA ILE A 1274 -27.64 20.22 25.50
C ILE A 1274 -28.03 21.08 24.29
N ASP A 1275 -28.96 20.61 23.44
CA ASP A 1275 -29.45 21.31 22.25
C ASP A 1275 -29.98 22.72 22.62
N GLY A 1276 -30.84 22.80 23.64
CA GLY A 1276 -31.40 24.07 24.13
C GLY A 1276 -30.37 25.04 24.72
N LEU A 1277 -29.19 24.56 25.10
CA LEU A 1277 -28.04 25.37 25.55
C LEU A 1277 -27.00 25.60 24.43
N VAL A 1278 -27.20 25.06 23.23
CA VAL A 1278 -26.35 25.27 22.05
C VAL A 1278 -26.96 26.28 21.08
N ASP A 1279 -28.29 26.28 20.94
CA ASP A 1279 -29.06 27.21 20.09
C ASP A 1279 -29.28 28.61 20.73
N ASN A 1280 -28.79 28.82 21.96
CA ASN A 1280 -28.76 30.11 22.67
C ASN A 1280 -27.31 30.56 22.99
#